data_AF-A0A0H4KE42-F1
#
_entry.id   AF-A0A0H4KE42-F1
#
_cell.length_a   1.000
_cell.length_b   1.000
_cell.length_c   1.000
_cell.angle_alpha   90.00
_cell.angle_beta   90.00
_cell.angle_gamma   90.00
#
_symmetry.space_group_name_H-M   'P 1'
#
loop_
_entity.id
_entity.type
_entity.pdbx_description
1 polymer ?
#
loop_
_entity_poly.entity_id
_entity_poly.type
_entity_poly.pdbx_seq_one_letter_code
_entity_poly.pdbx_strand_id
1 'polypeptide(L)'
;MRNFEIPLDYKPKDVEVYLCDPNQKPRAKLKHIKNRQLTLKQHEVNEFSFDMPYQVDLKHRLENNPYVYDVTYRRLLKVVYDGIEEWFIIINVSPKGRNNTKSVTAYSLTHELSNFNIRTWAGVQIDGEYRKTSLNGRQVLENLLSPSLWTIGYMDAKFATEYREFDFTSTTVLDAIFDVAKTFDMLFIFDTVNRKINIYNPKEYGVNEGLRISKNKYLKDISVEYKADEMVTRLKLFGKDELTINRISPAGVNYIEDFSVFMSPFERDENKNVIQHSAYGMSDELCHAILDYQEFITENQGVFNEKTELSKTLEKQHDTLENELFVLATDLDKLEDELTVIQSQKEDETEIKAKIAAKDAEVKAKTAEIGQLEDQQTTLKAEIDQLRLSMQRSNFFTDELTRELNPYIIEKEYENEHVTDEETLLKSGIEAFKDMRKPKELISLGLVDFTRAIEGRKDWGKLSLGCRFYLSYEDFQLESEVQLTEFTLSFDSRSISITISNVRNLKTNEDIIMEKIERGASASTQLSLNKDKWDLASDDSNSIAELLSGKWDATKRQITAGVNENVVIDRKGITITDPTDPMRLLRIMHSTVAMSVDGGNTFELAIDPEGVFGEQIVGKIIAGQNLYIENETGKFKFDKDGVTIKGASLRILSDDETTNWVDRWNNSIEEGESYNGVVLSIKDGLVVENNNHTVRTTLNATEGIKIEQYKSGDWKKTFFVDTDGNLTAEDLVANRLLIKNGDITLIDGVTKTIDFDAFDVVFGKIKAKNLDVTDLRVQDINITGTLTHDKLNLNENLKGVEVTNDAGDTTYKVDSNGNVSVNASITVGGNSSNGRLVVLNANDEIIGDLDATRGGFENLYVANLQSPTVSQYSADDMNFYVSDRILPSYGSTENPAVAPDDTNAGTGWRVPLATIGEAIRRIPRHYDGTANIYIESASSISENLEIRGYVGAGRIEIKSSTLTRNPIWVGSIKAYNINLKLEFEYLDLYANNAVGKGSGIAEFTSCTHATLFNCKLQGNSATEYGVVSKYNSAVEVEKCDFQSVDRGLVAFRMAKVLNVNNTGKPRISGAYADAGEVYLAGTMPHGQSFETDEINGGRVLGEKKTVEGTGTTVTPPPAVSEVTKTWTTSSGDAWRPQFSGSWLGQPAQGGYGGLGVYKGYWFFPADMSSTLSGKTIKRIRFYCTRSSSSGDGSGVGIYFRPHGYTSKPSGTPTYWGSNYYRVPFNRGEPKWITLPSSFCTDFKNGAKGIGIWIDSFSNYAKMEKSAKIEVTYV
;
A
#
# COMPACT_ATOMS: atom_id res chain seq x y z
N MET A 1 31.68 -3.59 66.66
CA MET A 1 32.16 -4.82 65.99
C MET A 1 31.51 -6.02 66.68
N ARG A 2 30.95 -6.98 65.93
CA ARG A 2 30.70 -8.34 66.42
C ARG A 2 31.42 -9.28 65.45
N ASN A 3 32.26 -10.17 65.96
CA ASN A 3 32.95 -11.13 65.10
C ASN A 3 31.95 -12.17 64.61
N PHE A 4 31.64 -12.14 63.32
CA PHE A 4 31.17 -13.33 62.63
C PHE A 4 32.41 -14.05 62.12
N GLU A 5 32.71 -15.21 62.70
CA GLU A 5 33.61 -16.16 62.05
C GLU A 5 32.93 -16.62 60.75
N ILE A 6 33.59 -16.35 59.62
CA ILE A 6 33.13 -16.76 58.29
C ILE A 6 33.84 -18.08 57.99
N PRO A 7 33.13 -19.19 57.71
CA PRO A 7 33.75 -20.45 57.29
C PRO A 7 34.61 -20.24 56.04
N LEU A 8 35.88 -20.70 56.08
CA LEU A 8 36.89 -20.46 55.03
C LEU A 8 36.54 -21.08 53.66
N ASP A 9 35.55 -21.96 53.65
CA ASP A 9 35.04 -22.77 52.54
C ASP A 9 33.96 -22.05 51.70
N TYR A 10 33.30 -21.02 52.23
CA TYR A 10 32.27 -20.24 51.50
C TYR A 10 32.88 -19.12 50.63
N LYS A 11 33.29 -19.47 49.41
CA LYS A 11 33.64 -18.50 48.36
C LYS A 11 32.41 -18.17 47.50
N PRO A 12 32.19 -16.91 47.10
CA PRO A 12 31.20 -16.57 46.08
C PRO A 12 31.47 -17.33 44.79
N LYS A 13 30.42 -17.94 44.21
CA LYS A 13 30.53 -18.66 42.93
C LYS A 13 30.51 -17.64 41.78
N ASP A 14 31.63 -17.53 41.06
CA ASP A 14 31.63 -16.79 39.79
C ASP A 14 30.88 -17.58 38.70
N VAL A 15 30.47 -16.90 37.63
CA VAL A 15 29.74 -17.51 36.51
C VAL A 15 30.66 -18.47 35.75
N GLU A 16 30.18 -19.69 35.54
CA GLU A 16 30.91 -20.70 34.78
C GLU A 16 30.30 -20.86 33.40
N VAL A 17 31.09 -20.63 32.35
CA VAL A 17 30.65 -20.75 30.96
C VAL A 17 31.32 -21.96 30.30
N TYR A 18 30.51 -22.85 29.75
CA TYR A 18 30.95 -24.07 29.06
C TYR A 18 30.52 -24.03 27.59
N LEU A 19 31.48 -24.08 26.68
CA LEU A 19 31.22 -24.25 25.26
C LEU A 19 30.85 -25.71 24.97
N CYS A 20 29.72 -25.91 24.31
CA CYS A 20 29.11 -27.22 24.07
C CYS A 20 28.75 -27.41 22.59
N ASP A 21 28.71 -28.66 22.15
CA ASP A 21 28.13 -29.04 20.86
C ASP A 21 26.58 -28.92 20.88
N PRO A 22 25.91 -28.81 19.72
CA PRO A 22 24.44 -28.77 19.61
C PRO A 22 23.69 -29.93 20.28
N ASN A 23 24.37 -31.06 20.54
CA ASN A 23 23.83 -32.21 21.27
C ASN A 23 24.05 -32.13 22.80
N GLN A 24 24.18 -30.92 23.35
CA GLN A 24 24.42 -30.61 24.77
C GLN A 24 25.67 -31.27 25.38
N LYS A 25 26.64 -31.72 24.57
CA LYS A 25 27.91 -32.26 25.08
C LYS A 25 28.94 -31.14 25.34
N PRO A 26 29.50 -31.01 26.55
CA PRO A 26 30.49 -29.98 26.85
C PRO A 26 31.84 -30.30 26.20
N ARG A 27 32.41 -29.32 25.49
CA ARG A 27 33.74 -29.40 24.87
C ARG A 27 34.81 -28.73 25.72
N ALA A 28 34.52 -27.55 26.28
CA ALA A 28 35.51 -26.71 26.95
C ALA A 28 34.88 -25.77 27.98
N LYS A 29 35.62 -25.43 29.05
CA LYS A 29 35.26 -24.36 30.00
C LYS A 29 35.97 -23.07 29.59
N LEU A 30 35.22 -22.02 29.29
CA LEU A 30 35.75 -20.74 28.84
C LEU A 30 36.27 -19.94 30.05
N LYS A 31 37.60 -19.88 30.20
CA LYS A 31 38.29 -19.22 31.33
C LYS A 31 38.78 -17.80 31.04
N HIS A 32 38.90 -17.44 29.76
CA HIS A 32 39.48 -16.18 29.31
C HIS A 32 38.46 -15.42 28.47
N ILE A 33 37.46 -14.89 29.17
CA ILE A 33 36.36 -14.08 28.64
C ILE A 33 36.13 -12.90 29.60
N LYS A 34 35.65 -11.77 29.08
CA LYS A 34 35.43 -10.50 29.78
C LYS A 34 34.12 -9.88 29.32
N ASN A 35 33.70 -8.79 29.96
CA ASN A 35 32.44 -8.09 29.67
C ASN A 35 31.25 -9.07 29.70
N ARG A 36 31.29 -10.02 30.65
CA ARG A 36 30.29 -11.09 30.80
C ARG A 36 28.98 -10.48 31.30
N GLN A 37 27.95 -10.56 30.48
CA GLN A 37 26.63 -10.01 30.77
C GLN A 37 25.57 -11.08 30.53
N LEU A 38 24.64 -11.22 31.47
CA LEU A 38 23.44 -12.05 31.36
C LEU A 38 22.22 -11.15 31.55
N THR A 39 21.34 -11.09 30.56
CA THR A 39 20.08 -10.35 30.57
C THR A 39 18.91 -11.33 30.55
N LEU A 40 18.07 -11.27 31.57
CA LEU A 40 16.93 -12.17 31.79
C LEU A 40 15.62 -11.38 31.66
N LYS A 41 14.75 -11.77 30.72
CA LYS A 41 13.58 -11.01 30.27
C LYS A 41 12.28 -11.82 30.36
N GLN A 42 11.19 -11.18 30.81
CA GLN A 42 9.92 -11.88 31.06
C GLN A 42 9.09 -12.21 29.80
N HIS A 43 9.21 -11.42 28.73
CA HIS A 43 8.38 -11.54 27.51
C HIS A 43 9.22 -11.69 26.22
N GLU A 44 10.52 -11.95 26.35
CA GLU A 44 11.47 -12.08 25.23
C GLU A 44 12.44 -13.25 25.50
N VAL A 45 13.35 -13.55 24.58
CA VAL A 45 14.42 -14.53 24.81
C VAL A 45 15.54 -13.91 25.65
N ASN A 46 16.00 -14.65 26.69
CA ASN A 46 17.16 -14.24 27.48
C ASN A 46 18.43 -14.11 26.62
N GLU A 47 19.36 -13.23 26.98
CA GLU A 47 20.62 -13.02 26.27
C GLU A 47 21.82 -13.25 27.19
N PHE A 48 22.84 -13.94 26.69
CA PHE A 48 24.18 -13.98 27.29
C PHE A 48 25.24 -13.47 26.30
N SER A 49 26.05 -12.50 26.71
CA SER A 49 27.10 -11.90 25.89
C SER A 49 28.43 -11.74 26.61
N PHE A 50 29.52 -11.75 25.83
CA PHE A 50 30.91 -11.58 26.32
C PHE A 50 31.89 -11.19 25.21
N ASP A 51 33.02 -10.60 25.60
CA ASP A 51 34.21 -10.40 24.77
C ASP A 51 35.29 -11.45 25.08
N MET A 52 35.82 -12.09 24.05
CA MET A 52 36.87 -13.11 24.13
C MET A 52 38.14 -12.64 23.42
N PRO A 53 39.26 -12.38 24.11
CA PRO A 53 40.50 -11.94 23.45
C PRO A 53 41.12 -13.09 22.63
N TYR A 54 41.71 -12.76 21.47
CA TYR A 54 42.40 -13.74 20.63
C TYR A 54 43.69 -14.28 21.29
N GLN A 55 44.30 -13.49 22.17
CA GLN A 55 45.54 -13.83 22.87
C GLN A 55 45.40 -13.56 24.38
N VAL A 56 46.10 -14.34 25.20
CA VAL A 56 46.00 -14.36 26.66
C VAL A 56 47.40 -14.40 27.26
N ASP A 57 47.64 -13.67 28.36
CA ASP A 57 48.87 -13.83 29.13
C ASP A 57 48.75 -15.08 30.02
N LEU A 58 49.62 -16.06 29.76
CA LEU A 58 49.81 -17.24 30.58
C LEU A 58 51.26 -17.27 31.06
N LYS A 59 51.47 -16.87 32.33
CA LYS A 59 52.78 -16.87 33.02
C LYS A 59 53.83 -15.91 32.37
N HIS A 60 53.41 -14.69 32.05
CA HIS A 60 54.21 -13.66 31.38
C HIS A 60 54.61 -14.06 29.95
N ARG A 61 53.71 -14.76 29.25
CA ARG A 61 53.84 -15.13 27.84
C ARG A 61 52.49 -14.96 27.17
N LEU A 62 52.50 -14.26 26.03
CA LEU A 62 51.30 -14.03 25.23
C LEU A 62 51.06 -15.26 24.34
N GLU A 63 50.06 -16.07 24.69
CA GLU A 63 49.69 -17.30 23.99
C GLU A 63 48.31 -17.14 23.33
N ASN A 64 48.06 -17.84 22.22
CA ASN A 64 46.76 -17.79 21.56
C ASN A 64 45.68 -18.47 22.42
N ASN A 65 44.52 -17.84 22.55
CA ASN A 65 43.41 -18.35 23.37
C ASN A 65 42.85 -19.64 22.74
N PRO A 66 43.01 -20.82 23.38
CA PRO A 66 42.90 -22.12 22.70
C PRO A 66 41.51 -22.42 22.13
N TYR A 67 40.46 -21.76 22.63
CA TYR A 67 39.08 -21.97 22.20
C TYR A 67 38.51 -20.80 21.38
N VAL A 68 39.28 -19.76 21.03
CA VAL A 68 38.73 -18.57 20.34
C VAL A 68 38.20 -18.89 18.94
N TYR A 69 38.80 -19.86 18.24
CA TYR A 69 38.31 -20.35 16.95
C TYR A 69 37.18 -21.40 17.09
N ASP A 70 37.08 -22.06 18.24
CA ASP A 70 35.98 -22.99 18.57
C ASP A 70 34.67 -22.27 18.92
N VAL A 71 34.71 -20.98 19.29
CA VAL A 71 33.50 -20.17 19.51
C VAL A 71 32.96 -19.67 18.15
N THR A 72 31.97 -20.39 17.62
CA THR A 72 31.31 -20.16 16.31
C THR A 72 29.80 -20.05 16.46
N TYR A 73 29.13 -19.56 15.41
CA TYR A 73 27.67 -19.60 15.30
C TYR A 73 27.10 -21.02 15.49
N ARG A 74 25.84 -21.09 15.96
CA ARG A 74 25.02 -22.28 16.22
C ARG A 74 25.59 -23.31 17.22
N ARG A 75 26.77 -23.09 17.81
CA ARG A 75 27.23 -23.85 18.99
C ARG A 75 26.51 -23.37 20.25
N LEU A 76 26.49 -24.21 21.28
CA LEU A 76 25.79 -23.94 22.53
C LEU A 76 26.74 -23.46 23.62
N LEU A 77 26.19 -22.66 24.54
CA LEU A 77 26.82 -22.26 25.79
C LEU A 77 25.95 -22.74 26.94
N LYS A 78 26.54 -23.50 27.86
CA LYS A 78 25.97 -23.77 29.18
C LYS A 78 26.54 -22.75 30.15
N VAL A 79 25.67 -21.90 30.70
CA VAL A 79 26.02 -20.85 31.65
C VAL A 79 25.51 -21.29 33.02
N VAL A 80 26.38 -21.28 34.03
CA VAL A 80 26.03 -21.65 35.42
C VAL A 80 26.27 -20.46 36.32
N TYR A 81 25.20 -19.95 36.95
CA TYR A 81 25.20 -18.75 37.80
C TYR A 81 24.28 -18.95 39.01
N ASP A 82 24.75 -18.59 40.21
CA ASP A 82 24.10 -18.86 41.52
C ASP A 82 23.59 -20.31 41.75
N GLY A 83 24.08 -21.28 40.97
CA GLY A 83 23.63 -22.67 40.98
C GLY A 83 22.52 -23.00 39.99
N ILE A 84 21.94 -22.00 39.31
CA ILE A 84 21.08 -22.15 38.14
C ILE A 84 21.95 -22.58 36.95
N GLU A 85 21.41 -23.47 36.10
CA GLU A 85 21.99 -23.87 34.82
C GLU A 85 21.07 -23.43 33.70
N GLU A 86 21.59 -22.66 32.74
CA GLU A 86 20.84 -22.21 31.58
C GLU A 86 21.65 -22.39 30.28
N TRP A 87 20.96 -22.76 29.20
CA TRP A 87 21.54 -23.04 27.89
C TRP A 87 21.20 -21.93 26.89
N PHE A 88 22.21 -21.51 26.13
CA PHE A 88 22.14 -20.46 25.10
C PHE A 88 22.70 -20.99 23.78
N ILE A 89 22.21 -20.47 22.65
CA ILE A 89 22.71 -20.74 21.30
C ILE A 89 23.41 -19.49 20.74
N ILE A 90 24.65 -19.64 20.29
CA ILE A 90 25.44 -18.54 19.74
C ILE A 90 24.87 -18.14 18.38
N ILE A 91 24.40 -16.90 18.25
CA ILE A 91 23.92 -16.33 16.98
C ILE A 91 24.96 -15.37 16.41
N ASN A 92 25.33 -14.34 17.16
CA ASN A 92 26.22 -13.28 16.67
C ASN A 92 27.66 -13.48 17.18
N VAL A 93 28.63 -13.39 16.25
CA VAL A 93 30.07 -13.47 16.54
C VAL A 93 30.79 -12.39 15.73
N SER A 94 31.25 -11.33 16.40
CA SER A 94 31.80 -10.13 15.76
C SER A 94 33.25 -9.85 16.19
N PRO A 95 34.26 -9.97 15.30
CA PRO A 95 35.63 -9.58 15.57
C PRO A 95 35.79 -8.06 15.70
N LYS A 96 36.24 -7.59 16.87
CA LYS A 96 36.52 -6.18 17.18
C LYS A 96 38.02 -5.89 17.04
N GLY A 97 38.44 -5.35 15.90
CA GLY A 97 39.86 -5.08 15.59
C GLY A 97 40.59 -4.24 16.65
N ARG A 98 40.00 -3.09 17.06
CA ARG A 98 40.61 -2.13 18.00
C ARG A 98 41.07 -2.74 19.34
N ASN A 99 40.37 -3.76 19.84
CA ASN A 99 40.64 -4.39 21.13
C ASN A 99 41.23 -5.81 21.01
N ASN A 100 41.44 -6.30 19.77
CA ASN A 100 41.80 -7.69 19.46
C ASN A 100 40.94 -8.73 20.22
N THR A 101 39.62 -8.51 20.22
CA THR A 101 38.63 -9.40 20.84
C THR A 101 37.58 -9.88 19.83
N LYS A 102 37.01 -11.06 20.09
CA LYS A 102 35.80 -11.57 19.48
C LYS A 102 34.63 -11.28 20.43
N SER A 103 33.71 -10.42 20.02
CA SER A 103 32.43 -10.22 20.69
C SER A 103 31.50 -11.39 20.37
N VAL A 104 30.75 -11.86 21.35
CA VAL A 104 29.83 -13.00 21.21
C VAL A 104 28.51 -12.65 21.89
N THR A 105 27.40 -12.86 21.18
CA THR A 105 26.04 -12.80 21.73
C THR A 105 25.32 -14.10 21.41
N ALA A 106 24.73 -14.69 22.45
CA ALA A 106 23.96 -15.91 22.39
C ALA A 106 22.58 -15.69 23.04
N TYR A 107 21.52 -16.12 22.37
CA TYR A 107 20.17 -16.08 22.94
C TYR A 107 19.85 -17.41 23.63
N SER A 108 18.87 -17.43 24.53
CA SER A 108 18.39 -18.64 25.20
C SER A 108 18.09 -19.75 24.19
N LEU A 109 18.25 -21.02 24.59
CA LEU A 109 18.05 -22.19 23.72
C LEU A 109 16.64 -22.24 23.08
N THR A 110 15.68 -21.53 23.66
CA THR A 110 14.33 -21.29 23.13
C THR A 110 14.33 -20.70 21.72
N HIS A 111 15.36 -19.91 21.38
CA HIS A 111 15.56 -19.34 20.06
C HIS A 111 15.76 -20.42 18.96
N GLU A 112 15.92 -21.70 19.31
CA GLU A 112 15.80 -22.78 18.31
C GLU A 112 14.41 -22.87 17.66
N LEU A 113 13.36 -22.33 18.29
CA LEU A 113 12.00 -22.29 17.73
C LEU A 113 11.87 -21.31 16.54
N SER A 114 12.76 -20.33 16.40
CA SER A 114 12.77 -19.42 15.24
C SER A 114 13.21 -20.09 13.92
N ASN A 115 13.70 -21.34 13.99
CA ASN A 115 14.08 -22.10 12.80
C ASN A 115 12.89 -22.76 12.08
N PHE A 116 11.70 -22.76 12.69
CA PHE A 116 10.51 -23.43 12.16
C PHE A 116 9.52 -22.37 11.66
N ASN A 117 9.30 -22.33 10.34
CA ASN A 117 8.47 -21.30 9.71
C ASN A 117 7.08 -21.83 9.38
N ILE A 118 6.05 -21.06 9.75
CA ILE A 118 4.65 -21.36 9.48
C ILE A 118 4.21 -20.50 8.29
N ARG A 119 4.20 -21.09 7.08
CA ARG A 119 3.74 -20.34 5.89
C ARG A 119 2.23 -20.06 5.93
N THR A 120 1.46 -21.07 6.31
CA THR A 120 0.01 -21.03 6.51
C THR A 120 -0.33 -22.08 7.54
N TRP A 121 -1.02 -21.73 8.61
CA TRP A 121 -1.43 -22.68 9.64
C TRP A 121 -2.74 -23.36 9.26
N ALA A 122 -2.80 -24.69 9.44
CA ALA A 122 -4.02 -25.45 9.18
C ALA A 122 -5.07 -25.29 10.30
N GLY A 123 -4.63 -24.98 11.52
CA GLY A 123 -5.43 -25.13 12.74
C GLY A 123 -4.99 -26.34 13.56
N VAL A 124 -5.69 -26.59 14.67
CA VAL A 124 -5.52 -27.79 15.49
C VAL A 124 -6.48 -28.87 14.99
N GLN A 125 -6.01 -30.11 14.88
CA GLN A 125 -6.89 -31.23 14.53
C GLN A 125 -7.70 -31.68 15.75
N ILE A 126 -9.02 -31.58 15.68
CA ILE A 126 -9.98 -31.95 16.72
C ILE A 126 -11.09 -32.79 16.06
N ASP A 127 -11.40 -33.95 16.63
CA ASP A 127 -12.37 -34.94 16.10
C ASP A 127 -12.10 -35.44 14.66
N GLY A 128 -10.91 -35.15 14.13
CA GLY A 128 -10.48 -35.47 12.76
C GLY A 128 -10.42 -34.26 11.83
N GLU A 129 -11.09 -33.16 12.17
CA GLU A 129 -11.16 -31.91 11.40
C GLU A 129 -10.12 -30.90 11.88
N TYR A 130 -9.65 -30.01 10.99
CA TYR A 130 -8.80 -28.89 11.39
C TYR A 130 -9.67 -27.68 11.78
N ARG A 131 -9.54 -27.22 13.03
CA ARG A 131 -10.26 -26.05 13.56
C ARG A 131 -9.28 -24.93 13.86
N LYS A 132 -9.64 -23.69 13.50
CA LYS A 132 -8.91 -22.45 13.85
C LYS A 132 -9.62 -21.65 14.96
N THR A 133 -10.95 -21.77 15.01
CA THR A 133 -11.85 -21.17 15.99
C THR A 133 -11.94 -22.01 17.27
N SER A 134 -12.29 -21.35 18.38
CA SER A 134 -12.60 -21.99 19.67
C SER A 134 -11.53 -22.97 20.16
N LEU A 135 -10.27 -22.53 20.15
CA LEU A 135 -9.10 -23.28 20.62
C LEU A 135 -8.60 -22.73 21.94
N ASN A 136 -8.24 -23.60 22.89
CA ASN A 136 -7.59 -23.18 24.13
C ASN A 136 -6.06 -23.10 23.98
N GLY A 137 -5.42 -22.36 24.88
CA GLY A 137 -3.98 -22.13 24.84
C GLY A 137 -3.15 -23.42 24.86
N ARG A 138 -3.66 -24.48 25.49
CA ARG A 138 -3.01 -25.80 25.47
C ARG A 138 -2.99 -26.41 24.07
N GLN A 139 -4.16 -26.52 23.44
CA GLN A 139 -4.33 -27.12 22.10
C GLN A 139 -3.44 -26.44 21.05
N VAL A 140 -3.38 -25.10 21.08
CA VAL A 140 -2.56 -24.32 20.15
C VAL A 140 -1.07 -24.53 20.41
N LEU A 141 -0.61 -24.45 21.66
CA LEU A 141 0.82 -24.62 21.97
C LEU A 141 1.31 -26.06 21.75
N GLU A 142 0.52 -27.09 22.06
CA GLU A 142 0.87 -28.48 21.76
C GLU A 142 1.00 -28.73 20.24
N ASN A 143 0.17 -28.06 19.42
CA ASN A 143 0.29 -28.09 17.97
C ASN A 143 1.53 -27.32 17.45
N LEU A 144 1.72 -26.07 17.88
CA LEU A 144 2.82 -25.21 17.45
C LEU A 144 4.20 -25.78 17.82
N LEU A 145 4.32 -26.44 18.97
CA LEU A 145 5.58 -27.04 19.43
C LEU A 145 5.87 -28.41 18.81
N SER A 146 4.89 -29.07 18.18
CA SER A 146 5.02 -30.43 17.61
C SER A 146 6.16 -30.68 16.60
N PRO A 147 6.64 -29.73 15.76
CA PRO A 147 7.80 -29.98 14.90
C PRO A 147 9.16 -29.87 15.64
N SER A 148 9.15 -29.51 16.93
CA SER A 148 10.34 -29.15 17.70
C SER A 148 10.71 -30.19 18.78
N LEU A 149 11.82 -29.95 19.48
CA LEU A 149 12.21 -30.70 20.69
C LEU A 149 11.69 -30.06 21.99
N TRP A 150 10.84 -29.03 21.90
CA TRP A 150 10.28 -28.32 23.05
C TRP A 150 8.88 -28.85 23.37
N THR A 151 8.53 -28.89 24.66
CA THR A 151 7.24 -29.40 25.16
C THR A 151 6.67 -28.52 26.26
N ILE A 152 5.36 -28.61 26.52
CA ILE A 152 4.75 -27.95 27.69
C ILE A 152 5.17 -28.71 28.96
N GLY A 153 5.62 -27.96 29.97
CA GLY A 153 5.90 -28.44 31.33
C GLY A 153 4.67 -28.29 32.22
N TYR A 154 4.75 -27.40 33.20
CA TYR A 154 3.56 -26.92 33.91
C TYR A 154 2.71 -26.00 33.02
N MET A 155 1.39 -26.02 33.20
CA MET A 155 0.47 -25.03 32.64
C MET A 155 -0.65 -24.76 33.64
N ASP A 156 -0.96 -23.48 33.85
CA ASP A 156 -2.10 -23.05 34.67
C ASP A 156 -3.44 -23.52 34.07
N ALA A 157 -4.38 -23.94 34.93
CA ALA A 157 -5.67 -24.47 34.53
C ALA A 157 -6.51 -23.46 33.72
N LYS A 158 -6.38 -22.15 34.01
CA LYS A 158 -7.09 -21.07 33.30
C LYS A 158 -6.92 -21.19 31.77
N PHE A 159 -5.71 -21.45 31.31
CA PHE A 159 -5.34 -21.47 29.89
C PHE A 159 -5.83 -22.72 29.13
N ALA A 160 -6.37 -23.71 29.84
CA ALA A 160 -7.08 -24.85 29.24
C ALA A 160 -8.60 -24.64 29.17
N THR A 161 -9.14 -23.63 29.86
CA THR A 161 -10.59 -23.32 29.92
C THR A 161 -11.00 -22.09 29.12
N GLU A 162 -10.08 -21.19 28.79
CA GLU A 162 -10.34 -20.06 27.90
C GLU A 162 -10.09 -20.45 26.44
N TYR A 163 -10.97 -20.02 25.53
CA TYR A 163 -10.93 -20.33 24.11
C TYR A 163 -10.82 -19.05 23.25
N ARG A 164 -10.08 -19.13 22.15
CA ARG A 164 -9.82 -18.05 21.18
C ARG A 164 -9.72 -18.62 19.76
N GLU A 165 -9.77 -17.75 18.77
CA GLU A 165 -9.43 -18.08 17.38
C GLU A 165 -7.96 -17.74 17.11
N PHE A 166 -7.29 -18.49 16.21
CA PHE A 166 -5.93 -18.19 15.78
C PHE A 166 -5.73 -18.47 14.29
N ASP A 167 -4.96 -17.62 13.61
CA ASP A 167 -4.38 -17.95 12.31
C ASP A 167 -2.94 -17.42 12.22
N PHE A 168 -2.01 -18.28 11.82
CA PHE A 168 -0.59 -17.93 11.71
C PHE A 168 -0.15 -18.06 10.25
N THR A 169 0.23 -16.93 9.64
CA THR A 169 0.62 -16.86 8.23
C THR A 169 1.94 -16.11 8.09
N SER A 170 2.95 -16.83 7.58
CA SER A 170 4.33 -16.36 7.35
C SER A 170 5.12 -15.92 8.60
N THR A 171 4.84 -16.52 9.77
CA THR A 171 5.56 -16.30 11.04
C THR A 171 6.54 -17.44 11.35
N THR A 172 7.38 -17.32 12.40
CA THR A 172 8.06 -18.49 12.99
C THR A 172 7.26 -19.08 14.14
N VAL A 173 7.57 -20.33 14.54
CA VAL A 173 6.99 -20.97 15.73
C VAL A 173 7.32 -20.18 17.01
N LEU A 174 8.49 -19.54 17.10
CA LEU A 174 8.84 -18.71 18.26
C LEU A 174 7.90 -17.52 18.40
N ASP A 175 7.63 -16.82 17.29
CA ASP A 175 6.75 -15.65 17.28
C ASP A 175 5.30 -16.08 17.58
N ALA A 176 4.83 -17.16 16.92
CA ALA A 176 3.49 -17.70 17.13
C ALA A 176 3.23 -18.13 18.59
N ILE A 177 4.19 -18.72 19.30
CA ILE A 177 3.99 -19.03 20.73
C ILE A 177 3.97 -17.77 21.61
N PHE A 178 4.70 -16.72 21.25
CA PHE A 178 4.64 -15.43 21.97
C PHE A 178 3.34 -14.67 21.67
N ASP A 179 2.78 -14.76 20.46
CA ASP A 179 1.44 -14.25 20.15
C ASP A 179 0.36 -14.99 20.96
N VAL A 180 0.43 -16.32 21.08
CA VAL A 180 -0.47 -17.08 21.97
C VAL A 180 -0.31 -16.64 23.43
N ALA A 181 0.92 -16.42 23.91
CA ALA A 181 1.17 -15.93 25.27
C ALA A 181 0.57 -14.54 25.51
N LYS A 182 0.70 -13.64 24.53
CA LYS A 182 0.15 -12.28 24.52
C LYS A 182 -1.39 -12.30 24.52
N THR A 183 -2.01 -13.13 23.69
CA THR A 183 -3.48 -13.24 23.55
C THR A 183 -4.17 -13.85 24.78
N PHE A 184 -3.50 -14.73 25.53
CA PHE A 184 -4.05 -15.37 26.74
C PHE A 184 -3.57 -14.76 28.07
N ASP A 185 -2.61 -13.82 28.06
CA ASP A 185 -1.93 -13.32 29.27
C ASP A 185 -1.15 -14.43 30.02
N MET A 186 -0.23 -15.08 29.31
CA MET A 186 0.64 -16.14 29.85
C MET A 186 2.04 -15.64 30.19
N LEU A 187 2.57 -16.09 31.34
CA LEU A 187 4.00 -16.03 31.64
C LEU A 187 4.69 -17.34 31.27
N PHE A 188 5.64 -17.28 30.34
CA PHE A 188 6.51 -18.40 29.98
C PHE A 188 7.80 -18.41 30.80
N ILE A 189 8.07 -19.54 31.46
CA ILE A 189 9.31 -19.83 32.20
C ILE A 189 9.99 -21.03 31.54
N PHE A 190 11.08 -20.76 30.81
CA PHE A 190 11.74 -21.72 29.94
C PHE A 190 12.79 -22.57 30.67
N ASP A 191 12.51 -23.87 30.82
CA ASP A 191 13.49 -24.86 31.23
C ASP A 191 14.36 -25.24 30.01
N THR A 192 15.49 -24.55 29.86
CA THR A 192 16.45 -24.78 28.77
C THR A 192 17.28 -26.06 28.93
N VAL A 193 17.25 -26.70 30.10
CA VAL A 193 17.93 -27.98 30.34
C VAL A 193 17.11 -29.12 29.77
N ASN A 194 15.82 -29.19 30.14
CA ASN A 194 14.89 -30.25 29.72
C ASN A 194 14.03 -29.88 28.49
N ARG A 195 14.21 -28.68 27.92
CA ARG A 195 13.46 -28.14 26.77
C ARG A 195 11.95 -28.09 27.03
N LYS A 196 11.57 -27.47 28.15
CA LYS A 196 10.16 -27.30 28.55
C LYS A 196 9.77 -25.84 28.70
N ILE A 197 8.53 -25.52 28.30
CA ILE A 197 7.90 -24.22 28.57
C ILE A 197 6.92 -24.41 29.73
N ASN A 198 7.18 -23.75 30.86
CA ASN A 198 6.26 -23.74 32.01
C ASN A 198 5.44 -22.45 31.96
N ILE A 199 4.13 -22.56 32.19
CA ILE A 199 3.16 -21.54 31.78
C ILE A 199 2.29 -21.15 32.98
N TYR A 200 2.40 -19.90 33.42
CA TYR A 200 1.78 -19.40 34.67
C TYR A 200 0.90 -18.17 34.41
N ASN A 201 -0.10 -17.94 35.27
CA ASN A 201 -0.77 -16.64 35.36
C ASN A 201 0.21 -15.60 35.95
N PRO A 202 0.57 -14.50 35.25
CA PRO A 202 1.51 -13.50 35.78
C PRO A 202 1.05 -12.89 37.12
N LYS A 203 -0.27 -12.73 37.30
CA LYS A 203 -0.88 -12.12 38.50
C LYS A 203 -0.76 -13.02 39.74
N GLU A 204 -0.58 -14.33 39.56
CA GLU A 204 -0.41 -15.32 40.63
C GLU A 204 1.05 -15.83 40.76
N TYR A 205 1.90 -15.55 39.79
CA TYR A 205 3.32 -15.92 39.81
C TYR A 205 4.16 -14.99 40.69
N GLY A 206 5.26 -15.55 41.23
CA GLY A 206 6.25 -14.83 42.04
C GLY A 206 5.83 -14.68 43.50
N VAL A 207 6.56 -15.35 44.41
CA VAL A 207 6.45 -15.13 45.86
C VAL A 207 7.44 -14.07 46.33
N ASN A 208 7.12 -13.40 47.43
CA ASN A 208 8.03 -12.46 48.09
C ASN A 208 8.80 -13.18 49.22
N GLU A 209 10.06 -13.51 48.97
CA GLU A 209 10.94 -14.17 49.94
C GLU A 209 11.57 -13.19 50.97
N GLY A 210 10.93 -12.04 51.19
CA GLY A 210 11.41 -11.00 52.10
C GLY A 210 12.65 -10.27 51.60
N LEU A 211 12.83 -10.17 50.27
CA LEU A 211 13.84 -9.28 49.69
C LEU A 211 13.36 -7.84 49.84
N ARG A 212 14.16 -7.00 50.51
CA ARG A 212 13.93 -5.54 50.61
C ARG A 212 15.14 -4.78 50.09
N ILE A 213 14.90 -3.87 49.17
CA ILE A 213 15.88 -2.94 48.58
C ILE A 213 15.48 -1.52 49.01
N SER A 214 16.45 -0.71 49.40
CA SER A 214 16.21 0.69 49.77
C SER A 214 17.46 1.54 49.59
N LYS A 215 17.31 2.86 49.74
CA LYS A 215 18.40 3.86 49.71
C LYS A 215 19.63 3.49 50.54
N ASN A 216 19.46 2.74 51.63
CA ASN A 216 20.54 2.28 52.52
C ASN A 216 20.82 0.75 52.44
N LYS A 217 20.20 0.02 51.50
CA LYS A 217 20.38 -1.44 51.30
C LYS A 217 20.33 -1.82 49.81
N TYR A 218 21.50 -2.20 49.29
CA TYR A 218 21.79 -2.69 47.93
C TYR A 218 21.60 -1.71 46.76
N LEU A 219 20.77 -0.68 46.89
CA LEU A 219 20.58 0.36 45.88
C LEU A 219 21.87 1.20 45.67
N LYS A 220 22.21 1.50 44.42
CA LYS A 220 23.20 2.51 44.02
C LYS A 220 22.51 3.75 43.46
N ASP A 221 21.54 3.52 42.58
CA ASP A 221 20.83 4.53 41.80
C ASP A 221 19.41 4.04 41.48
N ILE A 222 18.49 4.99 41.35
CA ILE A 222 17.08 4.79 41.02
C ILE A 222 16.63 5.89 40.06
N SER A 223 15.91 5.50 39.01
CA SER A 223 15.18 6.41 38.13
C SER A 223 13.73 5.92 38.04
N VAL A 224 12.77 6.84 38.15
CA VAL A 224 11.35 6.55 37.98
C VAL A 224 10.82 7.47 36.88
N GLU A 225 10.35 6.88 35.79
CA GLU A 225 9.82 7.58 34.63
C GLU A 225 8.33 7.28 34.47
N TYR A 226 7.49 8.32 34.54
CA TYR A 226 6.04 8.23 34.34
C TYR A 226 5.66 8.73 32.95
N LYS A 227 5.16 7.85 32.08
CA LYS A 227 4.73 8.17 30.71
C LYS A 227 3.22 8.32 30.64
N ALA A 228 2.77 9.57 30.59
CA ALA A 228 1.36 9.92 30.40
C ALA A 228 0.84 9.53 29.00
N ASP A 229 1.69 9.55 27.98
CA ASP A 229 1.33 9.20 26.59
C ASP A 229 0.71 7.80 26.43
N GLU A 230 1.05 6.85 27.32
CA GLU A 230 0.48 5.50 27.31
C GLU A 230 -0.83 5.36 28.12
N MET A 231 -1.21 6.36 28.93
CA MET A 231 -2.48 6.41 29.68
C MET A 231 -3.70 6.47 28.75
N VAL A 232 -4.88 6.09 29.28
CA VAL A 232 -6.18 6.12 28.58
C VAL A 232 -7.30 6.50 29.56
N THR A 233 -8.17 7.46 29.22
CA THR A 233 -9.40 7.75 29.99
C THR A 233 -10.68 7.46 29.21
N ARG A 234 -10.55 7.13 27.92
CA ARG A 234 -11.62 6.55 27.09
C ARG A 234 -11.08 5.42 26.22
N LEU A 235 -11.64 4.22 26.34
CA LEU A 235 -11.27 3.07 25.54
C LEU A 235 -12.44 2.62 24.66
N LYS A 236 -12.31 2.75 23.34
CA LYS A 236 -13.22 2.15 22.35
C LYS A 236 -12.95 0.65 22.24
N LEU A 237 -13.99 -0.17 22.13
CA LEU A 237 -13.86 -1.63 22.06
C LEU A 237 -14.34 -2.18 20.71
N PHE A 238 -13.48 -2.95 20.04
CA PHE A 238 -13.75 -3.60 18.75
C PHE A 238 -13.39 -5.10 18.83
N GLY A 239 -14.31 -5.95 18.38
CA GLY A 239 -14.16 -7.40 18.25
C GLY A 239 -14.00 -7.84 16.80
N LYS A 240 -14.26 -9.11 16.54
CA LYS A 240 -14.25 -9.68 15.18
C LYS A 240 -15.27 -9.00 14.27
N ASP A 241 -14.95 -8.81 12.99
CA ASP A 241 -15.86 -8.33 11.94
C ASP A 241 -16.59 -7.01 12.32
N GLU A 242 -15.84 -6.05 12.89
CA GLU A 242 -16.31 -4.74 13.39
C GLU A 242 -17.35 -4.80 14.53
N LEU A 243 -17.45 -5.93 15.24
CA LEU A 243 -18.28 -6.08 16.43
C LEU A 243 -17.96 -4.99 17.47
N THR A 244 -18.99 -4.27 17.93
CA THR A 244 -18.87 -3.16 18.87
C THR A 244 -19.84 -3.31 20.03
N ILE A 245 -19.54 -2.70 21.18
CA ILE A 245 -20.37 -2.83 22.38
C ILE A 245 -21.67 -2.00 22.36
N ASN A 246 -22.01 -1.29 21.28
CA ASN A 246 -23.14 -0.34 21.25
C ASN A 246 -24.50 -0.95 21.65
N ARG A 247 -24.74 -2.24 21.36
CA ARG A 247 -26.00 -2.90 21.72
C ARG A 247 -26.15 -3.07 23.23
N ILE A 248 -25.06 -3.45 23.91
CA ILE A 248 -24.99 -3.73 25.36
C ILE A 248 -24.49 -2.54 26.21
N SER A 249 -24.06 -1.45 25.57
CA SER A 249 -23.62 -0.23 26.22
C SER A 249 -24.82 0.62 26.65
N PRO A 250 -24.95 1.03 27.94
CA PRO A 250 -26.14 1.75 28.43
C PRO A 250 -26.42 3.04 27.66
N ALA A 251 -25.38 3.85 27.41
CA ALA A 251 -25.49 5.09 26.64
C ALA A 251 -25.44 4.87 25.11
N GLY A 252 -25.45 3.62 24.63
CA GLY A 252 -25.40 3.28 23.21
C GLY A 252 -24.06 3.57 22.51
N VAL A 253 -22.98 3.78 23.28
CA VAL A 253 -21.64 4.17 22.78
C VAL A 253 -20.70 2.97 22.63
N ASN A 254 -19.72 3.06 21.72
CA ASN A 254 -18.72 2.00 21.48
C ASN A 254 -17.51 2.04 22.44
N TYR A 255 -17.57 2.86 23.50
CA TYR A 255 -16.45 3.11 24.41
C TYR A 255 -16.83 3.06 25.88
N ILE A 256 -15.84 2.84 26.72
CA ILE A 256 -15.90 2.96 28.19
C ILE A 256 -15.02 4.13 28.66
N GLU A 257 -15.42 4.83 29.73
CA GLU A 257 -14.72 6.01 30.27
C GLU A 257 -14.41 5.87 31.77
N ASP A 258 -13.28 6.44 32.20
CA ASP A 258 -12.86 6.56 33.60
C ASP A 258 -11.91 7.74 33.75
N PHE A 259 -12.32 8.73 34.54
CA PHE A 259 -11.55 9.97 34.81
C PHE A 259 -10.97 10.01 36.23
N SER A 260 -11.12 8.94 37.02
CA SER A 260 -10.78 8.90 38.46
C SER A 260 -9.34 9.32 38.78
N VAL A 261 -8.39 9.08 37.87
CA VAL A 261 -6.99 9.51 38.03
C VAL A 261 -6.85 11.03 38.05
N PHE A 262 -7.55 11.76 37.18
CA PHE A 262 -7.54 13.23 37.16
C PHE A 262 -8.46 13.84 38.23
N MET A 263 -9.49 13.12 38.66
CA MET A 263 -10.33 13.55 39.78
C MET A 263 -9.58 13.45 41.12
N SER A 264 -8.69 12.46 41.27
CA SER A 264 -7.94 12.24 42.52
C SER A 264 -7.20 13.50 43.02
N PRO A 265 -7.22 13.81 44.33
CA PRO A 265 -7.92 13.15 45.44
C PRO A 265 -9.26 13.84 45.79
N PHE A 266 -10.11 14.12 44.80
CA PHE A 266 -11.42 14.75 45.04
C PHE A 266 -12.35 13.86 45.88
N GLU A 267 -12.95 14.43 46.94
CA GLU A 267 -13.93 13.78 47.80
C GLU A 267 -15.13 14.69 48.09
N ARG A 268 -16.34 14.11 48.14
CA ARG A 268 -17.60 14.81 48.47
C ARG A 268 -18.39 14.07 49.55
N ASP A 269 -19.17 14.80 50.36
CA ASP A 269 -20.12 14.20 51.31
C ASP A 269 -21.46 13.83 50.64
N GLU A 270 -22.35 13.17 51.39
CA GLU A 270 -23.72 12.79 50.96
C GLU A 270 -24.59 14.00 50.54
N ASN A 271 -24.25 15.21 50.99
CA ASN A 271 -24.94 16.46 50.65
C ASN A 271 -24.27 17.20 49.47
N LYS A 272 -23.26 16.59 48.84
CA LYS A 272 -22.43 17.16 47.77
C LYS A 272 -21.59 18.39 48.20
N ASN A 273 -21.20 18.48 49.46
CA ASN A 273 -20.14 19.40 49.90
C ASN A 273 -18.77 18.81 49.54
N VAL A 274 -17.85 19.62 49.03
CA VAL A 274 -16.46 19.22 48.75
C VAL A 274 -15.68 19.09 50.05
N ILE A 275 -15.04 17.94 50.25
CA ILE A 275 -14.13 17.64 51.37
C ILE A 275 -12.68 17.89 50.94
N GLN A 276 -12.34 17.51 49.71
CA GLN A 276 -11.02 17.64 49.12
C GLN A 276 -11.14 17.88 47.60
N HIS A 277 -10.26 18.71 47.03
CA HIS A 277 -10.26 19.08 45.61
C HIS A 277 -9.36 18.16 44.76
N SER A 278 -9.57 18.14 43.44
CA SER A 278 -8.66 17.48 42.48
C SER A 278 -7.25 18.09 42.54
N ALA A 279 -6.21 17.24 42.50
CA ALA A 279 -4.82 17.68 42.41
C ALA A 279 -4.37 17.99 40.96
N TYR A 280 -5.19 17.65 39.96
CA TYR A 280 -4.86 17.76 38.54
C TYR A 280 -5.55 18.93 37.82
N GLY A 281 -6.37 19.71 38.53
CA GLY A 281 -6.97 20.94 38.02
C GLY A 281 -8.35 20.76 37.35
N MET A 282 -9.05 19.67 37.62
CA MET A 282 -10.50 19.60 37.36
C MET A 282 -11.24 20.50 38.37
N SER A 283 -12.28 21.19 37.91
CA SER A 283 -13.20 21.94 38.78
C SER A 283 -14.00 21.00 39.67
N ASP A 284 -14.44 21.51 40.82
CA ASP A 284 -15.31 20.75 41.71
C ASP A 284 -16.64 20.45 41.01
N GLU A 285 -17.18 21.42 40.24
CA GLU A 285 -18.38 21.28 39.43
C GLU A 285 -18.26 20.15 38.39
N LEU A 286 -17.12 20.02 37.71
CA LEU A 286 -16.85 18.92 36.79
C LEU A 286 -16.75 17.59 37.54
N CYS A 287 -16.05 17.54 38.67
CA CYS A 287 -15.97 16.33 39.49
C CYS A 287 -17.34 15.89 40.02
N HIS A 288 -18.22 16.84 40.40
CA HIS A 288 -19.61 16.54 40.76
C HIS A 288 -20.41 15.96 39.59
N ALA A 289 -20.31 16.55 38.39
CA ALA A 289 -21.03 16.08 37.19
C ALA A 289 -20.58 14.68 36.74
N ILE A 290 -19.28 14.36 36.83
CA ILE A 290 -18.77 13.02 36.51
C ILE A 290 -19.34 11.97 37.48
N LEU A 291 -19.32 12.25 38.79
CA LEU A 291 -19.85 11.32 39.79
C LEU A 291 -21.37 11.14 39.64
N ASP A 292 -22.12 12.24 39.45
CA ASP A 292 -23.58 12.19 39.27
C ASP A 292 -23.99 11.37 38.03
N TYR A 293 -23.23 11.49 36.94
CA TYR A 293 -23.43 10.69 35.74
C TYR A 293 -23.06 9.20 35.95
N GLN A 294 -21.94 8.91 36.62
CA GLN A 294 -21.55 7.52 36.95
C GLN A 294 -22.56 6.84 37.88
N GLU A 295 -23.08 7.57 38.86
CA GLU A 295 -24.14 7.15 39.79
C GLU A 295 -25.42 6.80 39.02
N PHE A 296 -25.92 7.71 38.18
CA PHE A 296 -27.12 7.49 37.37
C PHE A 296 -26.99 6.33 36.36
N ILE A 297 -25.84 6.18 35.69
CA ILE A 297 -25.56 5.04 34.80
C ILE A 297 -25.59 3.72 35.61
N THR A 298 -25.03 3.71 36.81
CA THR A 298 -24.98 2.51 37.67
C THR A 298 -26.38 2.09 38.15
N GLU A 299 -27.24 3.03 38.51
CA GLU A 299 -28.64 2.76 38.88
C GLU A 299 -29.45 2.17 37.71
N ASN A 300 -29.27 2.70 36.49
CA ASN A 300 -30.06 2.30 35.32
C ASN A 300 -29.49 1.05 34.59
N GLN A 301 -28.22 0.69 34.82
CA GLN A 301 -27.56 -0.48 34.23
C GLN A 301 -28.36 -1.78 34.43
N GLY A 302 -28.97 -1.99 35.61
CA GLY A 302 -29.76 -3.20 35.89
C GLY A 302 -30.98 -3.32 34.98
N VAL A 303 -31.74 -2.24 34.84
CA VAL A 303 -32.95 -2.16 33.99
C VAL A 303 -32.58 -2.28 32.51
N PHE A 304 -31.45 -1.69 32.11
CA PHE A 304 -30.94 -1.81 30.75
C PHE A 304 -30.59 -3.28 30.41
N ASN A 305 -29.83 -3.95 31.28
CA ASN A 305 -29.45 -5.35 31.09
C ASN A 305 -30.68 -6.28 30.98
N GLU A 306 -31.68 -6.09 31.84
CA GLU A 306 -32.93 -6.87 31.82
C GLU A 306 -33.66 -6.73 30.46
N LYS A 307 -33.72 -5.52 29.92
CA LYS A 307 -34.31 -5.27 28.59
C LYS A 307 -33.48 -5.84 27.44
N THR A 308 -32.16 -5.80 27.52
CA THR A 308 -31.28 -6.40 26.50
C THR A 308 -31.39 -7.94 26.48
N GLU A 309 -31.48 -8.60 27.64
CA GLU A 309 -31.71 -10.05 27.71
C GLU A 309 -33.11 -10.44 27.22
N LEU A 310 -34.13 -9.61 27.48
CA LEU A 310 -35.46 -9.81 26.91
C LEU A 310 -35.44 -9.68 25.37
N SER A 311 -34.68 -8.74 24.81
CA SER A 311 -34.50 -8.60 23.35
C SER A 311 -33.92 -9.87 22.74
N LYS A 312 -32.77 -10.35 23.24
CA LYS A 312 -32.15 -11.63 22.83
C LYS A 312 -33.11 -12.82 22.94
N THR A 313 -33.98 -12.81 23.95
CA THR A 313 -34.98 -13.88 24.17
C THR A 313 -36.10 -13.83 23.13
N LEU A 314 -36.61 -12.64 22.80
CA LEU A 314 -37.62 -12.44 21.76
C LEU A 314 -37.06 -12.67 20.34
N GLU A 315 -35.82 -12.26 20.08
CA GLU A 315 -35.07 -12.57 18.85
C GLU A 315 -35.02 -14.09 18.64
N LYS A 316 -34.55 -14.84 19.64
CA LYS A 316 -34.47 -16.31 19.57
C LYS A 316 -35.83 -17.01 19.45
N GLN A 317 -36.90 -16.43 20.01
CA GLN A 317 -38.26 -16.94 19.84
C GLN A 317 -38.77 -16.71 18.41
N HIS A 318 -38.47 -15.56 17.81
CA HIS A 318 -38.76 -15.26 16.41
C HIS A 318 -38.08 -16.27 15.47
N ASP A 319 -36.77 -16.45 15.60
CA ASP A 319 -35.99 -17.44 14.83
C ASP A 319 -36.62 -18.83 14.90
N THR A 320 -37.09 -19.24 16.09
CA THR A 320 -37.71 -20.55 16.31
C THR A 320 -39.04 -20.65 15.56
N LEU A 321 -39.89 -19.62 15.63
CA LEU A 321 -41.19 -19.60 14.95
C LEU A 321 -41.06 -19.47 13.42
N GLU A 322 -40.06 -18.76 12.90
CA GLU A 322 -39.80 -18.72 11.45
C GLU A 322 -39.38 -20.10 10.92
N ASN A 323 -38.54 -20.82 11.66
CA ASN A 323 -38.18 -22.21 11.30
C ASN A 323 -39.40 -23.16 11.37
N GLU A 324 -40.29 -23.00 12.35
CA GLU A 324 -41.56 -23.74 12.40
C GLU A 324 -42.48 -23.39 11.21
N LEU A 325 -42.61 -22.09 10.89
CA LEU A 325 -43.41 -21.60 9.77
C LEU A 325 -42.87 -22.10 8.43
N PHE A 326 -41.55 -22.10 8.23
CA PHE A 326 -40.90 -22.64 7.03
C PHE A 326 -41.23 -24.12 6.82
N VAL A 327 -41.18 -24.94 7.88
CA VAL A 327 -41.57 -26.36 7.81
C VAL A 327 -43.06 -26.52 7.50
N LEU A 328 -43.93 -25.74 8.16
CA LEU A 328 -45.39 -25.82 7.94
C LEU A 328 -45.81 -25.36 6.54
N ALA A 329 -45.17 -24.31 5.99
CA ALA A 329 -45.36 -23.88 4.61
C ALA A 329 -44.84 -24.94 3.62
N THR A 330 -43.67 -25.52 3.88
CA THR A 330 -43.12 -26.62 3.07
C THR A 330 -44.00 -27.88 3.10
N ASP A 331 -44.72 -28.13 4.19
CA ASP A 331 -45.72 -29.21 4.28
C ASP A 331 -47.08 -28.84 3.65
N LEU A 332 -47.47 -27.56 3.65
CA LEU A 332 -48.63 -27.06 2.92
C LEU A 332 -48.43 -27.24 1.40
N ASP A 333 -47.28 -26.79 0.87
CA ASP A 333 -46.91 -26.92 -0.54
C ASP A 333 -46.97 -28.39 -1.01
N LYS A 334 -46.52 -29.34 -0.19
CA LYS A 334 -46.62 -30.79 -0.48
C LYS A 334 -48.07 -31.27 -0.56
N LEU A 335 -48.94 -30.81 0.33
CA LEU A 335 -50.37 -31.18 0.32
C LEU A 335 -51.11 -30.57 -0.88
N GLU A 336 -50.71 -29.37 -1.32
CA GLU A 336 -51.24 -28.73 -2.54
C GLU A 336 -50.77 -29.45 -3.82
N ASP A 337 -49.52 -29.91 -3.89
CA ASP A 337 -49.06 -30.82 -4.96
C ASP A 337 -49.75 -32.21 -4.86
N GLU A 338 -50.06 -32.73 -3.67
CA GLU A 338 -50.83 -33.99 -3.51
C GLU A 338 -52.28 -33.85 -4.00
N LEU A 339 -52.97 -32.76 -3.64
CA LEU A 339 -54.29 -32.42 -4.19
C LEU A 339 -54.24 -32.33 -5.72
N THR A 340 -53.21 -31.69 -6.28
CA THR A 340 -52.99 -31.59 -7.73
C THR A 340 -52.95 -32.97 -8.40
N VAL A 341 -52.28 -33.94 -7.77
CA VAL A 341 -52.23 -35.33 -8.26
C VAL A 341 -53.58 -36.04 -8.13
N ILE A 342 -54.27 -35.91 -6.99
CA ILE A 342 -55.60 -36.51 -6.76
C ILE A 342 -56.64 -35.98 -7.78
N GLN A 343 -56.64 -34.68 -8.03
CA GLN A 343 -57.47 -34.02 -9.05
C GLN A 343 -57.21 -34.58 -10.46
N SER A 344 -55.95 -34.83 -10.82
CA SER A 344 -55.60 -35.43 -12.11
C SER A 344 -56.15 -36.86 -12.29
N GLN A 345 -56.35 -37.60 -11.19
CA GLN A 345 -56.84 -38.98 -11.18
C GLN A 345 -58.37 -39.08 -11.00
N LYS A 346 -59.03 -37.99 -10.59
CA LYS A 346 -60.48 -37.88 -10.33
C LYS A 346 -60.98 -38.75 -9.17
N GLU A 347 -60.18 -38.86 -8.11
CA GLU A 347 -60.58 -39.47 -6.85
C GLU A 347 -61.21 -38.44 -5.90
N ASP A 348 -61.62 -38.86 -4.69
CA ASP A 348 -62.34 -37.97 -3.75
C ASP A 348 -61.41 -36.97 -3.05
N GLU A 349 -61.51 -35.70 -3.47
CA GLU A 349 -60.71 -34.59 -2.95
C GLU A 349 -61.07 -34.18 -1.50
N THR A 350 -62.16 -34.71 -0.92
CA THR A 350 -62.72 -34.23 0.36
C THR A 350 -61.74 -34.35 1.53
N GLU A 351 -60.97 -35.44 1.62
CA GLU A 351 -60.02 -35.64 2.73
C GLU A 351 -58.78 -34.75 2.59
N ILE A 352 -58.21 -34.62 1.38
CA ILE A 352 -57.01 -33.81 1.16
C ILE A 352 -57.30 -32.31 1.30
N LYS A 353 -58.48 -31.84 0.84
CA LYS A 353 -58.92 -30.45 1.06
C LYS A 353 -59.14 -30.13 2.54
N ALA A 354 -59.61 -31.08 3.35
CA ALA A 354 -59.68 -30.91 4.79
C ALA A 354 -58.29 -30.81 5.45
N LYS A 355 -57.30 -31.58 4.97
CA LYS A 355 -55.89 -31.48 5.44
C LYS A 355 -55.25 -30.14 5.06
N ILE A 356 -55.45 -29.68 3.83
CA ILE A 356 -54.96 -28.35 3.37
C ILE A 356 -55.59 -27.24 4.21
N ALA A 357 -56.91 -27.24 4.40
CA ALA A 357 -57.59 -26.22 5.21
C ALA A 357 -57.14 -26.21 6.68
N ALA A 358 -56.76 -27.36 7.25
CA ALA A 358 -56.15 -27.43 8.57
C ALA A 358 -54.71 -26.88 8.58
N LYS A 359 -53.88 -27.26 7.60
CA LYS A 359 -52.48 -26.82 7.51
C LYS A 359 -52.35 -25.32 7.19
N ASP A 360 -53.22 -24.78 6.34
CA ASP A 360 -53.37 -23.34 6.07
C ASP A 360 -53.76 -22.56 7.34
N ALA A 361 -54.65 -23.12 8.18
CA ALA A 361 -54.99 -22.53 9.46
C ALA A 361 -53.81 -22.57 10.47
N GLU A 362 -53.01 -23.63 10.48
CA GLU A 362 -51.76 -23.71 11.28
C GLU A 362 -50.73 -22.67 10.82
N VAL A 363 -50.52 -22.52 9.50
CA VAL A 363 -49.64 -21.50 8.90
C VAL A 363 -50.10 -20.09 9.30
N LYS A 364 -51.39 -19.77 9.11
CA LYS A 364 -51.97 -18.46 9.49
C LYS A 364 -51.90 -18.18 10.99
N ALA A 365 -52.03 -19.20 11.84
CA ALA A 365 -51.80 -19.05 13.27
C ALA A 365 -50.34 -18.69 13.59
N LYS A 366 -49.37 -19.38 12.96
CA LYS A 366 -47.94 -19.11 13.17
C LYS A 366 -47.49 -17.75 12.64
N THR A 367 -48.00 -17.31 11.48
CA THR A 367 -47.76 -15.93 11.01
C THR A 367 -48.33 -14.88 11.97
N ALA A 368 -49.46 -15.15 12.62
CA ALA A 368 -50.03 -14.26 13.64
C ALA A 368 -49.26 -14.29 14.97
N GLU A 369 -48.65 -15.42 15.35
CA GLU A 369 -47.73 -15.50 16.50
C GLU A 369 -46.45 -14.68 16.24
N ILE A 370 -45.87 -14.75 15.03
CA ILE A 370 -44.69 -13.96 14.64
C ILE A 370 -44.97 -12.46 14.71
N GLY A 371 -46.07 -11.98 14.12
CA GLY A 371 -46.44 -10.57 14.19
C GLY A 371 -46.60 -10.03 15.62
N GLN A 372 -47.06 -10.86 16.56
CA GLN A 372 -47.13 -10.50 17.98
C GLN A 372 -45.75 -10.41 18.65
N LEU A 373 -44.72 -11.10 18.14
CA LEU A 373 -43.33 -10.93 18.58
C LEU A 373 -42.70 -9.69 17.93
N GLU A 374 -42.97 -9.40 16.66
CA GLU A 374 -42.51 -8.17 15.99
C GLU A 374 -43.03 -6.90 16.69
N ASP A 375 -44.31 -6.88 17.09
CA ASP A 375 -44.90 -5.81 17.90
C ASP A 375 -44.20 -5.65 19.27
N GLN A 376 -43.85 -6.76 19.92
CA GLN A 376 -43.14 -6.77 21.20
C GLN A 376 -41.69 -6.29 21.08
N GLN A 377 -40.96 -6.76 20.07
CA GLN A 377 -39.61 -6.30 19.75
C GLN A 377 -39.61 -4.79 19.42
N THR A 378 -40.58 -4.32 18.63
CA THR A 378 -40.75 -2.90 18.28
C THR A 378 -41.00 -2.05 19.53
N THR A 379 -41.86 -2.52 20.44
CA THR A 379 -42.14 -1.85 21.72
C THR A 379 -40.91 -1.81 22.62
N LEU A 380 -40.23 -2.95 22.82
CA LEU A 380 -39.04 -3.07 23.66
C LEU A 380 -37.88 -2.22 23.13
N LYS A 381 -37.71 -2.14 21.80
CA LYS A 381 -36.75 -1.25 21.14
C LYS A 381 -37.00 0.20 21.50
N ALA A 382 -38.25 0.66 21.44
CA ALA A 382 -38.62 2.03 21.81
C ALA A 382 -38.34 2.33 23.29
N GLU A 383 -38.57 1.36 24.20
CA GLU A 383 -38.21 1.49 25.62
C GLU A 383 -36.68 1.56 25.84
N ILE A 384 -35.90 0.72 25.15
CA ILE A 384 -34.43 0.72 25.22
C ILE A 384 -33.88 2.06 24.69
N ASP A 385 -34.42 2.57 23.58
CA ASP A 385 -33.94 3.83 23.00
C ASP A 385 -34.38 5.06 23.83
N GLN A 386 -35.53 5.03 24.52
CA GLN A 386 -35.87 6.02 25.55
C GLN A 386 -34.92 5.97 26.77
N LEU A 387 -34.56 4.77 27.23
CA LEU A 387 -33.63 4.56 28.34
C LEU A 387 -32.21 5.01 27.97
N ARG A 388 -31.76 4.79 26.73
CA ARG A 388 -30.53 5.38 26.18
C ARG A 388 -30.57 6.91 26.16
N LEU A 389 -31.70 7.52 25.76
CA LEU A 389 -31.87 8.97 25.72
C LEU A 389 -31.75 9.62 27.11
N SER A 390 -32.26 9.00 28.18
CA SER A 390 -32.08 9.52 29.54
C SER A 390 -30.63 9.41 30.03
N MET A 391 -29.92 8.37 29.61
CA MET A 391 -28.50 8.13 29.91
C MET A 391 -27.52 8.89 28.99
N GLN A 392 -27.97 9.85 28.16
CA GLN A 392 -27.04 10.65 27.36
C GLN A 392 -26.27 11.68 28.21
N ARG A 393 -24.96 11.76 27.96
CA ARG A 393 -24.01 12.69 28.59
C ARG A 393 -24.46 14.16 28.53
N SER A 394 -25.16 14.56 27.47
CA SER A 394 -25.76 15.90 27.30
C SER A 394 -26.78 16.29 28.37
N ASN A 395 -27.32 15.34 29.12
CA ASN A 395 -28.28 15.59 30.20
C ASN A 395 -27.59 15.98 31.52
N PHE A 396 -26.28 15.72 31.63
CA PHE A 396 -25.48 15.90 32.87
C PHE A 396 -24.36 16.93 32.72
N PHE A 397 -23.83 17.11 31.51
CA PHE A 397 -22.72 18.03 31.23
C PHE A 397 -23.18 19.21 30.39
N THR A 398 -22.92 20.44 30.87
CA THR A 398 -23.11 21.66 30.09
C THR A 398 -22.04 21.80 29.00
N ASP A 399 -22.21 22.71 28.05
CA ASP A 399 -21.18 23.04 27.04
C ASP A 399 -19.85 23.49 27.68
N GLU A 400 -19.91 24.07 28.88
CA GLU A 400 -18.73 24.54 29.62
C GLU A 400 -18.01 23.39 30.31
N LEU A 401 -18.73 22.54 31.05
CA LEU A 401 -18.18 21.32 31.66
C LEU A 401 -17.69 20.32 30.59
N THR A 402 -18.35 20.25 29.44
CA THR A 402 -17.91 19.45 28.30
C THR A 402 -16.60 19.97 27.71
N ARG A 403 -16.44 21.29 27.62
CA ARG A 403 -15.19 21.94 27.17
C ARG A 403 -14.06 21.76 28.17
N GLU A 404 -14.36 21.80 29.48
CA GLU A 404 -13.39 21.54 30.54
C GLU A 404 -12.96 20.07 30.60
N LEU A 405 -13.88 19.13 30.36
CA LEU A 405 -13.59 17.70 30.36
C LEU A 405 -12.76 17.27 29.15
N ASN A 406 -12.93 17.92 27.99
CA ASN A 406 -12.33 17.47 26.73
C ASN A 406 -10.79 17.30 26.75
N PRO A 407 -9.97 18.19 27.34
CA PRO A 407 -8.53 17.99 27.51
C PRO A 407 -8.14 16.74 28.32
N TYR A 408 -9.01 16.24 29.19
CA TYR A 408 -8.79 15.04 29.99
C TYR A 408 -9.26 13.74 29.29
N ILE A 409 -9.80 13.83 28.07
CA ILE A 409 -10.19 12.68 27.24
C ILE A 409 -8.96 12.21 26.44
N ILE A 410 -8.32 11.14 26.93
CA ILE A 410 -7.23 10.45 26.26
C ILE A 410 -7.83 9.17 25.68
N GLU A 411 -8.12 9.20 24.38
CA GLU A 411 -8.85 8.14 23.67
C GLU A 411 -7.89 7.13 23.03
N LYS A 412 -8.15 5.83 23.23
CA LYS A 412 -7.51 4.72 22.50
C LYS A 412 -8.52 3.63 22.14
N GLU A 413 -8.05 2.68 21.33
CA GLU A 413 -8.84 1.60 20.75
C GLU A 413 -8.27 0.26 21.24
N TYR A 414 -9.14 -0.61 21.75
CA TYR A 414 -8.85 -1.99 22.11
C TYR A 414 -9.53 -2.89 21.08
N GLU A 415 -8.69 -3.49 20.24
CA GLU A 415 -9.07 -4.37 19.14
C GLU A 415 -8.75 -5.81 19.53
N ASN A 416 -9.72 -6.71 19.39
CA ASN A 416 -9.58 -8.13 19.69
C ASN A 416 -10.36 -8.96 18.68
N GLU A 417 -9.77 -9.16 17.49
CA GLU A 417 -10.30 -9.97 16.38
C GLU A 417 -10.69 -11.42 16.79
N HIS A 418 -10.24 -11.89 17.95
CA HIS A 418 -10.52 -13.24 18.47
C HIS A 418 -11.77 -13.34 19.37
N VAL A 419 -12.52 -12.26 19.54
CA VAL A 419 -13.76 -12.21 20.33
C VAL A 419 -14.96 -11.97 19.43
N THR A 420 -15.94 -12.88 19.53
CA THR A 420 -17.13 -12.93 18.66
C THR A 420 -18.44 -12.56 19.39
N ASP A 421 -18.37 -12.23 20.68
CA ASP A 421 -19.52 -11.86 21.50
C ASP A 421 -19.27 -10.54 22.26
N GLU A 422 -20.32 -9.72 22.34
CA GLU A 422 -20.23 -8.36 22.89
C GLU A 422 -19.88 -8.36 24.39
N GLU A 423 -20.35 -9.36 25.14
CA GLU A 423 -20.16 -9.47 26.59
C GLU A 423 -18.70 -9.78 26.97
N THR A 424 -18.06 -10.73 26.29
CA THR A 424 -16.64 -11.03 26.47
C THR A 424 -15.79 -9.85 25.99
N LEU A 425 -16.21 -9.13 24.94
CA LEU A 425 -15.53 -7.91 24.48
C LEU A 425 -15.59 -6.81 25.55
N LEU A 426 -16.76 -6.54 26.13
CA LEU A 426 -16.93 -5.55 27.20
C LEU A 426 -16.14 -5.95 28.46
N LYS A 427 -16.21 -7.22 28.88
CA LYS A 427 -15.50 -7.72 30.06
C LYS A 427 -13.97 -7.61 29.89
N SER A 428 -13.44 -8.06 28.76
CA SER A 428 -12.00 -7.99 28.48
C SER A 428 -11.51 -6.55 28.32
N GLY A 429 -12.32 -5.68 27.68
CA GLY A 429 -12.07 -4.24 27.61
C GLY A 429 -12.02 -3.57 28.98
N ILE A 430 -12.96 -3.88 29.89
CA ILE A 430 -12.97 -3.37 31.27
C ILE A 430 -11.74 -3.85 32.05
N GLU A 431 -11.29 -5.09 31.86
CA GLU A 431 -10.08 -5.59 32.51
C GLU A 431 -8.81 -4.92 31.97
N ALA A 432 -8.69 -4.73 30.65
CA ALA A 432 -7.58 -4.00 30.03
C ALA A 432 -7.55 -2.52 30.46
N PHE A 433 -8.71 -1.87 30.49
CA PHE A 433 -8.86 -0.45 30.82
C PHE A 433 -8.45 -0.12 32.25
N LYS A 434 -8.69 -1.03 33.22
CA LYS A 434 -8.29 -0.87 34.62
C LYS A 434 -6.78 -0.71 34.81
N ASP A 435 -5.98 -1.27 33.91
CA ASP A 435 -4.53 -1.16 33.87
C ASP A 435 -4.10 0.04 32.98
N MET A 436 -4.71 0.22 31.80
CA MET A 436 -4.41 1.32 30.85
C MET A 436 -4.73 2.74 31.38
N ARG A 437 -5.64 2.88 32.35
CA ARG A 437 -5.97 4.18 32.96
C ARG A 437 -4.87 4.78 33.83
N LYS A 438 -3.82 4.02 34.15
CA LYS A 438 -2.65 4.52 34.89
C LYS A 438 -1.59 5.03 33.91
N PRO A 439 -0.79 6.05 34.28
CA PRO A 439 0.43 6.35 33.53
C PRO A 439 1.37 5.13 33.57
N LYS A 440 2.11 4.91 32.47
CA LYS A 440 3.11 3.85 32.42
C LYS A 440 4.28 4.21 33.31
N GLU A 441 4.58 3.36 34.26
CA GLU A 441 5.60 3.55 35.29
C GLU A 441 6.78 2.63 34.95
N LEU A 442 7.94 3.24 34.72
CA LEU A 442 9.20 2.56 34.47
C LEU A 442 10.18 2.90 35.60
N ILE A 443 10.48 1.91 36.44
CA ILE A 443 11.46 2.02 37.51
C ILE A 443 12.73 1.27 37.09
N SER A 444 13.81 2.01 36.90
CA SER A 444 15.15 1.47 36.66
C SER A 444 15.98 1.57 37.94
N LEU A 445 16.57 0.45 38.38
CA LEU A 445 17.38 0.36 39.61
C LEU A 445 18.78 -0.18 39.30
N GLY A 446 19.82 0.63 39.52
CA GLY A 446 21.18 0.14 39.63
C GLY A 446 21.46 -0.38 41.04
N LEU A 447 21.88 -1.63 41.16
CA LEU A 447 22.20 -2.27 42.45
C LEU A 447 23.67 -2.68 42.54
N VAL A 448 24.15 -2.83 43.78
CA VAL A 448 25.32 -3.64 44.13
C VAL A 448 24.99 -5.12 43.90
N ASP A 449 25.93 -5.88 43.35
CA ASP A 449 25.82 -7.35 43.29
C ASP A 449 25.89 -7.95 44.71
N PHE A 450 24.72 -8.02 45.35
CA PHE A 450 24.55 -8.63 46.67
C PHE A 450 24.58 -10.17 46.61
N THR A 451 24.32 -10.77 45.45
CA THR A 451 24.36 -12.24 45.23
C THR A 451 25.77 -12.81 45.41
N ARG A 452 26.81 -11.96 45.30
CA ARG A 452 28.21 -12.34 45.52
C ARG A 452 28.86 -11.66 46.73
N ALA A 453 28.14 -10.79 47.43
CA ALA A 453 28.59 -10.17 48.68
C ALA A 453 28.30 -11.09 49.87
N ILE A 454 29.32 -11.42 50.68
CA ILE A 454 29.17 -12.28 51.89
C ILE A 454 28.20 -11.66 52.91
N GLU A 455 28.12 -10.33 52.93
CA GLU A 455 27.18 -9.55 53.74
C GLU A 455 25.72 -9.70 53.26
N GLY A 456 25.53 -9.98 51.96
CA GLY A 456 24.25 -10.24 51.32
C GLY A 456 23.72 -11.67 51.45
N ARG A 457 24.47 -12.60 52.07
CA ARG A 457 24.20 -14.05 52.09
C ARG A 457 22.82 -14.54 52.55
N LYS A 458 22.01 -13.67 53.16
CA LYS A 458 20.62 -13.98 53.56
C LYS A 458 19.61 -13.79 52.42
N ASP A 459 20.01 -13.07 51.38
CA ASP A 459 19.18 -12.67 50.25
C ASP A 459 19.70 -13.26 48.91
N TRP A 460 20.72 -14.14 48.95
CA TRP A 460 21.13 -14.98 47.81
C TRP A 460 19.99 -15.91 47.38
N GLY A 461 19.91 -16.29 46.11
CA GLY A 461 18.81 -17.09 45.55
C GLY A 461 17.45 -16.37 45.39
N LYS A 462 17.19 -15.26 46.12
CA LYS A 462 15.90 -14.54 46.10
C LYS A 462 15.65 -13.66 44.88
N LEU A 463 16.64 -13.51 44.00
CA LEU A 463 16.56 -12.66 42.81
C LEU A 463 16.37 -13.54 41.58
N SER A 464 15.13 -13.68 41.13
CA SER A 464 14.74 -14.51 40.00
C SER A 464 13.66 -13.81 39.16
N LEU A 465 13.59 -14.16 37.88
CA LEU A 465 12.67 -13.51 36.95
C LEU A 465 11.21 -13.70 37.39
N GLY A 466 10.43 -12.62 37.45
CA GLY A 466 9.07 -12.61 37.96
C GLY A 466 8.93 -12.70 39.50
N CYS A 467 10.03 -12.69 40.27
CA CYS A 467 9.96 -12.60 41.74
C CYS A 467 9.35 -11.28 42.22
N ARG A 468 8.84 -11.25 43.44
CA ARG A 468 8.32 -10.03 44.08
C ARG A 468 9.24 -9.59 45.22
N PHE A 469 9.48 -8.29 45.31
CA PHE A 469 10.29 -7.72 46.40
C PHE A 469 9.81 -6.33 46.78
N TYR A 470 10.27 -5.87 47.94
CA TYR A 470 9.85 -4.58 48.49
C TYR A 470 10.87 -3.49 48.16
N LEU A 471 10.44 -2.43 47.48
CA LEU A 471 11.22 -1.26 47.14
C LEU A 471 10.80 -0.09 48.05
N SER A 472 11.78 0.60 48.64
CA SER A 472 11.55 1.70 49.57
C SER A 472 12.55 2.83 49.34
N TYR A 473 12.09 3.97 48.83
CA TYR A 473 12.89 5.16 48.54
C TYR A 473 12.19 6.42 49.05
N GLU A 474 12.50 6.75 50.30
CA GLU A 474 11.87 7.81 51.12
C GLU A 474 11.76 9.17 50.40
N ASP A 475 12.81 9.62 49.70
CA ASP A 475 12.82 10.94 49.04
C ASP A 475 11.78 11.07 47.90
N PHE A 476 11.37 9.96 47.28
CA PHE A 476 10.36 9.92 46.21
C PHE A 476 8.99 9.50 46.73
N GLN A 477 8.84 9.27 48.05
CA GLN A 477 7.65 8.67 48.69
C GLN A 477 7.27 7.29 48.10
N LEU A 478 8.22 6.62 47.43
CA LEU A 478 8.01 5.32 46.79
C LEU A 478 8.22 4.20 47.82
N GLU A 479 7.14 3.60 48.30
CA GLU A 479 7.18 2.41 49.16
C GLU A 479 6.15 1.38 48.68
N SER A 480 6.62 0.41 47.88
CA SER A 480 5.76 -0.53 47.15
C SER A 480 6.37 -1.93 47.03
N GLU A 481 5.49 -2.93 46.83
CA GLU A 481 5.90 -4.25 46.35
C GLU A 481 5.94 -4.23 44.81
N VAL A 482 7.05 -4.68 44.23
CA VAL A 482 7.33 -4.66 42.79
C VAL A 482 7.67 -6.05 42.29
N GLN A 483 7.27 -6.36 41.05
CA GLN A 483 7.58 -7.62 40.36
C GLN A 483 8.72 -7.43 39.35
N LEU A 484 9.64 -8.39 39.27
CA LEU A 484 10.85 -8.28 38.46
C LEU A 484 10.62 -8.67 36.98
N THR A 485 10.42 -7.67 36.12
CA THR A 485 10.17 -7.86 34.67
C THR A 485 11.43 -8.09 33.83
N GLU A 486 12.55 -7.44 34.15
CA GLU A 486 13.85 -7.68 33.53
C GLU A 486 14.99 -7.44 34.52
N PHE A 487 16.07 -8.22 34.43
CA PHE A 487 17.34 -7.85 35.06
C PHE A 487 18.57 -8.28 34.26
N THR A 488 19.62 -7.46 34.38
CA THR A 488 20.94 -7.67 33.81
C THR A 488 21.96 -7.91 34.93
N LEU A 489 22.66 -9.05 34.89
CA LEU A 489 23.82 -9.34 35.73
C LEU A 489 25.11 -9.02 34.95
N SER A 490 25.83 -7.98 35.36
CA SER A 490 27.13 -7.61 34.79
C SER A 490 28.25 -8.15 35.69
N PHE A 491 28.71 -9.38 35.39
CA PHE A 491 29.53 -10.16 36.32
C PHE A 491 30.93 -9.57 36.58
N ASP A 492 31.48 -8.82 35.61
CA ASP A 492 32.82 -8.23 35.71
C ASP A 492 32.81 -6.85 36.41
N SER A 493 31.72 -6.07 36.32
CA SER A 493 31.56 -4.77 36.99
C SER A 493 30.87 -4.87 38.36
N ARG A 494 30.32 -6.04 38.73
CA ARG A 494 29.56 -6.26 39.99
C ARG A 494 28.39 -5.28 40.14
N SER A 495 27.66 -5.12 39.04
CA SER A 495 26.41 -4.40 38.96
C SER A 495 25.29 -5.34 38.57
N ILE A 496 24.14 -5.16 39.21
CA ILE A 496 22.86 -5.70 38.76
C ILE A 496 22.05 -4.48 38.31
N SER A 497 21.56 -4.48 37.08
CA SER A 497 20.56 -3.52 36.63
C SER A 497 19.21 -4.22 36.66
N ILE A 498 18.23 -3.64 37.34
CA ILE A 498 16.85 -4.12 37.35
C ILE A 498 15.99 -3.10 36.59
N THR A 499 15.09 -3.61 35.76
CA THR A 499 14.06 -2.81 35.10
C THR A 499 12.70 -3.38 35.47
N ILE A 500 11.89 -2.56 36.12
CA ILE A 500 10.51 -2.86 36.53
C ILE A 500 9.58 -1.98 35.70
N SER A 501 8.55 -2.58 35.12
CA SER A 501 7.55 -1.88 34.32
C SER A 501 6.15 -2.35 34.67
N ASN A 502 5.19 -1.43 34.80
CA ASN A 502 3.77 -1.79 34.92
C ASN A 502 3.14 -2.20 33.57
N VAL A 503 3.87 -2.05 32.45
CA VAL A 503 3.48 -2.48 31.09
C VAL A 503 4.45 -3.52 30.54
N ARG A 504 3.92 -4.60 29.96
CA ARG A 504 4.67 -5.83 29.60
C ARG A 504 5.83 -5.63 28.62
N ASN A 505 5.72 -4.63 27.73
CA ASN A 505 6.70 -4.37 26.67
C ASN A 505 7.49 -3.09 26.94
N LEU A 506 8.79 -3.26 27.21
CA LEU A 506 9.79 -2.19 27.35
C LEU A 506 10.45 -1.88 26.00
N LYS A 507 9.62 -1.50 25.03
CA LYS A 507 10.09 -1.09 23.70
C LYS A 507 10.76 0.28 23.78
N THR A 508 11.98 0.38 23.25
CA THR A 508 12.61 1.66 22.92
C THR A 508 11.88 2.31 21.76
N ASN A 509 12.18 3.58 21.48
CA ASN A 509 11.64 4.26 20.30
C ASN A 509 12.04 3.56 18.99
N GLU A 510 13.19 2.86 18.97
CA GLU A 510 13.68 2.11 17.81
C GLU A 510 12.87 0.82 17.60
N ASP A 511 12.52 0.11 18.68
CA ASP A 511 11.63 -1.07 18.63
C ASP A 511 10.19 -0.71 18.23
N ILE A 512 9.70 0.47 18.63
CA ILE A 512 8.40 1.02 18.20
C ILE A 512 8.43 1.37 16.70
N ILE A 513 9.56 1.84 16.18
CA ILE A 513 9.74 2.12 14.74
C ILE A 513 9.82 0.80 13.96
N MET A 514 10.57 -0.20 14.43
CA MET A 514 10.63 -1.53 13.80
C MET A 514 9.26 -2.21 13.79
N GLU A 515 8.50 -2.21 14.89
CA GLU A 515 7.12 -2.74 14.90
C GLU A 515 6.22 -2.00 13.89
N LYS A 516 6.36 -0.68 13.73
CA LYS A 516 5.58 0.08 12.74
C LYS A 516 5.99 -0.25 11.30
N ILE A 517 7.25 -0.60 11.05
CA ILE A 517 7.73 -1.11 9.76
C ILE A 517 7.18 -2.52 9.50
N GLU A 518 7.17 -3.39 10.50
CA GLU A 518 6.63 -4.76 10.42
C GLU A 518 5.11 -4.77 10.22
N ARG A 519 4.36 -3.89 10.92
CA ARG A 519 2.94 -3.64 10.64
C ARG A 519 2.70 -3.12 9.22
N GLY A 520 3.64 -2.33 8.68
CA GLY A 520 3.64 -1.92 7.27
C GLY A 520 3.79 -3.09 6.29
N ALA A 521 4.45 -4.17 6.69
CA ALA A 521 4.51 -5.42 5.92
C ALA A 521 3.27 -6.30 6.13
N SER A 522 2.76 -6.44 7.36
CA SER A 522 1.56 -7.24 7.66
C SER A 522 0.27 -6.67 7.08
N ALA A 523 0.21 -5.36 6.82
CA ALA A 523 -0.87 -4.74 6.06
C ALA A 523 -1.05 -5.35 4.65
N SER A 524 0.02 -5.89 4.04
CA SER A 524 -0.10 -6.63 2.76
C SER A 524 -0.75 -8.02 2.93
N THR A 525 -0.63 -8.62 4.14
CA THR A 525 -1.32 -9.86 4.51
C THR A 525 -2.79 -9.59 4.80
N GLN A 526 -3.14 -8.53 5.54
CA GLN A 526 -4.55 -8.11 5.71
C GLN A 526 -5.22 -7.76 4.37
N LEU A 527 -4.51 -7.08 3.46
CA LEU A 527 -5.01 -6.82 2.09
C LEU A 527 -5.23 -8.11 1.29
N SER A 528 -4.49 -9.18 1.60
CA SER A 528 -4.69 -10.51 1.00
C SER A 528 -5.90 -11.22 1.60
N LEU A 529 -6.11 -11.16 2.93
CA LEU A 529 -7.28 -11.72 3.61
C LEU A 529 -8.60 -11.05 3.16
N ASN A 530 -8.58 -9.73 2.99
CA ASN A 530 -9.74 -8.98 2.49
C ASN A 530 -10.12 -9.37 1.05
N LYS A 531 -9.18 -9.87 0.26
CA LYS A 531 -9.49 -10.34 -1.10
C LYS A 531 -10.39 -11.58 -1.08
N ASP A 532 -10.10 -12.55 -0.22
CA ASP A 532 -10.89 -13.78 -0.13
C ASP A 532 -12.31 -13.49 0.40
N LYS A 533 -12.48 -12.44 1.22
CA LYS A 533 -13.79 -11.87 1.59
C LYS A 533 -14.52 -11.20 0.41
N TRP A 534 -13.80 -10.53 -0.50
CA TRP A 534 -14.40 -9.87 -1.67
C TRP A 534 -14.87 -10.87 -2.74
N ASP A 535 -14.18 -12.00 -2.91
CA ASP A 535 -14.62 -13.05 -3.84
C ASP A 535 -15.93 -13.71 -3.36
N LEU A 536 -16.18 -13.81 -2.04
CA LEU A 536 -17.47 -14.28 -1.47
C LEU A 536 -18.64 -13.30 -1.70
N ALA A 537 -18.39 -11.98 -1.63
CA ALA A 537 -19.40 -10.95 -1.86
C ALA A 537 -19.90 -10.87 -3.33
N SER A 538 -19.38 -11.73 -4.23
CA SER A 538 -19.82 -11.84 -5.62
C SER A 538 -21.05 -12.74 -5.82
N ASP A 539 -21.41 -13.58 -4.83
CA ASP A 539 -22.50 -14.57 -4.97
C ASP A 539 -23.90 -14.00 -4.63
N ASP A 540 -24.00 -12.84 -3.97
CA ASP A 540 -25.28 -12.19 -3.56
C ASP A 540 -26.16 -11.68 -4.72
N SER A 541 -25.82 -11.96 -5.98
CA SER A 541 -26.54 -11.48 -7.17
C SER A 541 -27.87 -12.20 -7.48
N ASN A 542 -28.30 -13.14 -6.65
CA ASN A 542 -29.43 -14.05 -6.92
C ASN A 542 -30.85 -13.45 -6.76
N SER A 543 -31.01 -12.26 -6.15
CA SER A 543 -32.31 -11.70 -5.74
C SER A 543 -33.37 -11.54 -6.85
N ILE A 544 -32.96 -11.44 -8.13
CA ILE A 544 -33.88 -11.37 -9.27
C ILE A 544 -34.43 -12.77 -9.67
N ALA A 545 -33.72 -13.85 -9.36
CA ALA A 545 -34.14 -15.21 -9.67
C ALA A 545 -35.28 -15.68 -8.74
N GLU A 546 -35.16 -15.40 -7.45
CA GLU A 546 -36.14 -15.77 -6.41
C GLU A 546 -37.47 -15.04 -6.60
N LEU A 547 -37.42 -13.76 -6.98
CA LEU A 547 -38.61 -12.93 -7.20
C LEU A 547 -39.41 -13.37 -8.44
N LEU A 548 -38.78 -14.07 -9.40
CA LEU A 548 -39.45 -14.69 -10.54
C LEU A 548 -40.06 -16.06 -10.20
N SER A 549 -39.35 -16.93 -9.46
CA SER A 549 -39.83 -18.28 -9.16
C SER A 549 -41.09 -18.27 -8.30
N GLY A 550 -41.07 -17.58 -7.15
CA GLY A 550 -42.21 -17.56 -6.22
C GLY A 550 -43.51 -17.04 -6.84
N LYS A 551 -43.42 -16.14 -7.84
CA LYS A 551 -44.58 -15.60 -8.54
C LYS A 551 -45.17 -16.59 -9.55
N TRP A 552 -44.34 -17.42 -10.19
CA TRP A 552 -44.81 -18.49 -11.08
C TRP A 552 -45.44 -19.66 -10.30
N ASP A 553 -44.86 -20.07 -9.17
CA ASP A 553 -45.41 -21.16 -8.36
C ASP A 553 -46.73 -20.79 -7.66
N ALA A 554 -46.91 -19.52 -7.26
CA ALA A 554 -48.21 -19.02 -6.81
C ALA A 554 -49.28 -19.08 -7.92
N THR A 555 -48.95 -18.65 -9.14
CA THR A 555 -49.87 -18.70 -10.30
C THR A 555 -50.20 -20.15 -10.71
N LYS A 556 -49.21 -21.06 -10.69
CA LYS A 556 -49.38 -22.51 -10.94
C LYS A 556 -50.43 -23.12 -10.00
N ARG A 557 -50.35 -22.82 -8.70
CA ARG A 557 -51.30 -23.31 -7.69
C ARG A 557 -52.71 -22.79 -7.93
N GLN A 558 -52.86 -21.48 -8.16
CA GLN A 558 -54.17 -20.85 -8.38
C GLN A 558 -54.90 -21.41 -9.62
N ILE A 559 -54.19 -21.62 -10.73
CA ILE A 559 -54.75 -22.22 -11.96
C ILE A 559 -55.18 -23.68 -11.74
N THR A 560 -54.45 -24.41 -10.90
CA THR A 560 -54.74 -25.84 -10.64
C THR A 560 -55.91 -26.02 -9.68
N ALA A 561 -56.06 -25.14 -8.68
CA ALA A 561 -57.14 -25.22 -7.68
C ALA A 561 -58.54 -25.10 -8.30
N GLY A 562 -58.73 -24.17 -9.25
CA GLY A 562 -59.85 -24.18 -10.21
C GLY A 562 -61.29 -24.15 -9.65
N VAL A 563 -61.56 -23.39 -8.57
CA VAL A 563 -62.88 -23.40 -7.88
C VAL A 563 -63.66 -22.08 -8.06
N ASN A 564 -64.98 -22.19 -8.28
CA ASN A 564 -65.98 -21.11 -8.26
C ASN A 564 -65.93 -20.00 -9.33
N GLU A 565 -65.10 -20.13 -10.37
CA GLU A 565 -65.08 -19.22 -11.52
C GLU A 565 -66.49 -18.90 -12.08
N ASN A 566 -66.88 -17.61 -12.10
CA ASN A 566 -68.22 -17.20 -12.51
C ASN A 566 -68.31 -17.08 -14.05
N VAL A 567 -68.59 -18.20 -14.71
CA VAL A 567 -68.59 -18.30 -16.18
C VAL A 567 -69.97 -17.98 -16.80
N VAL A 568 -70.10 -16.82 -17.43
CA VAL A 568 -71.30 -16.38 -18.16
C VAL A 568 -71.08 -16.49 -19.67
N ILE A 569 -71.75 -17.45 -20.31
CA ILE A 569 -71.73 -17.65 -21.77
C ILE A 569 -72.97 -17.01 -22.39
N ASP A 570 -72.79 -15.98 -23.21
CA ASP A 570 -73.88 -15.24 -23.86
C ASP A 570 -73.64 -15.03 -25.36
N ARG A 571 -74.57 -14.34 -26.02
CA ARG A 571 -74.50 -14.06 -27.46
C ARG A 571 -73.35 -13.11 -27.87
N LYS A 572 -72.63 -12.55 -26.90
CA LYS A 572 -71.46 -11.69 -27.07
C LYS A 572 -70.15 -12.40 -26.68
N GLY A 573 -70.17 -13.67 -26.23
CA GLY A 573 -68.96 -14.40 -25.79
C GLY A 573 -69.04 -15.00 -24.38
N ILE A 574 -67.90 -15.43 -23.86
CA ILE A 574 -67.71 -16.00 -22.51
C ILE A 574 -67.11 -14.92 -21.60
N THR A 575 -67.76 -14.57 -20.49
CA THR A 575 -67.09 -13.89 -19.36
C THR A 575 -66.74 -14.94 -18.32
N ILE A 576 -65.57 -14.80 -17.71
CA ILE A 576 -65.23 -15.38 -16.42
C ILE A 576 -64.98 -14.18 -15.49
N THR A 577 -65.67 -14.10 -14.37
CA THR A 577 -65.51 -13.01 -13.39
C THR A 577 -64.94 -13.57 -12.08
N ASP A 578 -63.97 -12.85 -11.52
CA ASP A 578 -63.37 -13.17 -10.21
C ASP A 578 -64.49 -13.24 -9.14
N PRO A 579 -64.59 -14.34 -8.36
CA PRO A 579 -65.66 -14.49 -7.37
C PRO A 579 -65.59 -13.50 -6.20
N THR A 580 -64.47 -12.80 -6.03
CA THR A 580 -64.18 -11.89 -4.91
C THR A 580 -64.15 -10.42 -5.33
N ASP A 581 -63.74 -10.11 -6.56
CA ASP A 581 -63.73 -8.75 -7.13
C ASP A 581 -64.44 -8.73 -8.50
N PRO A 582 -65.75 -8.42 -8.55
CA PRO A 582 -66.51 -8.43 -9.80
C PRO A 582 -66.05 -7.44 -10.89
N MET A 583 -65.10 -6.54 -10.58
CA MET A 583 -64.47 -5.69 -11.59
C MET A 583 -63.36 -6.42 -12.35
N ARG A 584 -62.78 -7.49 -11.78
CA ARG A 584 -61.81 -8.35 -12.45
C ARG A 584 -62.53 -9.40 -13.27
N LEU A 585 -62.34 -9.34 -14.59
CA LEU A 585 -62.93 -10.33 -15.49
C LEU A 585 -62.05 -10.65 -16.69
N LEU A 586 -62.16 -11.89 -17.15
CA LEU A 586 -61.59 -12.40 -18.40
C LEU A 586 -62.75 -12.62 -19.38
N ARG A 587 -62.60 -12.13 -20.61
CA ARG A 587 -63.62 -12.16 -21.66
C ARG A 587 -63.06 -12.86 -22.91
N ILE A 588 -63.73 -13.91 -23.37
CA ILE A 588 -63.41 -14.63 -24.61
C ILE A 588 -64.49 -14.37 -25.66
N MET A 589 -64.10 -13.83 -26.81
CA MET A 589 -64.97 -13.48 -27.94
C MET A 589 -64.40 -14.06 -29.25
N HIS A 590 -64.98 -13.71 -30.41
CA HIS A 590 -64.88 -14.51 -31.64
C HIS A 590 -63.45 -14.78 -32.15
N SER A 591 -62.47 -13.94 -31.77
CA SER A 591 -61.04 -14.18 -31.98
C SER A 591 -60.18 -13.67 -30.81
N THR A 592 -60.74 -13.30 -29.65
CA THR A 592 -60.01 -12.49 -28.65
C THR A 592 -60.21 -13.02 -27.24
N VAL A 593 -59.14 -13.11 -26.45
CA VAL A 593 -59.14 -13.33 -24.99
C VAL A 593 -58.62 -12.05 -24.34
N ALA A 594 -59.41 -11.38 -23.50
CA ALA A 594 -59.03 -10.12 -22.87
C ALA A 594 -59.32 -10.11 -21.37
N MET A 595 -58.47 -9.49 -20.57
CA MET A 595 -58.62 -9.27 -19.14
C MET A 595 -58.87 -7.80 -18.85
N SER A 596 -59.75 -7.53 -17.89
CA SER A 596 -60.16 -6.22 -17.41
C SER A 596 -60.09 -6.20 -15.88
N VAL A 597 -59.73 -5.06 -15.29
CA VAL A 597 -59.78 -4.81 -13.84
C VAL A 597 -60.87 -3.79 -13.41
N ASP A 598 -61.69 -3.31 -14.35
CA ASP A 598 -62.64 -2.21 -14.15
C ASP A 598 -64.12 -2.56 -14.41
N GLY A 599 -64.43 -3.86 -14.60
CA GLY A 599 -65.75 -4.36 -14.95
C GLY A 599 -66.00 -4.46 -16.46
N GLY A 600 -64.97 -4.30 -17.29
CA GLY A 600 -65.01 -4.46 -18.74
C GLY A 600 -65.33 -3.17 -19.51
N ASN A 601 -65.00 -2.00 -18.96
CA ASN A 601 -65.01 -0.74 -19.73
C ASN A 601 -63.63 -0.48 -20.37
N THR A 602 -62.54 -0.88 -19.71
CA THR A 602 -61.19 -1.08 -20.30
C THR A 602 -60.75 -2.54 -20.19
N PHE A 603 -59.73 -2.91 -20.97
CA PHE A 603 -59.12 -4.24 -20.98
C PHE A 603 -57.61 -4.08 -21.10
N GLU A 604 -56.88 -4.28 -20.01
CA GLU A 604 -55.47 -3.90 -19.85
C GLU A 604 -54.49 -4.95 -20.43
N LEU A 605 -55.00 -6.15 -20.76
CA LEU A 605 -54.26 -7.21 -21.44
C LEU A 605 -55.19 -8.09 -22.31
N ALA A 606 -54.98 -8.09 -23.63
CA ALA A 606 -55.71 -8.87 -24.62
C ALA A 606 -54.79 -9.71 -25.52
N ILE A 607 -55.33 -10.80 -26.07
CA ILE A 607 -54.66 -11.76 -26.94
C ILE A 607 -55.60 -12.15 -28.08
N ASP A 608 -55.14 -12.07 -29.33
CA ASP A 608 -55.88 -12.46 -30.53
C ASP A 608 -54.90 -13.01 -31.63
N PRO A 609 -55.37 -13.37 -32.85
CA PRO A 609 -54.50 -13.85 -33.92
C PRO A 609 -53.42 -12.87 -34.42
N GLU A 610 -53.51 -11.59 -34.08
CA GLU A 610 -52.55 -10.55 -34.49
C GLU A 610 -51.47 -10.32 -33.42
N GLY A 611 -51.78 -10.52 -32.13
CA GLY A 611 -50.75 -10.45 -31.08
C GLY A 611 -51.22 -10.55 -29.62
N VAL A 612 -50.31 -10.17 -28.73
CA VAL A 612 -50.54 -9.94 -27.29
C VAL A 612 -50.41 -8.44 -27.06
N PHE A 613 -51.46 -7.81 -26.54
CA PHE A 613 -51.58 -6.37 -26.36
C PHE A 613 -51.83 -6.08 -24.89
N GLY A 614 -50.94 -5.39 -24.19
CA GLY A 614 -51.20 -5.00 -22.80
C GLY A 614 -50.18 -4.02 -22.25
N GLU A 615 -50.58 -3.26 -21.24
CA GLU A 615 -49.81 -2.10 -20.75
C GLU A 615 -48.52 -2.51 -20.01
N GLN A 616 -48.50 -3.69 -19.39
CA GLN A 616 -47.33 -4.22 -18.69
C GLN A 616 -47.15 -5.72 -18.97
N ILE A 617 -46.06 -6.08 -19.67
CA ILE A 617 -45.67 -7.48 -19.91
C ILE A 617 -44.37 -7.76 -19.13
N VAL A 618 -44.49 -8.43 -17.99
CA VAL A 618 -43.38 -8.69 -17.06
C VAL A 618 -42.80 -10.09 -17.31
N GLY A 619 -41.61 -10.17 -17.90
CA GLY A 619 -40.92 -11.44 -18.14
C GLY A 619 -39.68 -11.29 -19.02
N LYS A 620 -38.99 -12.41 -19.27
CA LYS A 620 -37.78 -12.44 -20.10
C LYS A 620 -38.12 -12.54 -21.59
N ILE A 621 -38.63 -11.43 -22.15
CA ILE A 621 -39.10 -11.38 -23.55
C ILE A 621 -37.92 -11.56 -24.52
N ILE A 622 -37.95 -12.63 -25.32
CA ILE A 622 -36.99 -12.85 -26.41
C ILE A 622 -37.53 -12.19 -27.68
N ALA A 623 -36.76 -11.28 -28.29
CA ALA A 623 -37.16 -10.54 -29.48
C ALA A 623 -37.28 -11.44 -30.72
N GLY A 624 -38.50 -11.89 -31.00
CA GLY A 624 -38.89 -12.54 -32.27
C GLY A 624 -39.28 -11.53 -33.35
N GLN A 625 -39.54 -12.02 -34.57
CA GLN A 625 -39.75 -11.20 -35.78
C GLN A 625 -40.87 -10.16 -35.70
N ASN A 626 -41.85 -10.31 -34.80
CA ASN A 626 -43.07 -9.49 -34.72
C ASN A 626 -43.29 -8.85 -33.34
N LEU A 627 -42.24 -8.61 -32.54
CA LEU A 627 -42.38 -8.00 -31.20
C LEU A 627 -42.62 -6.48 -31.27
N TYR A 628 -43.87 -6.05 -31.40
CA TYR A 628 -44.23 -4.64 -31.23
C TYR A 628 -44.20 -4.27 -29.74
N ILE A 629 -43.40 -3.26 -29.39
CA ILE A 629 -43.42 -2.54 -28.11
C ILE A 629 -43.54 -1.08 -28.49
N GLU A 630 -44.59 -0.40 -28.06
CA GLU A 630 -44.96 0.94 -28.52
C GLU A 630 -45.47 1.78 -27.34
N ASN A 631 -45.29 3.10 -27.39
CA ASN A 631 -45.85 4.02 -26.39
C ASN A 631 -47.11 4.71 -26.95
N GLU A 632 -47.88 5.40 -26.10
CA GLU A 632 -49.16 6.08 -26.45
C GLU A 632 -49.10 6.95 -27.73
N THR A 633 -47.91 7.40 -28.13
CA THR A 633 -47.73 8.28 -29.30
C THR A 633 -47.59 7.55 -30.64
N GLY A 634 -47.46 6.21 -30.65
CA GLY A 634 -47.31 5.40 -31.88
C GLY A 634 -45.92 5.47 -32.53
N LYS A 635 -44.86 5.36 -31.72
CA LYS A 635 -43.50 5.80 -32.12
C LYS A 635 -42.33 4.88 -31.85
N PHE A 636 -42.51 3.74 -31.17
CA PHE A 636 -41.44 2.78 -30.88
C PHE A 636 -41.85 1.41 -31.44
N LYS A 637 -40.89 0.62 -31.92
CA LYS A 637 -41.14 -0.68 -32.55
C LYS A 637 -39.86 -1.53 -32.60
N PHE A 638 -40.01 -2.84 -32.38
CA PHE A 638 -39.06 -3.86 -32.83
C PHE A 638 -39.70 -4.73 -33.93
N ASP A 639 -38.91 -5.23 -34.89
CA ASP A 639 -39.28 -6.32 -35.81
C ASP A 639 -38.05 -7.10 -36.30
N LYS A 640 -38.27 -7.99 -37.29
CA LYS A 640 -37.22 -8.83 -37.90
C LYS A 640 -36.00 -8.08 -38.46
N ASP A 641 -36.12 -6.78 -38.77
CA ASP A 641 -35.05 -5.96 -39.34
C ASP A 641 -34.40 -5.04 -38.28
N GLY A 642 -34.91 -5.03 -37.03
CA GLY A 642 -34.31 -4.35 -35.89
C GLY A 642 -35.27 -3.41 -35.16
N VAL A 643 -34.74 -2.28 -34.68
CA VAL A 643 -35.49 -1.27 -33.90
C VAL A 643 -35.84 -0.09 -34.80
N THR A 644 -37.12 0.29 -34.84
CA THR A 644 -37.62 1.46 -35.58
C THR A 644 -38.27 2.45 -34.61
N ILE A 645 -37.77 3.68 -34.55
CA ILE A 645 -38.44 4.80 -33.88
C ILE A 645 -38.94 5.80 -34.93
N LYS A 646 -40.21 6.22 -34.85
CA LYS A 646 -40.82 7.16 -35.80
C LYS A 646 -41.28 8.45 -35.12
N GLY A 647 -40.53 9.54 -35.32
CA GLY A 647 -40.91 10.87 -34.81
C GLY A 647 -40.85 11.01 -33.28
N ALA A 648 -40.16 10.09 -32.61
CA ALA A 648 -39.52 10.27 -31.31
C ALA A 648 -38.01 10.05 -31.53
N SER A 649 -37.16 10.41 -30.57
CA SER A 649 -35.70 10.35 -30.76
C SER A 649 -35.10 9.11 -30.11
N LEU A 650 -34.42 8.25 -30.90
CA LEU A 650 -33.52 7.24 -30.34
C LEU A 650 -32.26 7.95 -29.85
N ARG A 651 -32.10 7.99 -28.53
CA ARG A 651 -30.94 8.59 -27.86
C ARG A 651 -30.14 7.47 -27.21
N ILE A 652 -29.17 6.90 -27.94
CA ILE A 652 -28.13 6.06 -27.33
C ILE A 652 -27.10 7.06 -26.80
N LEU A 653 -27.18 7.38 -25.52
CA LEU A 653 -26.37 8.42 -24.91
C LEU A 653 -25.04 7.86 -24.37
N SER A 654 -24.06 8.76 -24.21
CA SER A 654 -22.95 8.55 -23.29
C SER A 654 -23.43 8.51 -21.83
N ASP A 655 -22.59 7.98 -20.93
CA ASP A 655 -22.90 7.75 -19.50
C ASP A 655 -23.23 9.05 -18.71
N ASP A 656 -23.05 10.22 -19.32
CA ASP A 656 -23.37 11.57 -18.82
C ASP A 656 -24.65 12.17 -19.44
N GLU A 657 -25.38 11.37 -20.22
CA GLU A 657 -26.56 11.74 -21.02
C GLU A 657 -26.35 12.82 -22.11
N THR A 658 -25.11 13.24 -22.42
CA THR A 658 -24.88 14.40 -23.32
C THR A 658 -24.92 14.06 -24.82
N THR A 659 -24.36 12.93 -25.25
CA THR A 659 -24.01 12.70 -26.66
C THR A 659 -24.77 11.53 -27.27
N ASN A 660 -25.59 11.75 -28.30
CA ASN A 660 -26.27 10.67 -29.03
C ASN A 660 -25.33 9.99 -30.04
N TRP A 661 -25.18 8.67 -29.94
CA TRP A 661 -24.31 7.88 -30.80
C TRP A 661 -24.95 7.53 -32.16
N VAL A 662 -26.28 7.50 -32.25
CA VAL A 662 -27.03 7.14 -33.47
C VAL A 662 -26.78 8.15 -34.59
N ASP A 663 -26.76 9.44 -34.26
CA ASP A 663 -26.47 10.54 -35.18
C ASP A 663 -25.04 10.46 -35.74
N ARG A 664 -24.16 9.70 -35.09
CA ARG A 664 -22.75 9.49 -35.45
C ARG A 664 -22.54 8.31 -36.41
N TRP A 665 -23.41 7.30 -36.39
CA TRP A 665 -23.25 6.08 -37.19
C TRP A 665 -23.78 6.20 -38.63
N ASN A 666 -24.83 6.99 -38.85
CA ASN A 666 -25.52 7.10 -40.16
C ASN A 666 -24.75 7.89 -41.24
N ASN A 667 -23.42 8.05 -41.13
CA ASN A 667 -22.61 8.96 -41.94
C ASN A 667 -21.27 8.33 -42.39
N SER A 668 -21.25 7.08 -42.90
CA SER A 668 -20.00 6.40 -43.28
C SER A 668 -20.12 5.28 -44.35
N ILE A 669 -19.61 5.58 -45.55
CA ILE A 669 -19.18 4.68 -46.65
C ILE A 669 -20.26 4.16 -47.64
N GLU A 670 -20.05 4.45 -48.93
CA GLU A 670 -20.88 4.07 -50.11
C GLU A 670 -20.01 3.41 -51.22
N GLU A 671 -20.59 2.92 -52.32
CA GLU A 671 -19.85 2.24 -53.41
C GLU A 671 -19.19 3.23 -54.41
N GLY A 672 -17.95 2.95 -54.83
CA GLY A 672 -17.22 3.74 -55.83
C GLY A 672 -16.62 5.05 -55.32
N GLU A 673 -17.14 5.59 -54.22
CA GLU A 673 -16.59 6.77 -53.53
C GLU A 673 -15.28 6.47 -52.76
N SER A 674 -14.49 7.52 -52.50
CA SER A 674 -13.13 7.41 -51.96
C SER A 674 -13.04 7.73 -50.47
N TYR A 675 -12.83 6.69 -49.65
CA TYR A 675 -12.79 6.81 -48.20
C TYR A 675 -11.35 6.74 -47.71
N ASN A 676 -10.71 7.91 -47.63
CA ASN A 676 -9.28 8.05 -47.31
C ASN A 676 -8.41 7.20 -48.26
N GLY A 677 -8.66 7.34 -49.56
CA GLY A 677 -7.93 6.64 -50.63
C GLY A 677 -8.29 5.16 -50.82
N VAL A 678 -9.13 4.59 -49.96
CA VAL A 678 -9.76 3.29 -50.18
C VAL A 678 -10.92 3.47 -51.15
N VAL A 679 -10.85 2.81 -52.31
CA VAL A 679 -11.95 2.68 -53.28
C VAL A 679 -12.25 1.20 -53.47
N LEU A 680 -13.53 0.85 -53.38
CA LEU A 680 -14.04 -0.48 -53.72
C LEU A 680 -14.87 -0.37 -55.00
N SER A 681 -14.52 -1.11 -56.04
CA SER A 681 -15.29 -1.14 -57.30
C SER A 681 -15.34 -2.53 -57.92
N ILE A 682 -16.44 -2.84 -58.61
CA ILE A 682 -16.65 -4.11 -59.32
C ILE A 682 -15.67 -4.36 -60.49
N LYS A 683 -14.91 -3.34 -60.92
CA LYS A 683 -13.99 -3.41 -62.06
C LYS A 683 -12.55 -3.61 -61.63
N ASP A 684 -12.07 -2.71 -60.78
CA ASP A 684 -10.65 -2.65 -60.38
C ASP A 684 -10.39 -3.41 -59.08
N GLY A 685 -11.46 -3.82 -58.38
CA GLY A 685 -11.43 -4.63 -57.16
C GLY A 685 -11.36 -3.76 -55.90
N LEU A 686 -10.56 -4.21 -54.94
CA LEU A 686 -10.14 -3.35 -53.83
C LEU A 686 -8.86 -2.61 -54.26
N VAL A 687 -8.98 -1.29 -54.41
CA VAL A 687 -7.84 -0.39 -54.67
C VAL A 687 -7.66 0.49 -53.44
N VAL A 688 -6.60 0.23 -52.68
CA VAL A 688 -6.20 1.09 -51.56
C VAL A 688 -5.04 1.95 -52.03
N GLU A 689 -5.33 3.17 -52.44
CA GLU A 689 -4.35 4.19 -52.75
C GLU A 689 -4.12 5.07 -51.52
N ASN A 690 -2.91 5.55 -51.29
CA ASN A 690 -2.68 6.52 -50.21
C ASN A 690 -3.13 7.92 -50.64
N ASN A 691 -3.49 8.79 -49.69
CA ASN A 691 -4.01 10.15 -49.95
C ASN A 691 -3.07 11.05 -50.78
N ASN A 692 -1.82 10.64 -50.98
CA ASN A 692 -0.81 11.36 -51.76
C ASN A 692 -0.66 10.80 -53.19
N HIS A 693 -1.47 9.81 -53.60
CA HIS A 693 -1.39 9.14 -54.91
C HIS A 693 0.02 8.61 -55.24
N THR A 694 0.66 7.98 -54.24
CA THR A 694 2.06 7.51 -54.29
C THR A 694 2.30 6.05 -53.91
N VAL A 695 1.40 5.40 -53.19
CA VAL A 695 1.39 3.94 -52.98
C VAL A 695 -0.04 3.46 -53.22
N ARG A 696 -0.24 2.44 -54.05
CA ARG A 696 -1.52 1.77 -54.22
C ARG A 696 -1.36 0.26 -54.11
N THR A 697 -2.30 -0.38 -53.45
CA THR A 697 -2.38 -1.84 -53.36
C THR A 697 -3.64 -2.28 -54.06
N THR A 698 -3.51 -3.22 -55.00
CA THR A 698 -4.62 -3.73 -55.80
C THR A 698 -4.76 -5.22 -55.55
N LEU A 699 -5.96 -5.64 -55.16
CA LEU A 699 -6.37 -7.04 -55.08
C LEU A 699 -7.42 -7.26 -56.17
N ASN A 700 -7.03 -7.90 -57.27
CA ASN A 700 -7.89 -8.11 -58.42
C ASN A 700 -7.78 -9.54 -58.96
N ALA A 701 -8.93 -10.17 -59.23
CA ALA A 701 -9.02 -11.56 -59.69
C ALA A 701 -8.36 -11.83 -61.05
N THR A 702 -8.07 -10.79 -61.87
CA THR A 702 -7.43 -10.93 -63.19
C THR A 702 -5.98 -10.42 -63.25
N GLU A 703 -5.50 -9.71 -62.22
CA GLU A 703 -4.11 -9.21 -62.16
C GLU A 703 -3.27 -9.78 -60.99
N GLY A 704 -3.88 -10.56 -60.10
CA GLY A 704 -3.25 -11.11 -58.90
C GLY A 704 -3.24 -10.12 -57.73
N ILE A 705 -2.19 -10.21 -56.90
CA ILE A 705 -1.98 -9.31 -55.76
C ILE A 705 -0.70 -8.52 -55.98
N LYS A 706 -0.82 -7.19 -55.97
CA LYS A 706 0.29 -6.27 -56.26
C LYS A 706 0.28 -5.08 -55.31
N ILE A 707 1.46 -4.77 -54.77
CA ILE A 707 1.76 -3.49 -54.13
C ILE A 707 2.54 -2.67 -55.15
N GLU A 708 1.99 -1.52 -55.54
CA GLU A 708 2.55 -0.61 -56.54
C GLU A 708 2.91 0.75 -55.89
N GLN A 709 4.05 1.31 -56.27
CA GLN A 709 4.50 2.63 -55.82
C GLN A 709 4.63 3.57 -57.04
N TYR A 710 4.00 4.74 -56.95
CA TYR A 710 4.05 5.75 -58.01
C TYR A 710 5.44 6.40 -58.00
N LYS A 711 6.17 6.28 -59.11
CA LYS A 711 7.51 6.86 -59.27
C LYS A 711 7.64 7.42 -60.68
N SER A 712 7.92 8.71 -60.78
CA SER A 712 8.12 9.44 -62.04
C SER A 712 6.90 9.43 -62.98
N GLY A 713 5.68 9.50 -62.43
CA GLY A 713 4.44 9.59 -63.19
C GLY A 713 3.78 8.25 -63.53
N ASP A 714 4.32 7.12 -63.06
CA ASP A 714 3.78 5.78 -63.36
C ASP A 714 3.87 4.82 -62.14
N TRP A 715 3.02 3.80 -62.13
CA TRP A 715 2.82 2.86 -61.02
C TRP A 715 3.70 1.61 -61.16
N LYS A 716 4.62 1.37 -60.21
CA LYS A 716 5.59 0.27 -60.28
C LYS A 716 5.41 -0.76 -59.18
N LYS A 717 5.23 -2.04 -59.55
CA LYS A 717 5.14 -3.16 -58.60
C LYS A 717 6.45 -3.34 -57.83
N THR A 718 6.41 -3.40 -56.50
CA THR A 718 7.57 -3.63 -55.60
C THR A 718 7.51 -5.00 -54.91
N PHE A 719 6.30 -5.48 -54.64
CA PHE A 719 6.02 -6.84 -54.18
C PHE A 719 4.75 -7.32 -54.88
N PHE A 720 4.83 -8.44 -55.60
CA PHE A 720 3.68 -9.00 -56.30
C PHE A 720 3.78 -10.51 -56.51
N VAL A 721 2.61 -11.12 -56.66
CA VAL A 721 2.44 -12.46 -57.21
C VAL A 721 1.62 -12.29 -58.49
N ASP A 722 2.16 -12.76 -59.62
CA ASP A 722 1.45 -12.77 -60.90
C ASP A 722 0.38 -13.88 -60.97
N THR A 723 -0.36 -13.93 -62.08
CA THR A 723 -1.42 -14.93 -62.29
C THR A 723 -0.89 -16.35 -62.48
N ASP A 724 0.41 -16.50 -62.78
CA ASP A 724 1.06 -17.80 -63.00
C ASP A 724 1.71 -18.34 -61.71
N GLY A 725 1.77 -17.52 -60.65
CA GLY A 725 2.18 -17.89 -59.30
C GLY A 725 3.63 -17.51 -58.94
N ASN A 726 4.33 -16.73 -59.76
CA ASN A 726 5.71 -16.33 -59.46
C ASN A 726 5.73 -15.23 -58.38
N LEU A 727 6.45 -15.47 -57.29
CA LEU A 727 6.66 -14.48 -56.24
C LEU A 727 7.86 -13.58 -56.57
N THR A 728 7.60 -12.29 -56.86
CA THR A 728 8.65 -11.27 -56.99
C THR A 728 8.61 -10.33 -55.79
N ALA A 729 9.73 -10.23 -55.09
CA ALA A 729 9.89 -9.42 -53.87
C ALA A 729 11.27 -8.75 -53.86
N GLU A 730 11.34 -7.48 -53.44
CA GLU A 730 12.63 -6.79 -53.20
C GLU A 730 13.37 -7.33 -51.96
N ASP A 731 12.68 -7.91 -50.96
CA ASP A 731 13.24 -8.42 -49.69
C ASP A 731 12.52 -9.70 -49.17
N LEU A 732 13.19 -10.57 -48.39
CA LEU A 732 12.61 -11.83 -47.86
C LEU A 732 13.20 -12.34 -46.52
N VAL A 733 12.33 -12.84 -45.61
CA VAL A 733 12.72 -13.43 -44.30
C VAL A 733 11.68 -14.46 -43.78
N ALA A 734 12.08 -15.64 -43.27
CA ALA A 734 11.26 -16.71 -42.63
C ALA A 734 11.80 -17.04 -41.19
N ASN A 735 11.90 -18.20 -40.48
CA ASN A 735 12.73 -18.33 -39.19
C ASN A 735 13.93 -19.35 -38.83
N ARG A 736 14.30 -20.37 -39.65
CA ARG A 736 15.46 -21.30 -39.95
C ARG A 736 15.27 -21.93 -41.37
N LEU A 737 16.09 -21.63 -42.39
CA LEU A 737 15.82 -21.81 -43.84
C LEU A 737 16.36 -23.11 -44.46
N LEU A 738 15.79 -23.52 -45.60
CA LEU A 738 16.24 -24.62 -46.47
C LEU A 738 16.04 -24.22 -47.94
N ILE A 739 17.12 -24.13 -48.72
CA ILE A 739 17.07 -23.87 -50.17
C ILE A 739 17.63 -25.09 -50.91
N LYS A 740 16.83 -25.62 -51.83
CA LYS A 740 17.15 -26.79 -52.66
C LYS A 740 16.86 -26.51 -54.13
N ASN A 741 17.54 -27.25 -55.00
CA ASN A 741 17.20 -27.34 -56.43
C ASN A 741 17.08 -28.82 -56.79
N GLY A 742 15.85 -29.32 -56.94
CA GLY A 742 15.57 -30.75 -56.91
C GLY A 742 16.03 -31.37 -55.57
N ASP A 743 16.76 -32.47 -55.65
CA ASP A 743 17.32 -33.16 -54.46
C ASP A 743 18.56 -32.45 -53.86
N ILE A 744 19.28 -31.65 -54.68
CA ILE A 744 20.50 -30.94 -54.28
C ILE A 744 20.16 -29.82 -53.28
N THR A 745 21.01 -29.63 -52.28
CA THR A 745 20.76 -28.73 -51.15
C THR A 745 21.85 -27.66 -51.07
N LEU A 746 21.47 -26.40 -51.26
CA LEU A 746 22.41 -25.28 -51.40
C LEU A 746 22.68 -24.59 -50.06
N ILE A 747 21.61 -24.45 -49.25
CA ILE A 747 21.66 -23.90 -47.89
C ILE A 747 20.76 -24.75 -47.01
N ASP A 748 21.30 -25.37 -45.96
CA ASP A 748 20.51 -26.08 -44.95
C ASP A 748 20.76 -25.53 -43.53
N GLY A 749 19.75 -24.87 -42.98
CA GLY A 749 19.75 -24.37 -41.60
C GLY A 749 19.64 -25.45 -40.50
N VAL A 750 19.56 -26.75 -40.82
CA VAL A 750 19.64 -27.86 -39.85
C VAL A 750 21.10 -28.28 -39.62
N THR A 751 21.83 -28.63 -40.69
CA THR A 751 23.28 -28.86 -40.62
C THR A 751 24.07 -27.58 -40.37
N LYS A 752 23.46 -26.42 -40.68
CA LYS A 752 24.03 -25.07 -40.58
C LYS A 752 25.18 -24.85 -41.57
N THR A 753 25.15 -25.58 -42.68
CA THR A 753 26.11 -25.47 -43.77
C THR A 753 25.50 -24.74 -44.97
N ILE A 754 26.33 -23.93 -45.62
CA ILE A 754 26.14 -23.53 -47.02
C ILE A 754 27.09 -24.44 -47.80
N ASP A 755 26.57 -25.18 -48.77
CA ASP A 755 27.38 -26.06 -49.59
C ASP A 755 27.92 -25.26 -50.78
N PHE A 756 29.13 -24.70 -50.64
CA PHE A 756 29.74 -23.85 -51.66
C PHE A 756 30.19 -24.63 -52.90
N ASP A 757 30.36 -25.95 -52.81
CA ASP A 757 30.71 -26.80 -53.96
C ASP A 757 29.49 -27.10 -54.84
N ALA A 758 28.27 -26.88 -54.31
CA ALA A 758 27.01 -26.94 -55.05
C ALA A 758 26.67 -25.64 -55.83
N PHE A 759 27.61 -24.69 -55.94
CA PHE A 759 27.49 -23.48 -56.77
C PHE A 759 28.63 -23.44 -57.79
N ASP A 760 28.31 -23.26 -59.08
CA ASP A 760 29.33 -23.22 -60.14
C ASP A 760 30.32 -22.04 -60.04
N VAL A 761 29.98 -20.99 -59.29
CA VAL A 761 30.81 -19.78 -59.06
C VAL A 761 30.54 -19.19 -57.68
N VAL A 762 31.59 -18.77 -56.94
CA VAL A 762 31.49 -18.17 -55.60
C VAL A 762 32.35 -16.89 -55.48
N PHE A 763 31.78 -15.81 -54.95
CA PHE A 763 32.48 -14.54 -54.66
C PHE A 763 31.96 -13.92 -53.35
N GLY A 764 32.85 -13.58 -52.41
CA GLY A 764 32.47 -12.85 -51.18
C GLY A 764 33.47 -12.96 -50.01
N LYS A 765 33.21 -12.21 -48.93
CA LYS A 765 33.89 -12.37 -47.62
C LYS A 765 32.98 -13.14 -46.67
N ILE A 766 33.50 -14.16 -45.99
CA ILE A 766 32.75 -15.01 -45.05
C ILE A 766 33.24 -14.77 -43.61
N LYS A 767 32.31 -14.63 -42.66
CA LYS A 767 32.61 -14.63 -41.21
C LYS A 767 32.11 -15.95 -40.60
N ALA A 768 33.02 -16.74 -40.02
CA ALA A 768 32.73 -18.04 -39.40
C ALA A 768 33.28 -18.08 -37.96
N LYS A 769 32.78 -19.01 -37.13
CA LYS A 769 33.06 -19.06 -35.68
C LYS A 769 33.96 -20.22 -35.22
N ASN A 770 34.11 -21.26 -36.04
CA ASN A 770 35.09 -22.33 -35.87
C ASN A 770 35.99 -22.30 -37.10
N LEU A 771 37.25 -21.91 -36.94
CA LEU A 771 38.24 -21.84 -38.03
C LEU A 771 39.51 -22.52 -37.53
N ASP A 772 39.97 -23.55 -38.24
CA ASP A 772 41.26 -24.19 -37.99
C ASP A 772 42.30 -23.56 -38.93
N VAL A 773 43.41 -23.05 -38.37
CA VAL A 773 44.31 -22.13 -39.08
C VAL A 773 45.75 -22.30 -38.61
N THR A 774 46.66 -22.58 -39.54
CA THR A 774 48.10 -22.79 -39.29
C THR A 774 48.96 -21.54 -39.46
N ASP A 775 48.45 -20.45 -40.06
CA ASP A 775 49.09 -19.13 -40.14
C ASP A 775 48.01 -18.03 -40.05
N LEU A 776 48.03 -17.22 -38.99
CA LEU A 776 46.96 -16.26 -38.67
C LEU A 776 47.56 -14.86 -38.45
N ARG A 777 47.18 -13.91 -39.32
CA ARG A 777 47.65 -12.51 -39.25
C ARG A 777 46.56 -11.60 -38.70
N VAL A 778 46.90 -10.87 -37.63
CA VAL A 778 46.00 -9.91 -36.97
C VAL A 778 46.26 -8.52 -37.55
N GLN A 779 45.21 -7.83 -37.99
CA GLN A 779 45.22 -6.42 -38.39
C GLN A 779 44.23 -5.55 -37.61
N ASP A 780 43.50 -6.14 -36.65
CA ASP A 780 42.48 -5.45 -35.87
C ASP A 780 42.40 -6.04 -34.45
N ILE A 781 42.01 -5.24 -33.46
CA ILE A 781 42.70 -5.17 -32.16
C ILE A 781 42.41 -6.30 -31.12
N ASN A 782 41.64 -7.34 -31.45
CA ASN A 782 41.15 -8.32 -30.46
C ASN A 782 41.30 -9.81 -30.83
N ILE A 783 42.32 -10.47 -30.29
CA ILE A 783 42.33 -11.93 -30.02
C ILE A 783 42.97 -12.18 -28.64
N THR A 784 42.34 -13.03 -27.82
CA THR A 784 42.86 -13.47 -26.52
C THR A 784 43.55 -14.83 -26.61
N GLY A 785 44.80 -14.90 -26.17
CA GLY A 785 45.61 -16.12 -26.10
C GLY A 785 46.93 -15.86 -25.36
N THR A 786 47.48 -16.86 -24.67
CA THR A 786 48.62 -16.63 -23.75
C THR A 786 49.96 -16.61 -24.49
N LEU A 787 50.71 -15.51 -24.32
CA LEU A 787 52.11 -15.39 -24.75
C LEU A 787 53.05 -15.71 -23.57
N THR A 788 54.05 -16.56 -23.81
CA THR A 788 55.07 -16.98 -22.81
C THR A 788 56.47 -16.89 -23.43
N HIS A 789 57.55 -16.50 -22.76
CA HIS A 789 57.72 -15.93 -21.40
C HIS A 789 58.80 -14.82 -21.42
N ASP A 790 59.84 -14.96 -22.26
CA ASP A 790 61.16 -14.37 -21.97
C ASP A 790 61.53 -13.07 -22.73
N LYS A 791 60.64 -12.51 -23.57
CA LYS A 791 60.99 -11.36 -24.46
C LYS A 791 59.96 -10.23 -24.59
N LEU A 792 58.93 -10.19 -23.75
CA LEU A 792 57.90 -9.13 -23.79
C LEU A 792 58.07 -8.15 -22.62
N ASN A 793 58.95 -7.14 -22.78
CA ASN A 793 59.20 -6.14 -21.74
C ASN A 793 58.26 -4.91 -21.90
N LEU A 794 57.03 -5.06 -21.44
CA LEU A 794 55.97 -4.05 -21.58
C LEU A 794 56.35 -2.67 -21.02
N ASN A 795 57.23 -2.58 -20.02
CA ASN A 795 57.69 -1.31 -19.43
C ASN A 795 58.55 -0.46 -20.38
N GLU A 796 59.23 -1.06 -21.35
CA GLU A 796 59.99 -0.33 -22.37
C GLU A 796 59.23 -0.29 -23.71
N ASN A 797 58.55 -1.39 -24.07
CA ASN A 797 57.90 -1.53 -25.38
C ASN A 797 56.64 -0.68 -25.59
N LEU A 798 56.07 -0.06 -24.54
CA LEU A 798 54.85 0.75 -24.63
C LEU A 798 55.09 2.27 -24.50
N LYS A 799 56.28 2.74 -24.12
CA LYS A 799 56.53 4.18 -23.92
C LYS A 799 56.37 4.96 -25.23
N GLY A 800 55.57 6.02 -25.19
CA GLY A 800 55.25 6.85 -26.37
C GLY A 800 54.18 6.28 -27.31
N VAL A 801 53.48 5.20 -26.93
CA VAL A 801 52.37 4.64 -27.73
C VAL A 801 51.09 5.46 -27.50
N GLU A 802 50.45 5.88 -28.58
CA GLU A 802 49.20 6.64 -28.56
C GLU A 802 48.18 6.01 -29.52
N VAL A 803 46.98 5.75 -29.01
CA VAL A 803 45.86 5.11 -29.71
C VAL A 803 44.71 6.10 -29.77
N THR A 804 44.20 6.36 -30.97
CA THR A 804 43.10 7.29 -31.23
C THR A 804 41.82 6.58 -31.65
N ASN A 805 40.68 7.25 -31.54
CA ASN A 805 39.44 6.85 -32.18
C ASN A 805 39.45 7.19 -33.70
N ASP A 806 38.38 6.83 -34.41
CA ASP A 806 38.20 7.12 -35.84
C ASP A 806 38.09 8.63 -36.18
N ALA A 807 37.92 9.49 -35.18
CA ALA A 807 37.91 10.96 -35.33
C ALA A 807 39.29 11.60 -35.08
N GLY A 808 40.26 10.84 -34.56
CA GLY A 808 41.61 11.31 -34.22
C GLY A 808 41.83 11.66 -32.73
N ASP A 809 40.83 11.52 -31.86
CA ASP A 809 40.98 11.80 -30.43
C ASP A 809 41.67 10.63 -29.70
N THR A 810 42.63 10.93 -28.84
CA THR A 810 43.34 9.93 -28.03
C THR A 810 42.42 9.25 -27.01
N THR A 811 42.32 7.92 -27.11
CA THR A 811 41.54 7.05 -26.22
C THR A 811 42.40 6.27 -25.22
N TYR A 812 43.64 5.95 -25.60
CA TYR A 812 44.63 5.31 -24.74
C TYR A 812 46.03 5.84 -25.10
N LYS A 813 46.81 6.27 -24.11
CA LYS A 813 48.18 6.78 -24.29
C LYS A 813 49.09 6.27 -23.19
N VAL A 814 50.31 5.91 -23.56
CA VAL A 814 51.43 5.73 -22.63
C VAL A 814 52.48 6.78 -23.01
N ASP A 815 52.83 7.67 -22.08
CA ASP A 815 53.78 8.76 -22.37
C ASP A 815 55.24 8.26 -22.48
N SER A 816 56.18 9.18 -22.73
CA SER A 816 57.62 8.88 -22.84
C SER A 816 58.24 8.35 -21.54
N ASN A 817 57.59 8.59 -20.40
CA ASN A 817 58.09 8.24 -19.07
C ASN A 817 57.50 6.90 -18.60
N GLY A 818 56.34 6.52 -19.14
CA GLY A 818 55.61 5.27 -18.86
C GLY A 818 54.22 5.48 -18.24
N ASN A 819 53.75 6.72 -18.10
CA ASN A 819 52.46 7.02 -17.48
C ASN A 819 51.31 6.71 -18.45
N VAL A 820 50.25 6.07 -17.95
CA VAL A 820 49.11 5.61 -18.77
C VAL A 820 47.89 6.50 -18.57
N SER A 821 47.38 7.08 -19.65
CA SER A 821 46.13 7.83 -19.70
C SER A 821 45.09 7.07 -20.53
N VAL A 822 43.90 6.85 -19.97
CA VAL A 822 42.81 6.11 -20.61
C VAL A 822 41.53 6.93 -20.54
N ASN A 823 40.85 7.10 -21.68
CA ASN A 823 39.64 7.92 -21.79
C ASN A 823 38.35 7.07 -21.59
N ALA A 824 38.42 6.09 -20.67
CA ALA A 824 37.40 5.09 -20.36
C ALA A 824 37.64 4.47 -18.97
N SER A 825 36.70 3.66 -18.47
CA SER A 825 36.76 3.06 -17.12
C SER A 825 37.86 2.01 -16.96
N ILE A 826 38.59 2.09 -15.84
CA ILE A 826 39.67 1.17 -15.45
C ILE A 826 39.18 0.22 -14.35
N THR A 827 39.54 -1.06 -14.44
CA THR A 827 39.22 -2.11 -13.45
C THR A 827 40.50 -2.83 -13.02
N VAL A 828 40.63 -3.16 -11.72
CA VAL A 828 41.89 -3.69 -11.15
C VAL A 828 41.63 -4.91 -10.25
N GLY A 829 42.29 -6.04 -10.51
CA GLY A 829 42.15 -7.30 -9.75
C GLY A 829 41.31 -8.38 -10.47
N GLY A 830 41.33 -9.61 -9.94
CA GLY A 830 40.60 -10.74 -10.54
C GLY A 830 40.64 -12.03 -9.70
N ASN A 831 40.07 -13.12 -10.24
CA ASN A 831 39.72 -14.38 -9.55
C ASN A 831 40.82 -15.12 -8.75
N SER A 832 42.08 -14.68 -8.78
CA SER A 832 43.18 -15.27 -8.00
C SER A 832 44.20 -14.25 -7.48
N SER A 833 43.95 -12.94 -7.62
CA SER A 833 44.82 -11.90 -7.06
C SER A 833 44.08 -10.58 -6.82
N ASN A 834 44.38 -9.98 -5.66
CA ASN A 834 43.81 -8.71 -5.21
C ASN A 834 44.39 -7.55 -6.03
N GLY A 835 43.52 -6.67 -6.52
CA GLY A 835 43.93 -5.46 -7.25
C GLY A 835 44.58 -4.43 -6.33
N ARG A 836 45.52 -3.66 -6.88
CA ARG A 836 46.12 -2.49 -6.22
C ARG A 836 46.33 -1.37 -7.23
N LEU A 837 45.87 -0.16 -6.91
CA LEU A 837 46.13 1.06 -7.68
C LEU A 837 46.89 2.05 -6.81
N VAL A 838 48.00 2.59 -7.31
CA VAL A 838 48.86 3.54 -6.58
C VAL A 838 49.03 4.81 -7.39
N VAL A 839 48.87 5.97 -6.73
CA VAL A 839 49.05 7.30 -7.31
C VAL A 839 50.21 7.98 -6.57
N LEU A 840 51.16 8.55 -7.32
CA LEU A 840 52.35 9.23 -6.79
C LEU A 840 52.26 10.75 -7.01
N ASN A 841 52.95 11.52 -6.17
CA ASN A 841 53.19 12.95 -6.41
C ASN A 841 54.42 13.18 -7.31
N ALA A 842 54.74 14.44 -7.59
CA ALA A 842 55.88 14.84 -8.41
C ALA A 842 57.27 14.59 -7.77
N ASN A 843 57.33 13.99 -6.57
CA ASN A 843 58.54 13.58 -5.86
C ASN A 843 58.66 12.04 -5.74
N ASP A 844 57.85 11.28 -6.49
CA ASP A 844 57.70 9.81 -6.41
C ASP A 844 57.13 9.27 -5.08
N GLU A 845 56.51 10.12 -4.25
CA GLU A 845 55.88 9.73 -2.97
C GLU A 845 54.43 9.32 -3.16
N ILE A 846 53.97 8.29 -2.44
CA ILE A 846 52.59 7.77 -2.53
C ILE A 846 51.58 8.77 -1.95
N ILE A 847 50.61 9.19 -2.76
CA ILE A 847 49.47 10.05 -2.38
C ILE A 847 48.10 9.38 -2.53
N GLY A 848 48.05 8.18 -3.12
CA GLY A 848 46.88 7.30 -3.10
C GLY A 848 47.32 5.84 -3.22
N ASP A 849 46.73 4.95 -2.42
CA ASP A 849 47.07 3.51 -2.39
C ASP A 849 45.81 2.69 -2.11
N LEU A 850 45.36 1.93 -3.10
CA LEU A 850 44.03 1.36 -3.20
C LEU A 850 44.14 -0.17 -3.28
N ASP A 851 44.62 -0.77 -2.18
CA ASP A 851 45.08 -2.16 -2.10
C ASP A 851 43.99 -3.10 -1.53
N ALA A 852 43.47 -4.00 -2.37
CA ALA A 852 42.45 -4.96 -1.94
C ALA A 852 42.99 -6.04 -0.97
N THR A 853 44.31 -6.20 -0.77
CA THR A 853 44.86 -7.01 0.35
C THR A 853 44.68 -6.33 1.71
N ARG A 854 44.42 -5.02 1.73
CA ARG A 854 44.22 -4.18 2.91
C ARG A 854 42.75 -3.78 3.12
N GLY A 855 41.82 -4.47 2.46
CA GLY A 855 40.37 -4.25 2.57
C GLY A 855 39.76 -3.41 1.44
N GLY A 856 40.55 -2.88 0.50
CA GLY A 856 40.08 -2.01 -0.58
C GLY A 856 39.82 -0.58 -0.10
N PHE A 857 38.85 -0.41 0.80
CA PHE A 857 38.65 0.80 1.62
C PHE A 857 38.08 0.42 3.00
N GLU A 858 38.67 0.94 4.08
CA GLU A 858 38.04 0.94 5.42
C GLU A 858 37.22 2.23 5.65
N ASN A 859 37.59 3.33 4.97
CA ASN A 859 36.79 4.55 4.80
C ASN A 859 37.05 5.13 3.39
N LEU A 860 36.05 5.80 2.81
CA LEU A 860 36.14 6.43 1.48
C LEU A 860 35.76 7.91 1.57
N TYR A 861 36.73 8.80 1.33
CA TYR A 861 36.51 10.25 1.31
C TYR A 861 36.43 10.76 -0.13
N VAL A 862 35.21 11.08 -0.58
CA VAL A 862 34.93 11.74 -1.86
C VAL A 862 34.01 12.93 -1.62
N ALA A 863 34.18 14.02 -2.38
CA ALA A 863 33.48 15.29 -2.15
C ALA A 863 31.94 15.18 -2.27
N ASN A 864 31.44 14.16 -2.96
CA ASN A 864 30.04 13.77 -2.90
C ASN A 864 29.93 12.24 -2.94
N LEU A 865 29.33 11.66 -1.90
CA LEU A 865 28.92 10.26 -1.83
C LEU A 865 27.40 10.21 -1.67
N GLN A 866 26.68 9.69 -2.67
CA GLN A 866 25.24 9.48 -2.55
C GLN A 866 24.97 8.17 -1.80
N SER A 867 24.83 8.28 -0.48
CA SER A 867 24.25 7.22 0.36
C SER A 867 22.84 7.62 0.80
N PRO A 868 21.82 6.74 0.69
CA PRO A 868 20.48 7.02 1.18
C PRO A 868 20.36 7.00 2.73
N THR A 869 21.44 6.68 3.46
CA THR A 869 21.42 6.52 4.93
C THR A 869 22.21 7.58 5.70
N VAL A 870 22.85 8.54 5.04
CA VAL A 870 23.65 9.60 5.69
C VAL A 870 23.11 10.97 5.30
N SER A 871 22.71 11.77 6.30
CA SER A 871 22.24 13.13 6.06
C SER A 871 23.37 13.99 5.51
N GLN A 872 23.22 14.49 4.28
CA GLN A 872 24.19 15.37 3.66
C GLN A 872 24.15 16.76 4.32
N TYR A 873 25.34 17.30 4.61
CA TYR A 873 25.57 18.62 5.18
C TYR A 873 26.38 19.50 4.20
N SER A 874 26.04 20.79 4.11
CA SER A 874 26.88 21.81 3.46
C SER A 874 26.64 23.17 4.09
N ALA A 875 27.65 24.04 4.01
CA ALA A 875 27.57 25.45 4.36
C ALA A 875 27.90 26.38 3.16
N ASP A 876 28.03 25.82 1.96
CA ASP A 876 28.42 26.55 0.76
C ASP A 876 27.20 27.27 0.14
N ASP A 877 27.37 28.52 -0.28
CA ASP A 877 26.30 29.26 -0.98
C ASP A 877 25.98 28.62 -2.34
N MET A 878 24.69 28.37 -2.58
CA MET A 878 24.18 27.75 -3.81
C MET A 878 23.38 28.77 -4.63
N ASN A 879 23.44 28.64 -5.96
CA ASN A 879 22.74 29.52 -6.90
C ASN A 879 22.08 28.69 -8.00
N PHE A 880 20.75 28.67 -8.01
CA PHE A 880 19.92 28.00 -9.01
C PHE A 880 19.10 29.02 -9.79
N TYR A 881 18.87 28.72 -11.07
CA TYR A 881 18.20 29.59 -12.02
C TYR A 881 17.05 28.81 -12.68
N VAL A 882 15.82 29.32 -12.59
CA VAL A 882 14.59 28.62 -12.98
C VAL A 882 13.80 29.46 -14.00
N SER A 883 13.32 28.83 -15.07
CA SER A 883 12.50 29.50 -16.09
C SER A 883 11.52 28.54 -16.76
N ASP A 884 10.43 29.07 -17.31
CA ASP A 884 9.47 28.32 -18.13
C ASP A 884 9.83 28.32 -19.64
N ARG A 885 10.91 29.01 -20.05
CA ARG A 885 11.27 29.23 -21.46
C ARG A 885 12.78 29.21 -21.72
N ILE A 886 13.13 29.00 -22.99
CA ILE A 886 14.50 29.27 -23.50
C ILE A 886 14.74 30.79 -23.37
N LEU A 887 15.95 31.18 -22.96
CA LEU A 887 16.38 32.58 -22.84
C LEU A 887 17.54 32.88 -23.80
N PRO A 888 17.29 33.14 -25.11
CA PRO A 888 18.34 33.23 -26.13
C PRO A 888 19.42 34.29 -25.85
N SER A 889 19.08 35.33 -25.09
CA SER A 889 19.99 36.41 -24.67
C SER A 889 21.17 35.96 -23.80
N TYR A 890 21.14 34.74 -23.25
CA TYR A 890 22.21 34.16 -22.44
C TYR A 890 22.99 33.04 -23.18
N GLY A 891 22.73 32.84 -24.47
CA GLY A 891 23.49 31.94 -25.35
C GLY A 891 24.34 32.69 -26.37
N SER A 892 25.25 31.96 -27.01
CA SER A 892 26.00 32.40 -28.20
C SER A 892 25.83 31.41 -29.35
N THR A 893 26.32 31.77 -30.54
CA THR A 893 26.33 30.88 -31.71
C THR A 893 27.12 29.58 -31.48
N GLU A 894 28.11 29.61 -30.59
CA GLU A 894 28.96 28.46 -30.24
C GLU A 894 28.43 27.69 -29.02
N ASN A 895 27.60 28.32 -28.18
CA ASN A 895 27.06 27.75 -26.95
C ASN A 895 25.64 28.31 -26.72
N PRO A 896 24.61 27.78 -27.41
CA PRO A 896 23.25 28.32 -27.36
C PRO A 896 22.60 28.11 -25.98
N ALA A 897 21.62 28.96 -25.67
CA ALA A 897 20.75 28.73 -24.52
C ALA A 897 19.83 27.54 -24.80
N VAL A 898 19.73 26.62 -23.84
CA VAL A 898 18.89 25.41 -23.96
C VAL A 898 17.48 25.65 -23.40
N ALA A 899 16.59 24.68 -23.62
CA ALA A 899 15.32 24.64 -22.90
C ALA A 899 15.54 24.39 -21.40
N PRO A 900 14.68 24.93 -20.53
CA PRO A 900 14.70 24.58 -19.11
C PRO A 900 14.54 23.06 -18.93
N ASP A 901 15.41 22.47 -18.11
CA ASP A 901 15.47 21.01 -17.95
C ASP A 901 16.00 20.65 -16.56
N ASP A 902 15.16 19.96 -15.78
CA ASP A 902 15.47 19.51 -14.42
C ASP A 902 16.58 18.43 -14.35
N THR A 903 17.05 17.93 -15.50
CA THR A 903 18.25 17.09 -15.59
C THR A 903 19.55 17.87 -15.82
N ASN A 904 19.48 19.17 -16.17
CA ASN A 904 20.66 20.01 -16.40
C ASN A 904 21.24 20.57 -15.08
N ALA A 905 22.35 21.33 -15.17
CA ALA A 905 23.06 21.83 -13.99
C ALA A 905 22.30 22.90 -13.18
N GLY A 906 21.43 23.71 -13.80
CA GLY A 906 20.67 24.78 -13.15
C GLY A 906 21.46 26.02 -12.72
N THR A 907 22.77 26.06 -12.99
CA THR A 907 23.72 27.06 -12.44
C THR A 907 23.87 28.33 -13.29
N GLY A 908 22.96 28.60 -14.23
CA GLY A 908 22.91 29.89 -14.95
C GLY A 908 21.83 29.94 -16.03
N TRP A 909 21.40 31.15 -16.41
CA TRP A 909 20.31 31.39 -17.38
C TRP A 909 20.45 30.75 -18.77
N ARG A 910 21.64 30.26 -19.14
CA ARG A 910 21.86 29.47 -20.38
C ARG A 910 21.37 28.02 -20.25
N VAL A 911 21.35 27.50 -19.02
CA VAL A 911 20.98 26.14 -18.61
C VAL A 911 20.11 26.21 -17.34
N PRO A 912 18.90 26.79 -17.41
CA PRO A 912 18.01 26.91 -16.26
C PRO A 912 17.29 25.59 -15.97
N LEU A 913 16.83 25.41 -14.72
CA LEU A 913 15.89 24.36 -14.33
C LEU A 913 14.47 24.72 -14.78
N ALA A 914 13.62 23.71 -14.94
CA ALA A 914 12.21 23.87 -15.30
C ALA A 914 11.31 24.05 -14.06
N THR A 915 11.71 23.50 -12.90
CA THR A 915 10.95 23.58 -11.65
C THR A 915 11.73 24.20 -10.48
N ILE A 916 10.97 24.77 -9.54
CA ILE A 916 11.47 25.29 -8.26
C ILE A 916 11.73 24.11 -7.30
N GLY A 917 10.91 23.05 -7.37
CA GLY A 917 11.06 21.83 -6.60
C GLY A 917 12.38 21.10 -6.89
N GLU A 918 12.84 21.03 -8.14
CA GLU A 918 14.15 20.45 -8.46
C GLU A 918 15.30 21.29 -7.90
N ALA A 919 15.22 22.63 -7.95
CA ALA A 919 16.20 23.51 -7.33
C ALA A 919 16.30 23.24 -5.82
N ILE A 920 15.16 23.08 -5.14
CA ILE A 920 15.10 22.76 -3.71
C ILE A 920 15.60 21.36 -3.41
N ARG A 921 15.27 20.36 -4.25
CA ARG A 921 15.72 18.96 -4.10
C ARG A 921 17.26 18.81 -4.15
N ARG A 922 17.97 19.80 -4.70
CA ARG A 922 19.45 19.84 -4.77
C ARG A 922 20.10 20.44 -3.52
N ILE A 923 19.32 21.12 -2.67
CA ILE A 923 19.81 21.67 -1.40
C ILE A 923 19.89 20.52 -0.37
N PRO A 924 21.01 20.36 0.36
CA PRO A 924 21.10 19.36 1.43
C PRO A 924 20.07 19.58 2.55
N ARG A 925 19.63 18.51 3.22
CA ARG A 925 18.64 18.61 4.31
C ARG A 925 19.21 19.24 5.57
N HIS A 926 20.52 19.14 5.79
CA HIS A 926 21.24 19.90 6.81
C HIS A 926 22.05 21.00 6.09
N TYR A 927 21.68 22.27 6.25
CA TYR A 927 22.23 23.34 5.41
C TYR A 927 22.43 24.67 6.16
N ASP A 928 23.68 25.13 6.17
CA ASP A 928 24.14 26.32 6.90
C ASP A 928 24.50 27.50 5.97
N GLY A 929 24.39 27.33 4.65
CA GLY A 929 24.70 28.37 3.64
C GLY A 929 23.49 29.17 3.15
N THR A 930 23.68 29.94 2.07
CA THR A 930 22.62 30.65 1.33
C THR A 930 22.29 29.94 0.02
N ALA A 931 21.07 29.40 -0.11
CA ALA A 931 20.60 28.84 -1.37
C ALA A 931 19.67 29.83 -2.09
N ASN A 932 20.20 30.53 -3.09
CA ASN A 932 19.47 31.46 -3.93
C ASN A 932 18.78 30.69 -5.06
N ILE A 933 17.46 30.86 -5.23
CA ILE A 933 16.68 30.34 -6.34
C ILE A 933 16.09 31.52 -7.11
N TYR A 934 16.75 31.88 -8.22
CA TYR A 934 16.32 32.96 -9.09
C TYR A 934 15.30 32.45 -10.11
N ILE A 935 14.09 33.01 -10.10
CA ILE A 935 13.06 32.77 -11.12
C ILE A 935 13.12 33.90 -12.14
N GLU A 936 13.16 33.60 -13.44
CA GLU A 936 13.22 34.64 -14.47
C GLU A 936 11.94 35.50 -14.44
N SER A 937 12.10 36.82 -14.29
CA SER A 937 11.07 37.86 -14.13
C SER A 937 9.83 37.77 -15.03
N ALA A 938 9.93 37.22 -16.24
CA ALA A 938 8.83 37.10 -17.19
C ALA A 938 8.18 35.71 -17.22
N SER A 939 8.70 34.75 -16.45
CA SER A 939 8.21 33.36 -16.37
C SER A 939 6.85 33.26 -15.66
N SER A 940 6.12 32.20 -16.01
CA SER A 940 4.82 31.81 -15.45
C SER A 940 4.85 30.34 -15.04
N ILE A 941 5.54 30.03 -13.94
CA ILE A 941 5.74 28.65 -13.45
C ILE A 941 4.42 28.13 -12.87
N SER A 942 4.11 26.84 -13.06
CA SER A 942 2.90 26.19 -12.53
C SER A 942 3.28 24.97 -11.69
N GLU A 943 3.40 25.16 -10.36
CA GLU A 943 3.93 24.16 -9.44
C GLU A 943 3.30 24.26 -8.04
N ASN A 944 2.93 23.13 -7.45
CA ASN A 944 2.63 23.05 -6.01
C ASN A 944 3.88 22.57 -5.29
N LEU A 945 4.52 23.47 -4.53
CA LEU A 945 5.78 23.18 -3.85
C LEU A 945 5.54 22.72 -2.43
N GLU A 946 6.19 21.61 -2.06
CA GLU A 946 6.18 21.07 -0.71
C GLU A 946 7.61 20.97 -0.15
N ILE A 947 7.90 21.81 0.85
CA ILE A 947 9.21 21.89 1.52
C ILE A 947 9.08 21.17 2.88
N ARG A 948 9.92 20.17 3.15
CA ARG A 948 9.85 19.38 4.40
C ARG A 948 11.23 19.13 5.01
N GLY A 949 11.35 19.21 6.33
CA GLY A 949 12.50 18.65 7.06
C GLY A 949 13.88 19.18 6.65
N TYR A 950 14.00 20.50 6.46
CA TYR A 950 15.31 21.17 6.34
C TYR A 950 15.70 21.74 7.70
N VAL A 951 16.96 21.59 8.07
CA VAL A 951 17.53 22.05 9.35
C VAL A 951 18.89 22.74 9.12
N GLY A 952 19.24 23.73 9.93
CA GLY A 952 20.52 24.41 9.88
C GLY A 952 20.41 25.92 10.16
N ALA A 953 21.56 26.57 10.31
CA ALA A 953 21.64 28.02 10.50
C ALA A 953 21.45 28.84 9.20
N GLY A 954 21.38 28.15 8.05
CA GLY A 954 21.32 28.75 6.72
C GLY A 954 19.94 29.25 6.31
N ARG A 955 19.80 29.54 5.01
CA ARG A 955 18.53 29.98 4.42
C ARG A 955 18.35 29.58 2.96
N ILE A 956 17.09 29.43 2.56
CA ILE A 956 16.67 29.22 1.17
C ILE A 956 15.85 30.44 0.74
N GLU A 957 16.28 31.10 -0.33
CA GLU A 957 15.78 32.41 -0.77
C GLU A 957 15.29 32.32 -2.22
N ILE A 958 13.96 32.32 -2.41
CA ILE A 958 13.30 32.18 -3.72
C ILE A 958 12.82 33.55 -4.18
N LYS A 959 13.36 34.04 -5.29
CA LYS A 959 13.19 35.45 -5.69
C LYS A 959 13.15 35.66 -7.20
N SER A 960 12.52 36.75 -7.61
CA SER A 960 12.62 37.23 -9.00
C SER A 960 14.08 37.50 -9.39
N SER A 961 14.39 37.31 -10.68
CA SER A 961 15.64 37.77 -11.29
C SER A 961 15.77 39.30 -11.34
N THR A 962 14.69 40.05 -11.08
CA THR A 962 14.68 41.52 -11.07
C THR A 962 13.75 42.08 -9.98
N LEU A 963 14.17 43.15 -9.31
CA LEU A 963 13.36 43.86 -8.30
C LEU A 963 12.23 44.73 -8.91
N THR A 964 12.10 44.76 -10.24
CA THR A 964 11.18 45.62 -10.99
C THR A 964 10.02 44.87 -11.63
N ARG A 965 10.05 43.53 -11.61
CA ARG A 965 8.99 42.68 -12.15
C ARG A 965 8.96 41.34 -11.40
N ASN A 966 7.78 40.99 -10.89
CA ASN A 966 7.51 39.69 -10.30
C ASN A 966 7.20 38.66 -11.42
N PRO A 967 7.78 37.44 -11.37
CA PRO A 967 7.30 36.31 -12.15
C PRO A 967 6.01 35.76 -11.55
N ILE A 968 5.19 35.11 -12.38
CA ILE A 968 3.95 34.48 -11.95
C ILE A 968 4.25 33.03 -11.52
N TRP A 969 3.65 32.61 -10.42
CA TRP A 969 3.69 31.25 -9.91
C TRP A 969 2.26 30.77 -9.65
N VAL A 970 1.76 29.89 -10.53
CA VAL A 970 0.42 29.30 -10.47
C VAL A 970 0.44 28.03 -9.60
N GLY A 971 0.20 28.18 -8.30
CA GLY A 971 0.13 27.06 -7.36
C GLY A 971 0.04 27.45 -5.89
N SER A 972 0.81 26.73 -5.05
CA SER A 972 0.87 26.94 -3.61
C SER A 972 2.23 26.55 -3.04
N ILE A 973 2.59 27.16 -1.91
CA ILE A 973 3.77 26.87 -1.11
C ILE A 973 3.31 26.20 0.19
N LYS A 974 3.80 25.00 0.49
CA LYS A 974 3.54 24.33 1.77
C LYS A 974 4.86 23.90 2.43
N ALA A 975 5.15 24.45 3.60
CA ALA A 975 6.36 24.18 4.37
C ALA A 975 6.04 23.46 5.68
N TYR A 976 6.77 22.38 6.00
CA TYR A 976 6.55 21.57 7.20
C TYR A 976 7.87 21.23 7.91
N ASN A 977 7.90 21.44 9.23
CA ASN A 977 9.01 21.04 10.11
C ASN A 977 10.36 21.58 9.60
N ILE A 978 10.48 22.91 9.48
CA ILE A 978 11.66 23.59 8.92
C ILE A 978 12.36 24.35 10.04
N ASN A 979 13.62 24.01 10.31
CA ASN A 979 14.49 24.68 11.27
C ASN A 979 15.69 25.31 10.57
N LEU A 980 15.37 26.14 9.59
CA LEU A 980 16.20 26.95 8.70
C LEU A 980 15.31 28.10 8.19
N LYS A 981 15.86 29.24 7.75
CA LYS A 981 15.02 30.34 7.23
C LYS A 981 14.53 30.08 5.81
N LEU A 982 13.27 30.41 5.53
CA LEU A 982 12.70 30.44 4.17
C LEU A 982 12.31 31.87 3.77
N GLU A 983 12.85 32.37 2.68
CA GLU A 983 12.62 33.74 2.19
C GLU A 983 12.01 33.69 0.78
N PHE A 984 10.89 34.38 0.56
CA PHE A 984 10.15 34.43 -0.71
C PHE A 984 9.94 35.89 -1.12
N GLU A 985 10.60 36.35 -2.19
CA GLU A 985 10.64 37.79 -2.51
C GLU A 985 10.25 38.11 -3.96
N TYR A 986 9.45 39.16 -4.16
CA TYR A 986 9.04 39.66 -5.47
C TYR A 986 8.34 38.60 -6.35
N LEU A 987 7.35 37.87 -5.81
CA LEU A 987 6.64 36.78 -6.50
C LEU A 987 5.12 37.02 -6.61
N ASP A 988 4.52 36.71 -7.76
CA ASP A 988 3.05 36.75 -7.95
C ASP A 988 2.46 35.33 -7.80
N LEU A 989 2.05 34.98 -6.58
CA LEU A 989 1.58 33.67 -6.15
C LEU A 989 0.06 33.52 -6.40
N TYR A 990 -0.32 32.77 -7.43
CA TYR A 990 -1.68 32.64 -7.94
C TYR A 990 -2.24 31.22 -7.65
N ALA A 991 -3.34 31.12 -6.91
CA ALA A 991 -3.91 29.86 -6.44
C ALA A 991 -4.49 28.99 -7.58
N ASN A 992 -3.92 27.79 -7.78
CA ASN A 992 -4.47 26.80 -8.71
C ASN A 992 -5.65 26.01 -8.10
N ASN A 993 -6.27 25.14 -8.91
CA ASN A 993 -7.46 24.37 -8.52
C ASN A 993 -7.24 23.37 -7.36
N ALA A 994 -6.00 23.09 -6.95
CA ALA A 994 -5.71 22.26 -5.77
C ALA A 994 -5.79 23.04 -4.44
N VAL A 995 -5.82 24.38 -4.48
CA VAL A 995 -5.90 25.24 -3.29
C VAL A 995 -7.37 25.46 -2.90
N GLY A 996 -7.99 24.41 -2.38
CA GLY A 996 -9.35 24.41 -1.85
C GLY A 996 -9.46 24.91 -0.39
N LYS A 997 -10.64 24.73 0.20
CA LYS A 997 -10.92 25.12 1.60
C LYS A 997 -9.99 24.41 2.60
N GLY A 998 -9.70 25.08 3.72
CA GLY A 998 -8.71 24.65 4.72
C GLY A 998 -7.23 24.80 4.31
N SER A 999 -6.94 25.13 3.03
CA SER A 999 -5.58 25.38 2.53
C SER A 999 -5.30 26.86 2.31
N GLY A 1000 -4.03 27.25 2.45
CA GLY A 1000 -3.54 28.56 2.07
C GLY A 1000 -2.75 28.55 0.74
N ILE A 1001 -2.55 29.74 0.17
CA ILE A 1001 -1.61 29.95 -0.95
C ILE A 1001 -0.17 29.74 -0.47
N ALA A 1002 0.15 30.26 0.73
CA ALA A 1002 1.38 29.95 1.44
C ALA A 1002 1.05 29.44 2.86
N GLU A 1003 1.50 28.22 3.19
CA GLU A 1003 1.18 27.50 4.43
C GLU A 1003 2.44 27.02 5.14
N PHE A 1004 2.61 27.40 6.41
CA PHE A 1004 3.83 27.15 7.21
C PHE A 1004 3.49 26.43 8.52
N THR A 1005 3.90 25.17 8.64
CA THR A 1005 3.59 24.29 9.77
C THR A 1005 4.87 23.90 10.51
N SER A 1006 5.02 24.31 11.77
CA SER A 1006 6.25 24.11 12.56
C SER A 1006 7.51 24.59 11.83
N CYS A 1007 7.47 25.83 11.31
CA CYS A 1007 8.58 26.48 10.62
C CYS A 1007 9.18 27.60 11.48
N THR A 1008 10.44 27.44 11.90
CA THR A 1008 11.11 28.33 12.86
C THR A 1008 11.13 29.79 12.43
N HIS A 1009 11.32 30.07 11.13
CA HIS A 1009 11.19 31.42 10.56
C HIS A 1009 10.94 31.33 9.04
N ALA A 1010 9.95 32.04 8.53
CA ALA A 1010 9.73 32.23 7.10
C ALA A 1010 9.26 33.66 6.78
N THR A 1011 9.60 34.19 5.61
CA THR A 1011 9.32 35.57 5.20
C THR A 1011 8.74 35.62 3.79
N LEU A 1012 7.66 36.38 3.60
CA LEU A 1012 7.17 36.81 2.28
C LEU A 1012 7.35 38.32 2.13
N PHE A 1013 8.02 38.75 1.06
CA PHE A 1013 8.33 40.17 0.82
C PHE A 1013 7.90 40.62 -0.59
N ASN A 1014 7.05 41.64 -0.66
CA ASN A 1014 6.60 42.27 -1.91
C ASN A 1014 5.95 41.27 -2.92
N CYS A 1015 5.23 40.28 -2.38
CA CYS A 1015 4.54 39.24 -3.15
C CYS A 1015 3.05 39.56 -3.32
N LYS A 1016 2.47 39.26 -4.48
CA LYS A 1016 1.01 39.30 -4.68
C LYS A 1016 0.42 37.91 -4.45
N LEU A 1017 -0.60 37.80 -3.60
CA LEU A 1017 -1.29 36.54 -3.30
C LEU A 1017 -2.72 36.58 -3.86
N GLN A 1018 -2.97 35.83 -4.93
CA GLN A 1018 -4.22 35.86 -5.70
C GLN A 1018 -4.97 34.52 -5.55
N GLY A 1019 -6.02 34.52 -4.73
CA GLY A 1019 -6.91 33.37 -4.54
C GLY A 1019 -7.91 33.15 -5.67
N ASN A 1020 -8.60 32.01 -5.62
CA ASN A 1020 -9.77 31.69 -6.45
C ASN A 1020 -11.06 31.65 -5.58
N SER A 1021 -12.16 31.06 -6.07
CA SER A 1021 -13.43 30.98 -5.33
C SER A 1021 -13.47 29.96 -4.18
N ALA A 1022 -12.45 29.11 -4.04
CA ALA A 1022 -12.33 28.09 -2.99
C ALA A 1022 -11.12 28.32 -2.05
N THR A 1023 -10.30 29.34 -2.30
CA THR A 1023 -9.07 29.61 -1.53
C THR A 1023 -9.37 30.31 -0.20
N GLU A 1024 -9.25 29.58 0.90
CA GLU A 1024 -9.63 30.11 2.21
C GLU A 1024 -8.58 31.06 2.81
N TYR A 1025 -7.28 30.76 2.68
CA TYR A 1025 -6.21 31.56 3.29
C TYR A 1025 -5.21 32.11 2.27
N GLY A 1026 -4.74 33.35 2.49
CA GLY A 1026 -3.58 33.89 1.79
C GLY A 1026 -2.27 33.31 2.34
N VAL A 1027 -1.85 33.80 3.51
CA VAL A 1027 -0.73 33.26 4.28
C VAL A 1027 -1.26 32.67 5.58
N VAL A 1028 -0.91 31.42 5.88
CA VAL A 1028 -1.30 30.73 7.11
C VAL A 1028 -0.10 30.12 7.84
N SER A 1029 0.09 30.55 9.08
CA SER A 1029 1.08 30.06 10.04
C SER A 1029 0.36 29.12 11.02
N LYS A 1030 0.83 27.88 11.17
CA LYS A 1030 0.22 26.81 11.99
C LYS A 1030 1.23 26.19 12.96
N TYR A 1031 0.78 25.83 14.17
CA TYR A 1031 1.62 25.21 15.22
C TYR A 1031 2.79 26.11 15.62
N ASN A 1032 3.96 25.59 15.99
CA ASN A 1032 5.10 26.41 16.43
C ASN A 1032 5.83 27.11 15.25
N SER A 1033 5.08 27.79 14.38
CA SER A 1033 5.57 28.56 13.23
C SER A 1033 5.68 30.05 13.55
N ALA A 1034 6.69 30.71 13.01
CA ALA A 1034 6.78 32.18 12.96
C ALA A 1034 6.96 32.65 11.51
N VAL A 1035 6.00 33.44 11.01
CA VAL A 1035 6.00 33.94 9.63
C VAL A 1035 5.97 35.47 9.62
N GLU A 1036 6.84 36.10 8.84
CA GLU A 1036 6.82 37.53 8.54
C GLU A 1036 6.26 37.77 7.13
N VAL A 1037 5.41 38.78 6.98
CA VAL A 1037 4.79 39.14 5.70
C VAL A 1037 4.87 40.66 5.53
N GLU A 1038 5.66 41.10 4.56
CA GLU A 1038 5.89 42.52 4.29
C GLU A 1038 5.50 42.92 2.86
N LYS A 1039 4.80 44.06 2.71
CA LYS A 1039 4.45 44.71 1.42
C LYS A 1039 3.68 43.81 0.44
N CYS A 1040 3.02 42.77 0.94
CA CYS A 1040 2.24 41.83 0.13
C CYS A 1040 0.82 42.33 -0.13
N ASP A 1041 0.28 42.02 -1.31
CA ASP A 1041 -1.11 42.33 -1.70
C ASP A 1041 -1.99 41.08 -1.76
N PHE A 1042 -3.11 41.09 -1.05
CA PHE A 1042 -3.98 39.92 -0.86
C PHE A 1042 -5.31 40.06 -1.60
N GLN A 1043 -5.56 39.21 -2.60
CA GLN A 1043 -6.72 39.29 -3.48
C GLN A 1043 -7.52 37.99 -3.52
N SER A 1044 -8.86 38.11 -3.50
CA SER A 1044 -9.83 37.01 -3.71
C SER A 1044 -9.79 35.79 -2.75
N VAL A 1045 -8.94 35.79 -1.72
CA VAL A 1045 -8.95 34.82 -0.60
C VAL A 1045 -10.02 35.14 0.44
N ASP A 1046 -10.49 34.17 1.21
CA ASP A 1046 -11.44 34.45 2.31
C ASP A 1046 -10.74 35.19 3.47
N ARG A 1047 -9.55 34.76 3.90
CA ARG A 1047 -8.78 35.39 4.98
C ARG A 1047 -7.36 35.70 4.53
N GLY A 1048 -6.88 36.92 4.77
CA GLY A 1048 -5.56 37.38 4.34
C GLY A 1048 -4.41 36.72 5.11
N LEU A 1049 -4.24 37.16 6.35
CA LEU A 1049 -3.16 36.74 7.25
C LEU A 1049 -3.73 35.87 8.38
N VAL A 1050 -3.19 34.67 8.59
CA VAL A 1050 -3.74 33.70 9.57
C VAL A 1050 -2.67 33.15 10.50
N ALA A 1051 -2.90 33.23 11.82
CA ALA A 1051 -2.15 32.51 12.85
C ALA A 1051 -3.03 31.47 13.56
N PHE A 1052 -2.59 30.21 13.62
CA PHE A 1052 -3.38 29.07 14.08
C PHE A 1052 -2.60 28.19 15.08
N ARG A 1053 -3.13 28.01 16.30
CA ARG A 1053 -2.61 27.15 17.39
C ARG A 1053 -1.13 27.41 17.71
N MET A 1054 -0.82 28.29 18.66
CA MET A 1054 0.52 28.72 19.09
C MET A 1054 1.37 29.46 18.03
N ALA A 1055 0.92 29.49 16.77
CA ALA A 1055 1.63 30.14 15.67
C ALA A 1055 1.67 31.67 15.79
N LYS A 1056 2.66 32.27 15.13
CA LYS A 1056 2.84 33.71 15.05
C LYS A 1056 2.91 34.19 13.60
N VAL A 1057 2.31 35.36 13.35
CA VAL A 1057 2.45 36.13 12.10
C VAL A 1057 2.83 37.56 12.43
N LEU A 1058 3.86 38.10 11.77
CA LEU A 1058 4.19 39.52 11.77
C LEU A 1058 3.77 40.14 10.43
N ASN A 1059 2.86 41.11 10.48
CA ASN A 1059 2.40 41.90 9.34
C ASN A 1059 3.18 43.21 9.27
N VAL A 1060 3.72 43.56 8.10
CA VAL A 1060 4.41 44.83 7.85
C VAL A 1060 3.91 45.46 6.54
N ASN A 1061 3.11 46.54 6.62
CA ASN A 1061 2.70 47.33 5.44
C ASN A 1061 2.04 46.54 4.28
N ASN A 1062 1.20 45.55 4.59
CA ASN A 1062 0.46 44.78 3.59
C ASN A 1062 -0.80 45.51 3.12
N THR A 1063 -1.34 45.10 1.98
CA THR A 1063 -2.61 45.59 1.39
C THR A 1063 -3.49 44.43 0.93
N GLY A 1064 -4.74 44.69 0.55
CA GLY A 1064 -5.59 43.71 -0.11
C GLY A 1064 -7.05 43.80 0.27
N LYS A 1065 -7.86 42.87 -0.23
CA LYS A 1065 -9.30 42.81 0.00
C LYS A 1065 -9.86 41.38 0.24
N PRO A 1066 -9.41 40.63 1.27
CA PRO A 1066 -10.02 39.34 1.65
C PRO A 1066 -11.55 39.40 1.87
N ARG A 1067 -12.27 38.30 1.59
CA ARG A 1067 -13.75 38.27 1.63
C ARG A 1067 -14.33 38.26 3.06
N ILE A 1068 -13.63 37.60 3.98
CA ILE A 1068 -14.00 37.48 5.39
C ILE A 1068 -13.12 38.42 6.20
N SER A 1069 -11.81 38.13 6.34
CA SER A 1069 -10.95 38.84 7.31
C SER A 1069 -9.58 39.27 6.81
N GLY A 1070 -9.17 40.50 7.15
CA GLY A 1070 -7.82 41.02 6.88
C GLY A 1070 -6.74 40.24 7.63
N ALA A 1071 -6.91 40.13 8.95
CA ALA A 1071 -6.13 39.27 9.83
C ALA A 1071 -7.03 38.34 10.66
N TYR A 1072 -6.55 37.14 10.98
CA TYR A 1072 -7.28 36.12 11.73
C TYR A 1072 -6.35 35.37 12.69
N ALA A 1073 -6.78 35.21 13.94
CA ALA A 1073 -6.03 34.53 14.98
C ALA A 1073 -6.90 33.48 15.69
N ASP A 1074 -6.59 32.20 15.51
CA ASP A 1074 -7.27 31.08 16.17
C ASP A 1074 -6.30 30.36 17.11
N ALA A 1075 -6.35 30.68 18.41
CA ALA A 1075 -5.36 30.31 19.42
C ALA A 1075 -3.88 30.59 19.04
N GLY A 1076 -3.63 31.59 18.19
CA GLY A 1076 -2.30 32.09 17.79
C GLY A 1076 -2.22 33.62 17.88
N GLU A 1077 -1.10 34.21 17.46
CA GLU A 1077 -0.86 35.65 17.55
C GLU A 1077 -0.54 36.29 16.18
N VAL A 1078 -1.25 37.37 15.82
CA VAL A 1078 -0.89 38.22 14.68
C VAL A 1078 -0.45 39.61 15.19
N TYR A 1079 0.76 40.02 14.86
CA TYR A 1079 1.32 41.33 15.20
C TYR A 1079 1.21 42.28 14.01
N LEU A 1080 0.63 43.47 14.21
CA LEU A 1080 0.39 44.46 13.19
C LEU A 1080 1.36 45.64 13.29
N ALA A 1081 2.25 45.76 12.31
CA ALA A 1081 3.05 46.95 12.04
C ALA A 1081 2.66 47.58 10.68
N GLY A 1082 2.54 48.91 10.64
CA GLY A 1082 2.16 49.60 9.40
C GLY A 1082 0.72 49.30 8.98
N THR A 1083 0.50 49.04 7.69
CA THR A 1083 -0.82 48.67 7.14
C THR A 1083 -1.03 47.16 7.05
N MET A 1084 -2.29 46.72 6.97
CA MET A 1084 -2.73 45.35 6.76
C MET A 1084 -3.84 45.27 5.68
N PRO A 1085 -4.18 44.08 5.15
CA PRO A 1085 -5.26 43.92 4.18
C PRO A 1085 -6.63 44.27 4.78
N HIS A 1086 -7.53 44.86 3.98
CA HIS A 1086 -8.89 45.20 4.40
C HIS A 1086 -9.84 44.00 4.31
N GLY A 1087 -10.44 43.59 5.42
CA GLY A 1087 -11.35 42.45 5.47
C GLY A 1087 -12.80 42.85 5.22
N GLN A 1088 -13.42 42.34 4.15
CA GLN A 1088 -14.75 42.76 3.71
C GLN A 1088 -15.89 42.42 4.70
N SER A 1089 -15.70 41.46 5.61
CA SER A 1089 -16.66 41.15 6.68
C SER A 1089 -16.16 41.61 8.06
N PHE A 1090 -14.87 41.42 8.35
CA PHE A 1090 -14.21 41.79 9.60
C PHE A 1090 -12.78 42.25 9.32
N GLU A 1091 -12.32 43.38 9.86
CA GLU A 1091 -10.90 43.75 9.69
C GLU A 1091 -9.98 42.74 10.37
N THR A 1092 -10.36 42.32 11.58
CA THR A 1092 -9.66 41.32 12.41
C THR A 1092 -10.65 40.36 13.04
N ASP A 1093 -10.31 39.08 13.09
CA ASP A 1093 -11.11 38.04 13.72
C ASP A 1093 -10.22 37.24 14.72
N GLU A 1094 -10.72 37.02 15.94
CA GLU A 1094 -9.94 36.61 17.13
C GLU A 1094 -10.73 35.54 17.91
N ILE A 1095 -10.35 34.26 17.80
CA ILE A 1095 -11.10 33.12 18.38
C ILE A 1095 -10.21 32.16 19.17
N ASN A 1096 -10.84 31.37 20.07
CA ASN A 1096 -10.19 30.36 20.94
C ASN A 1096 -8.93 30.87 21.67
N GLY A 1097 -8.95 32.13 22.13
CA GLY A 1097 -7.81 32.77 22.80
C GLY A 1097 -6.71 33.29 21.88
N GLY A 1098 -6.91 33.24 20.55
CA GLY A 1098 -6.06 33.92 19.58
C GLY A 1098 -6.18 35.46 19.69
N ARG A 1099 -5.13 36.17 19.26
CA ARG A 1099 -4.97 37.61 19.51
C ARG A 1099 -4.43 38.35 18.28
N VAL A 1100 -4.99 39.51 17.95
CA VAL A 1100 -4.43 40.44 16.96
C VAL A 1100 -3.95 41.71 17.67
N LEU A 1101 -2.63 41.93 17.65
CA LEU A 1101 -1.93 42.89 18.50
C LEU A 1101 -1.27 44.00 17.64
N GLY A 1102 -1.62 45.25 17.89
CA GLY A 1102 -1.06 46.42 17.18
C GLY A 1102 -2.14 47.38 16.69
N GLU A 1103 -1.75 48.33 15.84
CA GLU A 1103 -2.66 49.34 15.32
C GLU A 1103 -3.36 48.85 14.04
N LYS A 1104 -4.68 48.75 14.07
CA LYS A 1104 -5.50 48.19 12.98
C LYS A 1104 -5.68 49.24 11.85
N LYS A 1105 -4.67 49.33 10.97
CA LYS A 1105 -4.61 50.24 9.79
C LYS A 1105 -4.80 49.48 8.49
N THR A 1106 -5.95 49.59 7.85
CA THR A 1106 -6.32 48.75 6.70
C THR A 1106 -6.21 49.51 5.37
N VAL A 1107 -5.79 48.82 4.31
CA VAL A 1107 -5.66 49.38 2.95
C VAL A 1107 -6.15 48.37 1.91
N GLU A 1108 -7.15 48.77 1.12
CA GLU A 1108 -7.56 48.02 -0.07
C GLU A 1108 -6.45 48.03 -1.12
N GLY A 1109 -6.12 46.84 -1.64
CA GLY A 1109 -5.17 46.69 -2.73
C GLY A 1109 -5.70 47.27 -4.04
N THR A 1110 -4.85 47.93 -4.82
CA THR A 1110 -5.20 48.52 -6.12
C THR A 1110 -5.23 47.52 -7.28
N GLY A 1111 -4.97 46.24 -7.01
CA GLY A 1111 -4.91 45.18 -8.00
C GLY A 1111 -6.26 44.85 -8.62
N THR A 1112 -6.34 44.87 -9.95
CA THR A 1112 -7.49 44.31 -10.67
C THR A 1112 -7.51 42.78 -10.57
N THR A 1113 -8.71 42.20 -10.60
CA THR A 1113 -8.92 40.75 -10.70
C THR A 1113 -8.46 40.25 -12.07
N VAL A 1114 -7.26 39.69 -12.14
CA VAL A 1114 -6.73 39.03 -13.33
C VAL A 1114 -7.09 37.54 -13.25
N THR A 1115 -7.78 37.01 -14.25
CA THR A 1115 -8.01 35.56 -14.37
C THR A 1115 -6.66 34.84 -14.47
N PRO A 1116 -6.38 33.82 -13.63
CA PRO A 1116 -5.09 33.13 -13.66
C PRO A 1116 -4.86 32.46 -15.03
N PRO A 1117 -3.60 32.40 -15.51
CA PRO A 1117 -3.25 31.59 -16.68
C PRO A 1117 -3.70 30.13 -16.49
N PRO A 1118 -4.13 29.42 -17.55
CA PRO A 1118 -4.45 28.01 -17.44
C PRO A 1118 -3.27 27.21 -16.88
N ALA A 1119 -3.55 26.32 -15.91
CA ALA A 1119 -2.58 25.33 -15.48
C ALA A 1119 -2.11 24.50 -16.68
N VAL A 1120 -0.86 24.02 -16.65
CA VAL A 1120 -0.31 23.15 -17.70
C VAL A 1120 -1.12 21.85 -17.73
N SER A 1121 -2.06 21.78 -18.68
CA SER A 1121 -3.06 20.72 -18.72
C SER A 1121 -2.43 19.38 -19.10
N GLU A 1122 -2.75 18.33 -18.34
CA GLU A 1122 -2.26 16.99 -18.62
C GLU A 1122 -2.77 16.51 -19.98
N VAL A 1123 -1.88 16.45 -20.97
CA VAL A 1123 -2.24 16.03 -22.32
C VAL A 1123 -2.31 14.51 -22.33
N THR A 1124 -3.53 13.99 -22.30
CA THR A 1124 -3.79 12.56 -22.51
C THR A 1124 -4.01 12.32 -24.00
N LYS A 1125 -3.00 11.80 -24.69
CA LYS A 1125 -3.08 11.44 -26.12
C LYS A 1125 -3.11 9.92 -26.27
N THR A 1126 -3.94 9.45 -27.21
CA THR A 1126 -4.05 8.02 -27.53
C THR A 1126 -3.53 7.77 -28.94
N TRP A 1127 -2.66 6.77 -29.07
CA TRP A 1127 -2.21 6.24 -30.35
C TRP A 1127 -2.77 4.84 -30.54
N THR A 1128 -3.17 4.53 -31.78
CA THR A 1128 -3.46 3.15 -32.19
C THR A 1128 -2.21 2.57 -32.85
N THR A 1129 -2.00 1.27 -32.71
CA THR A 1129 -0.83 0.57 -33.28
C THR A 1129 -0.75 0.69 -34.79
N SER A 1130 0.44 1.01 -35.31
CA SER A 1130 0.74 0.98 -36.74
C SER A 1130 0.79 -0.45 -37.28
N SER A 1131 1.25 -1.41 -36.47
CA SER A 1131 1.11 -2.85 -36.74
C SER A 1131 1.32 -3.69 -35.47
N GLY A 1132 0.79 -4.91 -35.47
CA GLY A 1132 1.07 -5.92 -34.44
C GLY A 1132 1.52 -7.23 -35.09
N ASP A 1133 2.56 -7.87 -34.54
CA ASP A 1133 3.12 -9.13 -35.04
C ASP A 1133 3.90 -9.89 -33.95
N ALA A 1134 4.36 -11.12 -34.20
CA ALA A 1134 5.24 -11.87 -33.31
C ALA A 1134 6.41 -12.52 -34.03
N TRP A 1135 7.62 -12.24 -33.55
CA TRP A 1135 8.84 -12.88 -34.01
C TRP A 1135 9.02 -14.25 -33.35
N ARG A 1136 9.56 -15.25 -34.05
CA ARG A 1136 9.86 -16.60 -33.53
C ARG A 1136 11.07 -17.21 -34.29
N PRO A 1137 11.66 -18.35 -33.87
CA PRO A 1137 12.89 -18.90 -34.47
C PRO A 1137 12.83 -20.14 -35.44
N GLN A 1138 11.81 -20.32 -36.32
CA GLN A 1138 11.71 -21.44 -37.31
C GLN A 1138 11.20 -21.05 -38.78
N PHE A 1139 11.94 -21.37 -39.90
CA PHE A 1139 11.97 -20.93 -41.37
C PHE A 1139 13.03 -20.01 -42.29
N SER A 1140 14.01 -18.99 -42.21
CA SER A 1140 15.01 -18.07 -41.40
C SER A 1140 14.78 -16.53 -41.21
N GLY A 1141 14.89 -15.97 -39.96
CA GLY A 1141 14.85 -14.53 -39.52
C GLY A 1141 13.62 -13.73 -38.93
N SER A 1142 12.35 -14.17 -38.83
CA SER A 1142 11.11 -13.32 -38.92
C SER A 1142 9.83 -13.70 -38.11
N TRP A 1143 8.62 -13.56 -38.72
CA TRP A 1143 7.35 -13.08 -38.13
C TRP A 1143 6.13 -14.01 -38.38
N LEU A 1144 5.20 -14.09 -37.43
CA LEU A 1144 3.99 -14.95 -37.44
C LEU A 1144 2.81 -14.33 -38.20
N GLY A 1145 2.74 -13.01 -38.29
CA GLY A 1145 1.59 -12.26 -38.79
C GLY A 1145 0.54 -11.92 -37.74
N GLN A 1146 0.80 -12.07 -36.43
CA GLN A 1146 -0.06 -11.64 -35.30
C GLN A 1146 0.75 -11.63 -33.97
N PRO A 1147 0.53 -10.69 -33.02
CA PRO A 1147 1.16 -10.73 -31.70
C PRO A 1147 0.83 -12.01 -30.92
N ALA A 1148 1.84 -12.64 -30.32
CA ALA A 1148 1.70 -13.91 -29.61
C ALA A 1148 2.85 -14.12 -28.61
N GLN A 1149 2.60 -14.90 -27.58
CA GLN A 1149 3.58 -15.34 -26.58
C GLN A 1149 3.39 -16.84 -26.25
N GLY A 1150 4.31 -17.41 -25.45
CA GLY A 1150 4.33 -18.84 -25.16
C GLY A 1150 4.81 -19.65 -26.37
N GLY A 1151 4.47 -20.93 -26.45
CA GLY A 1151 4.81 -21.78 -27.61
C GLY A 1151 3.72 -22.81 -27.93
N TYR A 1152 3.66 -23.28 -29.17
CA TYR A 1152 2.65 -24.26 -29.62
C TYR A 1152 3.22 -25.21 -30.69
N GLY A 1153 2.83 -26.49 -30.65
CA GLY A 1153 3.17 -27.47 -31.68
C GLY A 1153 4.67 -27.66 -31.98
N GLY A 1154 5.55 -27.34 -31.02
CA GLY A 1154 7.01 -27.36 -31.23
C GLY A 1154 7.58 -26.18 -32.03
N LEU A 1155 6.76 -25.22 -32.45
CA LEU A 1155 7.14 -24.09 -33.33
C LEU A 1155 7.83 -22.93 -32.59
N GLY A 1156 8.56 -23.25 -31.52
CA GLY A 1156 9.31 -22.29 -30.70
C GLY A 1156 8.46 -21.42 -29.77
N VAL A 1157 9.14 -20.48 -29.12
CA VAL A 1157 8.55 -19.47 -28.24
C VAL A 1157 8.38 -18.17 -29.02
N TYR A 1158 7.17 -17.61 -29.02
CA TYR A 1158 6.82 -16.38 -29.73
C TYR A 1158 7.15 -15.14 -28.88
N LYS A 1159 7.69 -14.11 -29.54
CA LYS A 1159 7.89 -12.76 -29.01
C LYS A 1159 6.94 -11.80 -29.73
N GLY A 1160 5.85 -11.41 -29.10
CA GLY A 1160 4.88 -10.46 -29.66
C GLY A 1160 5.34 -9.02 -29.56
N TYR A 1161 4.89 -8.18 -30.47
CA TYR A 1161 5.21 -6.75 -30.59
C TYR A 1161 4.02 -5.97 -31.17
N TRP A 1162 3.81 -4.77 -30.64
CA TRP A 1162 2.88 -3.77 -31.12
C TRP A 1162 3.65 -2.47 -31.36
N PHE A 1163 3.80 -2.17 -32.63
CA PHE A 1163 4.50 -0.99 -33.13
C PHE A 1163 3.52 0.18 -33.18
N PHE A 1164 4.02 1.38 -32.88
CA PHE A 1164 3.25 2.62 -32.90
C PHE A 1164 3.85 3.61 -33.90
N PRO A 1165 3.05 4.53 -34.45
CA PRO A 1165 3.55 5.59 -35.34
C PRO A 1165 4.62 6.45 -34.65
N ALA A 1166 5.56 6.95 -35.44
CA ALA A 1166 6.72 7.69 -34.93
C ALA A 1166 6.35 9.02 -34.24
N ASP A 1167 5.16 9.57 -34.52
CA ASP A 1167 4.64 10.76 -33.85
C ASP A 1167 4.45 10.54 -32.35
N MET A 1168 4.21 9.31 -31.90
CA MET A 1168 4.18 8.97 -30.48
C MET A 1168 5.53 9.24 -29.84
N SER A 1169 6.61 8.66 -30.40
CA SER A 1169 7.95 8.84 -29.88
C SER A 1169 8.44 10.30 -29.95
N SER A 1170 8.03 11.09 -30.95
CA SER A 1170 8.38 12.52 -30.99
C SER A 1170 7.51 13.40 -30.11
N THR A 1171 6.23 13.05 -29.89
CA THR A 1171 5.34 13.77 -28.95
C THR A 1171 5.80 13.59 -27.50
N LEU A 1172 6.26 12.38 -27.14
CA LEU A 1172 6.67 12.03 -25.78
C LEU A 1172 8.14 12.38 -25.47
N SER A 1173 8.95 12.66 -26.50
CA SER A 1173 10.36 13.05 -26.34
C SER A 1173 10.48 14.35 -25.53
N GLY A 1174 11.20 14.29 -24.40
CA GLY A 1174 11.36 15.43 -23.49
C GLY A 1174 10.13 15.76 -22.64
N LYS A 1175 9.06 14.94 -22.67
CA LYS A 1175 7.86 15.12 -21.85
C LYS A 1175 7.89 14.29 -20.56
N THR A 1176 7.22 14.77 -19.52
CA THR A 1176 7.08 14.05 -18.26
C THR A 1176 5.84 13.17 -18.31
N ILE A 1177 6.04 11.90 -18.66
CA ILE A 1177 5.00 10.88 -18.67
C ILE A 1177 4.55 10.60 -17.23
N LYS A 1178 3.26 10.83 -16.95
CA LYS A 1178 2.63 10.57 -15.65
C LYS A 1178 2.04 9.15 -15.57
N ARG A 1179 1.46 8.67 -16.68
CA ARG A 1179 0.66 7.43 -16.72
C ARG A 1179 0.61 6.86 -18.14
N ILE A 1180 0.69 5.53 -18.26
CA ILE A 1180 0.43 4.79 -19.50
C ILE A 1180 -0.69 3.77 -19.27
N ARG A 1181 -1.74 3.81 -20.10
CA ARG A 1181 -2.68 2.69 -20.27
C ARG A 1181 -2.46 2.04 -21.64
N PHE A 1182 -2.64 0.73 -21.71
CA PHE A 1182 -2.58 -0.04 -22.95
C PHE A 1182 -3.84 -0.89 -23.12
N TYR A 1183 -4.56 -0.73 -24.23
CA TYR A 1183 -5.74 -1.50 -24.57
C TYR A 1183 -5.36 -2.60 -25.54
N CYS A 1184 -5.60 -3.86 -25.20
CA CYS A 1184 -5.46 -4.98 -26.13
C CYS A 1184 -6.51 -6.05 -25.88
N THR A 1185 -6.71 -6.90 -26.88
CA THR A 1185 -7.67 -8.01 -26.85
C THR A 1185 -6.92 -9.32 -27.02
N ARG A 1186 -7.22 -10.34 -26.20
CA ARG A 1186 -6.74 -11.70 -26.44
C ARG A 1186 -7.62 -12.37 -27.50
N SER A 1187 -7.03 -13.01 -28.50
CA SER A 1187 -7.79 -13.50 -29.66
C SER A 1187 -8.84 -14.54 -29.27
N SER A 1188 -10.06 -14.39 -29.78
CA SER A 1188 -11.13 -15.39 -29.63
C SER A 1188 -10.91 -16.64 -30.47
N SER A 1189 -10.07 -16.56 -31.51
CA SER A 1189 -9.89 -17.60 -32.52
C SER A 1189 -8.81 -18.64 -32.20
N SER A 1190 -7.77 -18.29 -31.42
CA SER A 1190 -6.62 -19.18 -31.19
C SER A 1190 -5.78 -18.83 -29.96
N GLY A 1191 -5.10 -19.85 -29.42
CA GLY A 1191 -4.43 -19.83 -28.11
C GLY A 1191 -4.98 -20.93 -27.21
N ASP A 1192 -4.52 -20.99 -25.97
CA ASP A 1192 -5.10 -21.85 -24.92
C ASP A 1192 -6.61 -21.56 -24.71
N GLY A 1193 -7.39 -22.57 -24.31
CA GLY A 1193 -8.80 -22.38 -23.95
C GLY A 1193 -8.99 -21.69 -22.60
N SER A 1194 -8.04 -21.88 -21.68
CA SER A 1194 -8.04 -21.32 -20.33
C SER A 1194 -7.51 -19.88 -20.27
N GLY A 1195 -7.64 -19.21 -19.11
CA GLY A 1195 -7.07 -17.88 -18.86
C GLY A 1195 -5.54 -17.91 -18.78
N VAL A 1196 -4.87 -17.04 -19.53
CA VAL A 1196 -3.40 -17.06 -19.72
C VAL A 1196 -2.75 -15.77 -19.22
N GLY A 1197 -1.63 -15.88 -18.49
CA GLY A 1197 -0.82 -14.73 -18.07
C GLY A 1197 -0.04 -14.15 -19.24
N ILE A 1198 -0.33 -12.91 -19.64
CA ILE A 1198 0.34 -12.16 -20.70
C ILE A 1198 1.45 -11.29 -20.10
N TYR A 1199 2.69 -11.40 -20.62
CA TYR A 1199 3.90 -10.79 -20.06
C TYR A 1199 4.38 -9.62 -20.91
N PHE A 1200 3.82 -8.43 -20.67
CA PHE A 1200 4.12 -7.19 -21.40
C PHE A 1200 5.54 -6.68 -21.11
N ARG A 1201 6.19 -6.09 -22.12
CA ARG A 1201 7.56 -5.54 -22.11
C ARG A 1201 7.68 -4.36 -23.08
N PRO A 1202 8.47 -3.30 -22.80
CA PRO A 1202 8.71 -2.22 -23.76
C PRO A 1202 9.73 -2.61 -24.84
N HIS A 1203 9.75 -1.91 -25.98
CA HIS A 1203 10.80 -2.06 -27.03
C HIS A 1203 11.08 -0.75 -27.79
N GLY A 1204 12.28 -0.61 -28.36
CA GLY A 1204 12.78 0.63 -29.00
C GLY A 1204 12.39 0.86 -30.47
N TYR A 1205 11.35 0.17 -30.98
CA TYR A 1205 11.05 0.10 -32.42
C TYR A 1205 9.66 0.65 -32.79
N THR A 1206 9.59 1.47 -33.85
CA THR A 1206 8.34 1.98 -34.47
C THR A 1206 7.85 1.13 -35.66
N SER A 1207 8.64 0.14 -36.08
CA SER A 1207 8.32 -0.82 -37.14
C SER A 1207 9.11 -2.12 -36.92
N LYS A 1208 8.77 -3.19 -37.65
CA LYS A 1208 9.41 -4.51 -37.53
C LYS A 1208 10.88 -4.45 -37.96
N PRO A 1209 11.87 -4.76 -37.08
CA PRO A 1209 13.26 -4.87 -37.51
C PRO A 1209 13.50 -6.13 -38.36
N SER A 1210 14.58 -6.11 -39.15
CA SER A 1210 15.01 -7.22 -40.02
C SER A 1210 15.78 -8.33 -39.29
N GLY A 1211 16.30 -8.06 -38.09
CA GLY A 1211 16.95 -9.05 -37.22
C GLY A 1211 16.07 -9.48 -36.04
N THR A 1212 16.60 -10.35 -35.18
CA THR A 1212 15.97 -10.75 -33.92
C THR A 1212 15.65 -9.52 -33.07
N PRO A 1213 14.37 -9.20 -32.77
CA PRO A 1213 14.04 -8.02 -31.99
C PRO A 1213 14.36 -8.22 -30.51
N THR A 1214 14.79 -7.15 -29.85
CA THR A 1214 15.03 -7.09 -28.41
C THR A 1214 13.89 -6.36 -27.69
N TYR A 1215 13.81 -6.58 -26.38
CA TYR A 1215 13.00 -5.75 -25.49
C TYR A 1215 13.90 -4.71 -24.81
N TRP A 1216 13.28 -3.62 -24.37
CA TRP A 1216 13.94 -2.52 -23.68
C TRP A 1216 14.08 -2.88 -22.19
N GLY A 1217 15.31 -3.08 -21.74
CA GLY A 1217 15.60 -3.54 -20.38
C GLY A 1217 15.09 -4.96 -20.06
N SER A 1218 15.13 -5.30 -18.77
CA SER A 1218 14.63 -6.57 -18.22
C SER A 1218 13.17 -6.51 -17.76
N ASN A 1219 12.60 -5.30 -17.67
CA ASN A 1219 11.26 -4.99 -17.16
C ASN A 1219 10.17 -5.83 -17.84
N TYR A 1220 9.18 -6.26 -17.05
CA TYR A 1220 7.95 -6.86 -17.54
C TYR A 1220 6.77 -6.61 -16.59
N TYR A 1221 5.56 -6.77 -17.11
CA TYR A 1221 4.32 -6.73 -16.34
C TYR A 1221 3.40 -7.88 -16.75
N ARG A 1222 2.89 -8.66 -15.79
CA ARG A 1222 2.06 -9.85 -16.05
C ARG A 1222 0.59 -9.56 -15.76
N VAL A 1223 -0.28 -9.74 -16.75
CA VAL A 1223 -1.75 -9.62 -16.59
C VAL A 1223 -2.44 -10.87 -17.14
N PRO A 1224 -3.34 -11.54 -16.40
CA PRO A 1224 -4.12 -12.64 -16.94
C PRO A 1224 -5.13 -12.13 -17.99
N PHE A 1225 -5.34 -12.87 -19.07
CA PHE A 1225 -6.37 -12.62 -20.08
C PHE A 1225 -7.16 -13.89 -20.39
N ASN A 1226 -8.49 -13.79 -20.38
CA ASN A 1226 -9.39 -14.82 -20.87
C ASN A 1226 -9.48 -14.79 -22.41
N ARG A 1227 -9.93 -15.89 -23.02
CA ARG A 1227 -9.99 -16.02 -24.48
C ARG A 1227 -11.09 -15.11 -25.04
N GLY A 1228 -10.73 -14.21 -25.97
CA GLY A 1228 -11.63 -13.18 -26.49
C GLY A 1228 -11.70 -11.88 -25.66
N GLU A 1229 -11.06 -11.82 -24.49
CA GLU A 1229 -11.18 -10.69 -23.56
C GLU A 1229 -10.49 -9.41 -24.09
N PRO A 1230 -11.21 -8.28 -24.23
CA PRO A 1230 -10.62 -6.95 -24.41
C PRO A 1230 -10.48 -6.23 -23.06
N LYS A 1231 -9.33 -5.58 -22.80
CA LYS A 1231 -9.23 -4.64 -21.68
C LYS A 1231 -8.13 -3.59 -21.82
N TRP A 1232 -8.34 -2.49 -21.11
CA TRP A 1232 -7.27 -1.59 -20.70
C TRP A 1232 -6.47 -2.22 -19.55
N ILE A 1233 -5.14 -2.14 -19.64
CA ILE A 1233 -4.23 -2.38 -18.53
C ILE A 1233 -3.48 -1.07 -18.24
N THR A 1234 -3.42 -0.65 -16.99
CA THR A 1234 -2.48 0.39 -16.57
C THR A 1234 -1.11 -0.25 -16.44
N LEU A 1235 -0.10 0.32 -17.10
CA LEU A 1235 1.28 -0.17 -17.02
C LEU A 1235 2.00 0.49 -15.85
N PRO A 1236 2.89 -0.23 -15.14
CA PRO A 1236 3.60 0.32 -13.98
C PRO A 1236 4.56 1.45 -14.38
N SER A 1237 4.95 2.26 -13.40
CA SER A 1237 5.79 3.46 -13.59
C SER A 1237 7.12 3.20 -14.30
N SER A 1238 7.67 1.98 -14.20
CA SER A 1238 8.85 1.56 -14.98
C SER A 1238 8.67 1.72 -16.49
N PHE A 1239 7.48 1.44 -17.03
CA PHE A 1239 7.19 1.68 -18.45
C PHE A 1239 7.14 3.18 -18.80
N CYS A 1240 6.75 4.04 -17.85
CA CYS A 1240 6.79 5.50 -18.04
C CYS A 1240 8.24 5.98 -18.14
N THR A 1241 9.14 5.43 -17.32
CA THR A 1241 10.59 5.64 -17.43
C THR A 1241 11.18 5.09 -18.73
N ASP A 1242 10.81 3.86 -19.12
CA ASP A 1242 11.32 3.24 -20.36
C ASP A 1242 10.90 4.03 -21.62
N PHE A 1243 9.66 4.54 -21.66
CA PHE A 1243 9.19 5.40 -22.76
C PHE A 1243 9.84 6.79 -22.73
N LYS A 1244 10.04 7.42 -21.55
CA LYS A 1244 10.83 8.66 -21.44
C LYS A 1244 12.26 8.46 -21.97
N ASN A 1245 12.85 7.30 -21.72
CA ASN A 1245 14.22 6.96 -22.11
C ASN A 1245 14.37 6.47 -23.57
N GLY A 1246 13.28 6.36 -24.34
CA GLY A 1246 13.33 6.08 -25.78
C GLY A 1246 12.68 4.77 -26.26
N ALA A 1247 11.93 4.05 -25.41
CA ALA A 1247 11.04 3.00 -25.88
C ALA A 1247 9.91 3.57 -26.77
N LYS A 1248 9.49 2.80 -27.78
CA LYS A 1248 8.61 3.23 -28.89
C LYS A 1248 7.47 2.26 -29.18
N GLY A 1249 7.30 1.24 -28.33
CA GLY A 1249 6.22 0.27 -28.42
C GLY A 1249 6.21 -0.73 -27.27
N ILE A 1250 5.20 -1.59 -27.28
CA ILE A 1250 4.94 -2.62 -26.26
C ILE A 1250 4.90 -3.97 -26.96
N GLY A 1251 5.47 -5.00 -26.35
CA GLY A 1251 5.37 -6.38 -26.83
C GLY A 1251 5.20 -7.37 -25.67
N ILE A 1252 5.16 -8.66 -25.98
CA ILE A 1252 4.83 -9.72 -25.02
C ILE A 1252 5.76 -10.93 -25.17
N TRP A 1253 6.40 -11.33 -24.07
CA TRP A 1253 7.27 -12.52 -24.07
C TRP A 1253 7.53 -13.10 -22.67
N ILE A 1254 7.32 -14.42 -22.59
CA ILE A 1254 7.80 -15.32 -21.55
C ILE A 1254 8.60 -16.43 -22.23
N ASP A 1255 9.73 -16.84 -21.63
CA ASP A 1255 10.54 -17.96 -22.12
C ASP A 1255 9.93 -19.31 -21.70
N SER A 1256 8.82 -19.70 -22.32
CA SER A 1256 8.11 -20.94 -22.00
C SER A 1256 7.29 -21.47 -23.18
N PHE A 1257 7.15 -22.78 -23.26
CA PHE A 1257 6.17 -23.44 -24.13
C PHE A 1257 4.77 -23.52 -23.49
N SER A 1258 4.62 -23.09 -22.23
CA SER A 1258 3.31 -22.86 -21.60
C SER A 1258 2.76 -21.46 -21.94
N ASN A 1259 1.56 -21.12 -21.43
CA ASN A 1259 0.97 -19.78 -21.54
C ASN A 1259 0.84 -19.27 -22.99
N TYR A 1260 0.48 -20.17 -23.93
CA TYR A 1260 0.32 -19.83 -25.33
C TYR A 1260 -0.93 -18.99 -25.58
N ALA A 1261 -0.73 -17.75 -26.02
CA ALA A 1261 -1.80 -16.84 -26.36
C ALA A 1261 -1.41 -16.00 -27.58
N LYS A 1262 -2.37 -15.82 -28.49
CA LYS A 1262 -2.33 -14.74 -29.48
C LYS A 1262 -3.19 -13.57 -29.00
N MET A 1263 -2.76 -12.37 -29.36
CA MET A 1263 -3.47 -11.13 -29.08
C MET A 1263 -3.83 -10.45 -30.41
N GLU A 1264 -4.81 -9.57 -30.40
CA GLU A 1264 -5.21 -8.86 -31.62
C GLU A 1264 -4.17 -7.81 -32.04
N LYS A 1265 -4.07 -7.62 -33.36
CA LYS A 1265 -3.12 -6.67 -33.96
C LYS A 1265 -3.39 -5.22 -33.56
N SER A 1266 -4.68 -4.89 -33.43
CA SER A 1266 -5.14 -3.58 -33.01
C SER A 1266 -5.03 -3.47 -31.50
N ALA A 1267 -4.14 -2.59 -31.05
CA ALA A 1267 -4.07 -2.16 -29.67
C ALA A 1267 -4.01 -0.63 -29.63
N LYS A 1268 -4.30 -0.04 -28.46
CA LYS A 1268 -4.16 1.40 -28.22
C LYS A 1268 -3.22 1.63 -27.06
N ILE A 1269 -2.39 2.65 -27.14
CA ILE A 1269 -1.64 3.18 -26.00
C ILE A 1269 -2.16 4.59 -25.72
N GLU A 1270 -2.59 4.81 -24.50
CA GLU A 1270 -2.95 6.13 -23.98
C GLU A 1270 -1.82 6.56 -23.05
N VAL A 1271 -1.25 7.74 -23.30
CA VAL A 1271 -0.21 8.31 -22.45
C VAL A 1271 -0.67 9.67 -21.97
N THR A 1272 -0.68 9.86 -20.65
CA THR A 1272 -0.87 11.16 -20.00
C THR A 1272 0.51 11.73 -19.69
N TYR A 1273 0.78 12.93 -20.19
CA TYR A 1273 2.05 13.62 -20.01
C TYR A 1273 1.87 15.13 -19.87
N VAL A 1274 2.91 15.79 -19.34
CA VAL A 1274 3.08 17.25 -19.33
C VAL A 1274 4.37 17.62 -20.05
#